data_AF-Q875X4-F1
#
_entry.id   AF-Q875X4-F1
#
_cell.length_a   1.000
_cell.length_b   1.000
_cell.length_c   1.000
_cell.angle_alpha   90.00
_cell.angle_beta   90.00
_cell.angle_gamma   90.00
#
_symmetry.space_group_name_H-M   'P 1'
#
loop_
_entity.id
_entity.type
_entity.pdbx_description
1 polymer ?
#
loop_
_entity_poly.entity_id
_entity_poly.type
_entity_poly.pdbx_seq_one_letter_code
_entity_poly.pdbx_strand_id
1 'polypeptide(L)'
;MSFEVGTRCWYPNSEAGWIGCEVTKNDFQDGTYHIELTSETGLVIPIETKHLESNNAMENNHEFLPVLRNPPILEATHDLTTLSYLNEPAVLHAIKERYNQRNIYTYSGIVLIATNPFDKVEELYSSEMIQAYARKNRDEMAPHIFAIAEEAYREMINNDQNQTIIVSGESGAGKTVSAKYIMRFFASVEEEHFNKEGDSKHQEEMSDIEVKILATNPVMEAFGNAKTTRNDNSSRFGKYLQILFDSNKNIIGSSIKTYLLERSRLVFQPTSERNYHIFYQMLSGLSSDMKKQLYLTNAEDFFYLNQGGESTINGIDDSLEYSTTIESLSTVGIDTEVQLQIFKILAALLHIGNIEIKKTRTDATLSSTDPSLQKACELLGLDPLTFSKWITKKQINTRSEKIISNLSFNQALVARDSVAKFIYSSLFDWLVGNINNVLCTSQVSETINSFIGVLDIYGFEHFEQNSFEQFCINYANEKLQQEFNHHVFKLEQEEYVKEEIEWSFIEFSDNQPCIDLIENKLGILSLLDEESRLPAGSDESWTTKLYQTFNKPPSNTVFGKPRFGQNKFIISHYAVDVTYEVDGFIEKNKDTISESQLEVLKATTNPTLATIFEFSEAENKTNITEQAGTIQRKTINRKPTLGSIFKRSLVELMETINSTNVHYIRCIKPNTEKEAWKFDNLMVLSQLRACGVLETIKISCAGFPSRWAFEEFIQRYYLLAPTDQWGRVTADMEMSLEDMVAFCDLILSEKIDSKDKYQIGKTKIFFKAGVLAYLEKIRSDKVTELAVLIQKHIRAKYYRSLYLQAMLSIKNCQSLIRGVQSRQRVDFEMKTDAATLLQTLHRSTRVRSQVFETLKNILEVQTAIRRVLVSNFIQREFESRSAIMIQSKIRANSPKHRYQTLKTGTILIQALVRRKQSQEKLKQLKIQAESAASLKNSAAGIQKELIGFIEELISNIKENDAKTTEYKSLLKHTSLPVVTGTNERTAAYISTKNQVEEDKVTIRTILTKYETLKDLCRKELKSLESLEKGVNDEKFASSLQSSLELIKRDISDLRINAIEKDNERTSTSSELKDGTDCTDNAVVQILTKRQGDLINDLVNVVFLEFQIPQRGRTKDCEHFYPVKLLISIVNLMNKFGLRKSSHSILKQTVQDLIGKISSMDAKKCVTFGLYWIISLHKLSSLPQEPAVLNKLQDKFYKTWLKQCFNQMKTVDSILILFDTISEFTLFFQGTTELLTNIITALLQHINAKWFNDLLIKQNTLSWTHGLEKDSEIKKVLDWCNSHKIRNSTEYLRNVNQACKLLQLRISNISDFQLVCEFCYDLSSLQMHALLTKYRPTQFEKPIPVDVLNHLSNTARRERTTMKRELTLDAGTETYSVENLFQGHPIEASDEHDDINQLINQLPSDKDFPVIKELGSLLA
;
A
#
# COMPACT_ATOMS: atom_id res chain seq x y z
N MET A 1 -39.23 -37.97 1.42
CA MET A 1 -37.89 -38.33 1.93
C MET A 1 -37.87 -37.91 3.39
N SER A 2 -37.88 -38.85 4.34
CA SER A 2 -37.88 -38.52 5.78
C SER A 2 -36.82 -39.30 6.58
N PHE A 3 -36.64 -40.61 6.37
CA PHE A 3 -35.64 -41.39 7.13
C PHE A 3 -34.91 -42.44 6.28
N GLU A 4 -34.16 -42.01 5.27
CA GLU A 4 -33.25 -42.89 4.50
C GLU A 4 -31.96 -43.16 5.29
N VAL A 5 -31.25 -44.27 5.02
CA VAL A 5 -29.98 -44.58 5.71
C VAL A 5 -28.94 -43.48 5.44
N GLY A 6 -28.29 -42.99 6.51
CA GLY A 6 -27.45 -41.79 6.50
C GLY A 6 -28.20 -40.48 6.78
N THR A 7 -29.53 -40.50 6.95
CA THR A 7 -30.29 -39.31 7.38
C THR A 7 -29.99 -39.01 8.85
N ARG A 8 -29.75 -37.73 9.18
CA ARG A 8 -29.50 -37.29 10.55
C ARG A 8 -30.77 -36.76 11.22
N CYS A 9 -30.91 -37.04 12.50
CA CYS A 9 -32.06 -36.65 13.32
C CYS A 9 -31.67 -36.38 14.77
N TRP A 10 -32.62 -35.86 15.52
CA TRP A 10 -32.56 -35.52 16.93
C TRP A 10 -33.47 -36.47 17.71
N TYR A 11 -32.91 -37.10 18.74
CA TYR A 11 -33.65 -37.96 19.67
C TYR A 11 -33.68 -37.31 21.07
N PRO A 12 -34.81 -37.33 21.80
CA PRO A 12 -34.92 -36.69 23.11
C PRO A 12 -34.10 -37.44 24.17
N ASN A 13 -33.49 -36.70 25.10
CA ASN A 13 -32.60 -37.24 26.13
C ASN A 13 -32.78 -36.50 27.46
N SER A 14 -32.79 -37.24 28.58
CA SER A 14 -33.06 -36.69 29.92
C SER A 14 -31.94 -35.81 30.51
N GLU A 15 -30.71 -35.93 30.02
CA GLU A 15 -29.53 -35.20 30.55
C GLU A 15 -29.11 -34.06 29.60
N ALA A 16 -29.12 -34.32 28.30
CA ALA A 16 -28.73 -33.35 27.26
C ALA A 16 -29.94 -32.62 26.63
N GLY A 17 -31.18 -32.94 27.00
CA GLY A 17 -32.40 -32.49 26.33
C GLY A 17 -32.63 -33.20 24.98
N TRP A 18 -31.63 -33.14 24.10
CA TRP A 18 -31.63 -33.73 22.77
C TRP A 18 -30.22 -34.22 22.41
N ILE A 19 -30.13 -35.34 21.68
CA ILE A 19 -28.87 -35.93 21.18
C ILE A 19 -28.91 -36.15 19.66
N GLY A 20 -27.77 -35.93 19.00
CA GLY A 20 -27.63 -36.19 17.57
C GLY A 20 -27.56 -37.68 17.28
N CYS A 21 -28.31 -38.12 16.27
CA CYS A 21 -28.36 -39.51 15.82
C CYS A 21 -28.34 -39.57 14.28
N GLU A 22 -27.84 -40.68 13.73
CA GLU A 22 -27.89 -40.99 12.29
C GLU A 22 -28.64 -42.31 12.07
N VAL A 23 -29.51 -42.36 11.06
CA VAL A 23 -30.26 -43.56 10.67
C VAL A 23 -29.28 -44.56 10.06
N THR A 24 -28.91 -45.60 10.80
CA THR A 24 -27.99 -46.65 10.35
C THR A 24 -28.72 -47.79 9.62
N LYS A 25 -30.04 -47.93 9.82
CA LYS A 25 -30.89 -48.91 9.12
C LYS A 25 -32.35 -48.44 9.07
N ASN A 26 -33.06 -48.80 7.99
CA ASN A 26 -34.51 -48.63 7.86
C ASN A 26 -35.07 -49.81 7.04
N ASP A 27 -35.65 -50.79 7.72
CA ASP A 27 -36.29 -51.96 7.09
C ASP A 27 -37.82 -51.87 7.23
N PHE A 28 -38.56 -52.06 6.14
CA PHE A 28 -40.02 -52.20 6.18
C PHE A 28 -40.42 -53.68 6.19
N GLN A 29 -41.02 -54.16 7.29
CA GLN A 29 -41.44 -55.55 7.48
C GLN A 29 -42.82 -55.58 8.15
N ASP A 30 -43.70 -56.50 7.73
CA ASP A 30 -45.05 -56.73 8.29
C ASP A 30 -45.97 -55.51 8.48
N GLY A 31 -45.70 -54.39 7.78
CA GLY A 31 -46.46 -53.14 7.88
C GLY A 31 -45.85 -52.09 8.81
N THR A 32 -44.69 -52.38 9.41
CA THR A 32 -43.93 -51.44 10.25
C THR A 32 -42.53 -51.17 9.68
N TYR A 33 -42.12 -49.90 9.76
CA TYR A 33 -40.75 -49.46 9.56
C TYR A 33 -39.97 -49.67 10.85
N HIS A 34 -38.86 -50.39 10.75
CA HIS A 34 -37.93 -50.67 11.83
C HIS A 34 -36.66 -49.86 11.55
N ILE A 35 -36.50 -48.77 12.29
CA ILE A 35 -35.44 -47.78 12.12
C ILE A 35 -34.44 -47.99 13.25
N GLU A 36 -33.17 -48.28 12.93
CA GLU A 36 -32.09 -48.25 13.91
C GLU A 36 -31.37 -46.92 13.79
N LEU A 37 -31.41 -46.13 14.85
CA LEU A 37 -30.61 -44.92 15.00
C LEU A 37 -29.32 -45.27 15.75
N THR A 38 -28.20 -44.63 15.38
CA THR A 38 -26.98 -44.63 16.20
C THR A 38 -26.69 -43.20 16.65
N SER A 39 -26.55 -42.99 17.96
CA SER A 39 -26.20 -41.68 18.53
C SER A 39 -24.73 -41.31 18.28
N GLU A 40 -24.40 -40.02 18.44
CA GLU A 40 -23.01 -39.52 18.48
C GLU A 40 -22.16 -40.17 19.60
N THR A 41 -22.79 -40.74 20.63
CA THR A 41 -22.14 -41.52 21.70
C THR A 41 -22.05 -43.03 21.41
N GLY A 42 -22.45 -43.48 20.23
CA GLY A 42 -22.42 -44.90 19.82
C GLY A 42 -23.56 -45.75 20.39
N LEU A 43 -24.58 -45.11 20.98
CA LEU A 43 -25.75 -45.76 21.58
C LEU A 43 -26.78 -46.04 20.49
N VAL A 44 -27.13 -47.31 20.27
CA VAL A 44 -28.11 -47.73 19.25
C VAL A 44 -29.52 -47.69 19.82
N ILE A 45 -30.43 -47.02 19.12
CA ILE A 45 -31.82 -46.79 19.53
C ILE A 45 -32.76 -47.32 18.42
N PRO A 46 -33.46 -48.44 18.64
CA PRO A 46 -34.46 -48.94 17.70
C PRO A 46 -35.79 -48.16 17.84
N ILE A 47 -36.43 -47.87 16.72
CA ILE A 47 -37.75 -47.22 16.63
C ILE A 47 -38.62 -48.02 15.65
N GLU A 48 -39.85 -48.35 16.08
CA GLU A 48 -40.86 -49.01 15.25
C GLU A 48 -42.02 -48.04 14.98
N THR A 49 -42.41 -47.87 13.72
CA THR A 49 -43.55 -47.00 13.33
C THR A 49 -44.31 -47.56 12.13
N LYS A 50 -45.60 -47.25 12.01
CA LYS A 50 -46.43 -47.61 10.84
C LYS A 50 -46.38 -46.56 9.73
N HIS A 51 -46.04 -45.31 10.06
CA HIS A 51 -46.05 -44.19 9.13
C HIS A 51 -44.77 -43.35 9.26
N LEU A 52 -44.27 -42.85 8.12
CA LEU A 52 -43.06 -42.01 8.01
C LEU A 52 -43.37 -40.51 7.78
N GLU A 53 -44.63 -40.11 7.93
CA GLU A 53 -45.16 -38.81 7.46
C GLU A 53 -45.92 -38.01 8.54
N SER A 54 -46.01 -38.50 9.77
CA SER A 54 -46.75 -37.87 10.87
C SER A 54 -45.90 -36.88 11.68
N ASN A 55 -45.85 -35.62 11.25
CA ASN A 55 -45.26 -34.52 12.02
C ASN A 55 -46.12 -34.05 13.23
N ASN A 56 -47.35 -34.56 13.37
CA ASN A 56 -48.31 -34.10 14.38
C ASN A 56 -48.09 -34.76 15.76
N ALA A 57 -46.95 -34.48 16.38
CA ALA A 57 -46.60 -34.98 17.70
C ALA A 57 -47.28 -34.18 18.82
N MET A 58 -48.50 -34.56 19.24
CA MET A 58 -49.03 -34.12 20.55
C MET A 58 -50.06 -35.02 21.26
N GLU A 59 -50.82 -35.88 20.56
CA GLU A 59 -51.99 -36.56 21.20
C GLU A 59 -51.82 -38.06 21.57
N ASN A 60 -50.77 -38.77 21.13
CA ASN A 60 -50.60 -40.20 21.44
C ASN A 60 -49.15 -40.59 21.81
N ASN A 61 -48.97 -41.13 23.02
CA ASN A 61 -47.68 -41.47 23.64
C ASN A 61 -46.90 -42.66 23.02
N HIS A 62 -47.21 -43.08 21.79
CA HIS A 62 -46.67 -44.32 21.21
C HIS A 62 -46.18 -44.26 19.75
N GLU A 63 -46.28 -43.12 19.06
CA GLU A 63 -45.80 -42.98 17.66
C GLU A 63 -44.88 -41.75 17.50
N PHE A 64 -43.80 -41.71 18.29
CA PHE A 64 -42.82 -40.61 18.27
C PHE A 64 -41.71 -40.87 17.23
N LEU A 65 -41.76 -40.16 16.10
CA LEU A 65 -40.65 -40.07 15.14
C LEU A 65 -39.57 -39.10 15.65
N PRO A 66 -38.27 -39.37 15.43
CA PRO A 66 -37.19 -38.45 15.78
C PRO A 66 -37.20 -37.23 14.85
N VAL A 67 -36.81 -36.06 15.33
CA VAL A 67 -36.95 -34.80 14.56
C VAL A 67 -35.78 -34.63 13.60
N LEU A 68 -36.00 -34.20 12.35
CA LEU A 68 -34.91 -34.05 11.37
C LEU A 68 -33.84 -33.03 11.78
N ARG A 69 -32.57 -33.36 11.52
CA ARG A 69 -31.40 -32.47 11.71
C ARG A 69 -31.06 -31.75 10.41
N ASN A 70 -30.68 -30.48 10.52
CA ASN A 70 -30.28 -29.66 9.37
C ASN A 70 -29.02 -30.21 8.69
N PRO A 71 -28.78 -29.93 7.40
CA PRO A 71 -27.50 -30.21 6.77
C PRO A 71 -26.40 -29.37 7.44
N PRO A 72 -25.16 -29.88 7.62
CA PRO A 72 -24.10 -29.18 8.38
C PRO A 72 -23.78 -27.75 7.93
N ILE A 73 -23.97 -27.42 6.65
CA ILE A 73 -23.81 -26.05 6.12
C ILE A 73 -24.81 -25.03 6.70
N LEU A 74 -25.92 -25.50 7.27
CA LEU A 74 -26.93 -24.70 7.96
C LEU A 74 -26.92 -24.92 9.48
N GLU A 75 -25.97 -25.67 10.06
CA GLU A 75 -25.97 -25.92 11.52
C GLU A 75 -25.48 -24.73 12.36
N ALA A 76 -24.94 -23.67 11.74
CA ALA A 76 -24.43 -22.47 12.43
C ALA A 76 -24.84 -21.14 11.76
N THR A 77 -26.04 -21.08 11.17
CA THR A 77 -26.56 -19.89 10.45
C THR A 77 -26.54 -18.61 11.28
N HIS A 78 -26.47 -17.45 10.62
CA HIS A 78 -26.53 -16.15 11.30
C HIS A 78 -27.95 -15.80 11.79
N ASP A 79 -28.99 -16.22 11.06
CA ASP A 79 -30.38 -16.18 11.48
C ASP A 79 -30.98 -17.60 11.54
N LEU A 80 -31.68 -17.91 12.62
CA LEU A 80 -32.39 -19.15 12.84
C LEU A 80 -33.59 -19.34 11.88
N THR A 81 -34.18 -18.28 11.33
CA THR A 81 -35.28 -18.41 10.33
C THR A 81 -34.84 -19.11 9.05
N THR A 82 -33.54 -19.11 8.76
CA THR A 82 -32.94 -19.75 7.57
C THR A 82 -32.69 -21.26 7.75
N LEU A 83 -32.95 -21.81 8.94
CA LEU A 83 -32.88 -23.25 9.18
C LEU A 83 -33.96 -23.99 8.38
N SER A 84 -33.59 -25.10 7.75
CA SER A 84 -34.50 -25.87 6.88
C SER A 84 -35.47 -26.74 7.67
N TYR A 85 -34.96 -27.39 8.71
CA TYR A 85 -35.75 -28.04 9.75
C TYR A 85 -35.64 -27.16 10.98
N LEU A 86 -36.52 -26.17 11.04
CA LEU A 86 -36.58 -25.18 12.11
C LEU A 86 -37.41 -25.76 13.26
N ASN A 87 -36.70 -26.40 14.20
CA ASN A 87 -37.27 -27.13 15.33
C ASN A 87 -36.45 -26.86 16.61
N GLU A 88 -37.00 -27.20 17.77
CA GLU A 88 -36.38 -26.94 19.07
C GLU A 88 -34.91 -27.43 19.18
N PRO A 89 -34.56 -28.70 18.87
CA PRO A 89 -33.17 -29.12 18.93
C PRO A 89 -32.27 -28.46 17.89
N ALA A 90 -32.77 -28.13 16.69
CA ALA A 90 -31.99 -27.38 15.70
C ALA A 90 -31.66 -25.96 16.18
N VAL A 91 -32.59 -25.28 16.85
CA VAL A 91 -32.37 -23.95 17.45
C VAL A 91 -31.34 -24.03 18.58
N LEU A 92 -31.50 -25.00 19.49
CA LEU A 92 -30.55 -25.23 20.59
C LEU A 92 -29.15 -25.54 20.06
N HIS A 93 -29.04 -26.39 19.04
CA HIS A 93 -27.76 -26.76 18.41
C HIS A 93 -27.11 -25.57 17.69
N ALA A 94 -27.87 -24.78 16.93
CA ALA A 94 -27.33 -23.63 16.22
C ALA A 94 -26.79 -22.55 17.17
N ILE A 95 -27.51 -22.27 18.27
CA ILE A 95 -27.02 -21.35 19.32
C ILE A 95 -25.78 -21.94 20.00
N LYS A 96 -25.78 -23.24 20.31
CA LYS A 96 -24.64 -23.94 20.93
C LYS A 96 -23.38 -23.91 20.06
N GLU A 97 -23.50 -24.24 18.77
CA GLU A 97 -22.35 -24.23 17.84
C GLU A 97 -21.81 -22.83 17.60
N ARG A 98 -22.68 -21.81 17.54
CA ARG A 98 -22.24 -20.42 17.48
C ARG A 98 -21.51 -20.00 18.76
N TYR A 99 -22.03 -20.37 19.93
CA TYR A 99 -21.37 -20.12 21.22
C TYR A 99 -20.00 -20.85 21.33
N ASN A 100 -19.91 -22.11 20.87
CA ASN A 100 -18.65 -22.86 20.76
C ASN A 100 -17.64 -22.16 19.83
N GLN A 101 -18.12 -21.54 18.74
CA GLN A 101 -17.34 -20.71 17.82
C GLN A 101 -17.08 -19.28 18.34
N ARG A 102 -17.37 -18.99 19.62
CA ARG A 102 -17.30 -17.67 20.28
C ARG A 102 -18.24 -16.58 19.73
N ASN A 103 -19.18 -16.94 18.87
CA ASN A 103 -20.22 -16.07 18.35
C ASN A 103 -21.42 -16.03 19.32
N ILE A 104 -21.38 -15.12 20.30
CA ILE A 104 -22.43 -14.98 21.33
C ILE A 104 -23.79 -14.45 20.82
N TYR A 105 -23.81 -13.83 19.64
CA TYR A 105 -24.99 -13.20 19.04
C TYR A 105 -25.54 -14.01 17.86
N THR A 106 -26.87 -14.13 17.77
CA THR A 106 -27.58 -14.85 16.70
C THR A 106 -28.94 -14.18 16.42
N TYR A 107 -29.34 -14.03 15.16
CA TYR A 107 -30.69 -13.55 14.83
C TYR A 107 -31.73 -14.68 14.88
N SER A 108 -32.98 -14.26 15.08
CA SER A 108 -34.19 -15.09 15.03
C SER A 108 -35.30 -14.24 14.42
N GLY A 109 -35.15 -13.91 13.13
CA GLY A 109 -35.93 -12.87 12.46
C GLY A 109 -35.66 -11.51 13.09
N ILE A 110 -36.70 -10.81 13.55
CA ILE A 110 -36.60 -9.48 14.18
C ILE A 110 -35.97 -9.50 15.59
N VAL A 111 -35.51 -10.66 16.08
CA VAL A 111 -35.03 -10.85 17.45
C VAL A 111 -33.53 -11.14 17.45
N LEU A 112 -32.76 -10.38 18.22
CA LEU A 112 -31.38 -10.71 18.54
C LEU A 112 -31.30 -11.56 19.81
N ILE A 113 -30.78 -12.78 19.69
CA ILE A 113 -30.42 -13.64 20.81
C ILE A 113 -28.99 -13.32 21.23
N ALA A 114 -28.78 -13.04 22.52
CA ALA A 114 -27.48 -12.70 23.09
C ALA A 114 -27.12 -13.67 24.24
N THR A 115 -26.18 -14.57 24.02
CA THR A 115 -25.80 -15.60 25.01
C THR A 115 -24.60 -15.13 25.83
N ASN A 116 -24.75 -14.98 27.15
CA ASN A 116 -23.70 -14.41 28.01
C ASN A 116 -22.40 -15.25 27.95
N PRO A 117 -21.23 -14.72 27.55
CA PRO A 117 -19.98 -15.48 27.55
C PRO A 117 -19.44 -15.79 28.96
N PHE A 118 -19.86 -15.04 29.98
CA PHE A 118 -19.20 -14.95 31.30
C PHE A 118 -17.70 -14.59 31.24
N ASP A 119 -17.28 -13.95 30.15
CA ASP A 119 -15.88 -13.60 29.84
C ASP A 119 -15.82 -12.19 29.24
N LYS A 120 -14.67 -11.51 29.37
CA LYS A 120 -14.45 -10.17 28.83
C LYS A 120 -13.98 -10.26 27.36
N VAL A 121 -14.93 -10.41 26.45
CA VAL A 121 -14.66 -10.43 25.00
C VAL A 121 -14.49 -9.01 24.46
N GLU A 122 -13.41 -8.33 24.88
CA GLU A 122 -13.16 -6.91 24.58
C GLU A 122 -13.08 -6.60 23.07
N GLU A 123 -12.64 -7.58 22.26
CA GLU A 123 -12.57 -7.52 20.79
C GLU A 123 -13.93 -7.21 20.14
N LEU A 124 -15.04 -7.72 20.69
CA LEU A 124 -16.41 -7.48 20.17
C LEU A 124 -16.94 -6.07 20.47
N TYR A 125 -16.29 -5.32 21.35
CA TYR A 125 -16.74 -4.01 21.81
C TYR A 125 -15.66 -2.93 21.64
N SER A 126 -14.76 -3.14 20.69
CA SER A 126 -13.78 -2.14 20.25
C SER A 126 -14.44 -0.99 19.48
N SER A 127 -13.77 0.17 19.43
CA SER A 127 -14.24 1.31 18.62
C SER A 127 -14.21 0.99 17.12
N GLU A 128 -13.28 0.13 16.68
CA GLU A 128 -13.25 -0.43 15.32
C GLU A 128 -14.52 -1.22 15.01
N MET A 129 -15.04 -2.01 15.96
CA MET A 129 -16.29 -2.77 15.79
C MET A 129 -17.52 -1.85 15.75
N ILE A 130 -17.52 -0.71 16.45
CA ILE A 130 -18.58 0.31 16.33
C ILE A 130 -18.56 0.90 14.90
N GLN A 131 -17.39 1.37 14.44
CA GLN A 131 -17.20 1.91 13.08
C GLN A 131 -17.51 0.88 11.98
N ALA A 132 -17.25 -0.40 12.24
CA ALA A 132 -17.53 -1.49 11.30
C ALA A 132 -19.02 -1.80 11.14
N TYR A 133 -19.89 -1.36 12.06
CA TYR A 133 -21.34 -1.56 12.00
C TYR A 133 -22.12 -0.28 11.66
N ALA A 134 -21.57 0.89 12.00
CA ALA A 134 -22.17 2.18 11.66
C ALA A 134 -22.45 2.31 10.14
N ARG A 135 -23.63 2.84 9.80
CA ARG A 135 -24.13 3.05 8.42
C ARG A 135 -24.23 1.81 7.52
N LYS A 136 -24.26 0.59 8.08
CA LYS A 136 -24.48 -0.66 7.32
C LYS A 136 -25.88 -1.23 7.50
N ASN A 137 -26.27 -2.14 6.60
CA ASN A 137 -27.49 -2.92 6.78
C ASN A 137 -27.26 -4.08 7.76
N ARG A 138 -28.30 -4.40 8.57
CA ARG A 138 -28.31 -5.53 9.50
C ARG A 138 -27.83 -6.84 8.86
N ASP A 139 -28.26 -7.07 7.62
CA ASP A 139 -28.04 -8.31 6.88
C ASP A 139 -26.70 -8.33 6.10
N GLU A 140 -25.93 -7.22 6.09
CA GLU A 140 -24.58 -7.15 5.50
C GLU A 140 -23.48 -7.66 6.44
N MET A 141 -23.77 -7.72 7.75
CA MET A 141 -22.81 -8.01 8.81
C MET A 141 -23.24 -9.22 9.64
N ALA A 142 -22.33 -9.76 10.45
CA ALA A 142 -22.67 -10.80 11.41
C ALA A 142 -23.64 -10.26 12.49
N PRO A 143 -24.48 -11.10 13.13
CA PRO A 143 -25.36 -10.66 14.20
C PRO A 143 -24.59 -9.97 15.32
N HIS A 144 -25.00 -8.75 15.66
CA HIS A 144 -24.36 -7.98 16.74
C HIS A 144 -25.34 -6.99 17.36
N ILE A 145 -25.10 -6.61 18.61
CA ILE A 145 -25.93 -5.61 19.29
C ILE A 145 -25.86 -4.23 18.64
N PHE A 146 -24.72 -3.89 18.04
CA PHE A 146 -24.53 -2.65 17.27
C PHE A 146 -25.39 -2.61 16.00
N ALA A 147 -25.70 -3.75 15.38
CA ALA A 147 -26.58 -3.78 14.20
C ALA A 147 -28.03 -3.39 14.55
N ILE A 148 -28.53 -3.82 15.71
CA ILE A 148 -29.87 -3.42 16.21
C ILE A 148 -29.90 -1.94 16.61
N ALA A 149 -28.80 -1.42 17.16
CA ALA A 149 -28.67 0.00 17.48
C ALA A 149 -28.63 0.87 16.20
N GLU A 150 -27.85 0.49 15.18
CA GLU A 150 -27.83 1.13 13.86
C GLU A 150 -29.20 1.05 13.17
N GLU A 151 -29.85 -0.12 13.21
CA GLU A 151 -31.18 -0.34 12.63
C GLU A 151 -32.22 0.62 13.23
N ALA A 152 -32.26 0.73 14.57
CA ALA A 152 -33.11 1.70 15.27
C ALA A 152 -32.73 3.17 14.94
N TYR A 153 -31.44 3.54 14.94
CA TYR A 153 -31.02 4.91 14.60
C TYR A 153 -31.46 5.31 13.19
N ARG A 154 -31.26 4.41 12.23
CA ARG A 154 -31.63 4.58 10.83
C ARG A 154 -33.15 4.61 10.61
N GLU A 155 -33.93 3.82 11.35
CA GLU A 155 -35.39 3.91 11.29
C GLU A 155 -35.94 5.21 11.90
N MET A 156 -35.32 5.73 12.97
CA MET A 156 -35.63 7.06 13.50
C MET A 156 -35.33 8.19 12.50
N ILE A 157 -34.35 8.01 11.62
CA ILE A 157 -34.03 8.95 10.52
C ILE A 157 -35.01 8.78 9.36
N ASN A 158 -35.26 7.54 8.92
CA ASN A 158 -36.04 7.25 7.71
C ASN A 158 -37.54 7.47 7.88
N ASN A 159 -38.08 7.09 9.05
CA ASN A 159 -39.53 7.09 9.31
C ASN A 159 -40.00 8.32 10.11
N ASP A 160 -39.06 9.11 10.64
CA ASP A 160 -39.26 10.18 11.62
C ASP A 160 -40.11 9.74 12.84
N GLN A 161 -39.96 8.48 13.24
CA GLN A 161 -40.66 7.85 14.35
C GLN A 161 -39.71 7.49 15.49
N ASN A 162 -40.20 7.66 16.72
CA ASN A 162 -39.50 7.25 17.93
C ASN A 162 -39.32 5.71 17.96
N GLN A 163 -38.27 5.26 18.65
CA GLN A 163 -37.85 3.85 18.66
C GLN A 163 -37.77 3.31 20.08
N THR A 164 -37.81 1.98 20.25
CA THR A 164 -37.57 1.33 21.54
C THR A 164 -36.87 -0.01 21.38
N ILE A 165 -35.70 -0.15 22.00
CA ILE A 165 -34.97 -1.42 22.09
C ILE A 165 -35.30 -2.07 23.45
N ILE A 166 -35.96 -3.22 23.42
CA ILE A 166 -36.34 -3.98 24.62
C ILE A 166 -35.32 -5.09 24.88
N VAL A 167 -34.63 -4.98 26.01
CA VAL A 167 -33.65 -5.96 26.48
C VAL A 167 -34.27 -6.79 27.60
N SER A 168 -34.41 -8.10 27.38
CA SER A 168 -35.14 -9.02 28.27
C SER A 168 -34.44 -10.37 28.39
N GLY A 169 -34.83 -11.19 29.37
CA GLY A 169 -34.19 -12.48 29.69
C GLY A 169 -33.94 -12.65 31.19
N GLU A 170 -33.48 -13.83 31.64
CA GLU A 170 -33.31 -14.13 33.08
C GLU A 170 -32.32 -13.20 33.83
N SER A 171 -32.34 -13.25 35.17
CA SER A 171 -31.36 -12.50 35.97
C SER A 171 -29.95 -13.10 35.81
N GLY A 172 -28.95 -12.24 35.61
CA GLY A 172 -27.59 -12.64 35.24
C GLY A 172 -27.37 -12.99 33.76
N ALA A 173 -28.39 -12.87 32.90
CA ALA A 173 -28.26 -13.16 31.46
C ALA A 173 -27.52 -12.08 30.64
N GLY A 174 -27.15 -10.93 31.25
CA GLY A 174 -26.39 -9.86 30.58
C GLY A 174 -27.21 -8.70 30.01
N LYS A 175 -28.46 -8.50 30.45
CA LYS A 175 -29.33 -7.41 29.98
C LYS A 175 -28.72 -6.01 30.16
N THR A 176 -28.35 -5.64 31.37
CA THR A 176 -27.77 -4.33 31.71
C THR A 176 -26.45 -4.06 30.99
N VAL A 177 -25.65 -5.11 30.75
CA VAL A 177 -24.43 -5.05 29.94
C VAL A 177 -24.76 -4.79 28.46
N SER A 178 -25.80 -5.45 27.94
CA SER A 178 -26.30 -5.23 26.58
C SER A 178 -26.81 -3.79 26.40
N ALA A 179 -27.62 -3.29 27.35
CA ALA A 179 -28.04 -1.88 27.38
C ALA A 179 -26.85 -0.91 27.45
N LYS A 180 -25.78 -1.24 28.19
CA LYS A 180 -24.54 -0.43 28.26
C LYS A 180 -23.82 -0.34 26.92
N TYR A 181 -23.75 -1.43 26.15
CA TYR A 181 -23.14 -1.39 24.81
C TYR A 181 -24.01 -0.66 23.78
N ILE A 182 -25.34 -0.68 23.93
CA ILE A 182 -26.26 0.15 23.11
C ILE A 182 -26.03 1.64 23.38
N MET A 183 -25.96 2.05 24.66
CA MET A 183 -25.66 3.44 25.03
C MET A 183 -24.33 3.92 24.42
N ARG A 184 -23.28 3.09 24.50
CA ARG A 184 -21.96 3.40 23.92
C ARG A 184 -21.96 3.46 22.40
N PHE A 185 -22.81 2.69 21.71
CA PHE A 185 -22.91 2.76 20.25
C PHE A 185 -23.44 4.12 19.79
N PHE A 186 -24.60 4.55 20.31
CA PHE A 186 -25.20 5.82 19.89
C PHE A 186 -24.29 7.02 20.15
N ALA A 187 -23.59 7.00 21.29
CA ALA A 187 -22.58 7.99 21.65
C ALA A 187 -21.46 8.13 20.60
N SER A 188 -20.76 7.03 20.28
CA SER A 188 -19.56 7.08 19.42
C SER A 188 -19.86 7.30 17.92
N VAL A 189 -21.13 7.24 17.48
CA VAL A 189 -21.52 7.53 16.08
C VAL A 189 -21.47 9.03 15.76
N GLU A 190 -21.57 9.91 16.77
CA GLU A 190 -21.64 11.36 16.56
C GLU A 190 -20.30 12.01 16.18
N GLU A 191 -19.18 11.50 16.69
CA GLU A 191 -17.86 12.14 16.52
C GLU A 191 -17.46 12.32 15.04
N GLU A 192 -17.83 11.37 14.17
CA GLU A 192 -17.55 11.44 12.73
C GLU A 192 -18.26 12.60 12.01
N HIS A 193 -19.34 13.14 12.58
CA HIS A 193 -20.10 14.22 11.96
C HIS A 193 -19.44 15.58 12.14
N PHE A 194 -18.59 15.75 13.16
CA PHE A 194 -17.82 16.98 13.40
C PHE A 194 -16.32 16.84 13.07
N ASN A 195 -15.68 15.70 13.37
CA ASN A 195 -14.22 15.56 13.25
C ASN A 195 -13.74 15.12 11.84
N LYS A 196 -13.89 15.99 10.84
CA LYS A 196 -13.35 15.79 9.48
C LYS A 196 -12.03 16.51 9.17
N GLU A 197 -11.48 17.29 10.10
CA GLU A 197 -10.20 18.01 9.93
C GLU A 197 -9.20 17.74 11.07
N GLY A 198 -8.66 16.51 11.11
CA GLY A 198 -7.26 16.23 11.42
C GLY A 198 -6.62 16.73 12.73
N ASP A 199 -6.96 16.12 13.87
CA ASP A 199 -5.96 15.85 14.92
C ASP A 199 -6.16 14.46 15.56
N SER A 200 -5.23 13.54 15.29
CA SER A 200 -5.37 12.09 15.61
C SER A 200 -4.99 11.76 17.07
N LYS A 201 -5.50 12.54 18.03
CA LYS A 201 -5.09 12.45 19.45
C LYS A 201 -6.21 12.52 20.51
N HIS A 202 -7.43 12.91 20.15
CA HIS A 202 -8.57 12.94 21.08
C HIS A 202 -9.45 11.68 21.05
N GLN A 203 -8.97 10.57 20.46
CA GLN A 203 -9.76 9.35 20.20
C GLN A 203 -10.10 8.48 21.45
N GLU A 204 -9.94 9.01 22.66
CA GLU A 204 -10.23 8.32 23.94
C GLU A 204 -11.04 9.16 24.95
N GLU A 205 -11.32 10.44 24.69
CA GLU A 205 -12.01 11.33 25.63
C GLU A 205 -13.53 11.39 25.35
N MET A 206 -14.28 10.56 26.08
CA MET A 206 -15.75 10.47 26.00
C MET A 206 -16.45 11.82 26.25
N SER A 207 -17.58 12.07 25.58
CA SER A 207 -18.29 13.35 25.72
C SER A 207 -18.87 13.59 27.12
N ASP A 208 -19.03 14.87 27.46
CA ASP A 208 -19.66 15.34 28.71
C ASP A 208 -21.07 14.78 28.96
N ILE A 209 -21.78 14.36 27.91
CA ILE A 209 -23.12 13.74 27.99
C ILE A 209 -22.99 12.26 28.30
N GLU A 210 -22.07 11.54 27.65
CA GLU A 210 -21.77 10.13 27.93
C GLU A 210 -21.32 9.90 29.37
N VAL A 211 -20.40 10.75 29.87
CA VAL A 211 -19.88 10.62 31.23
C VAL A 211 -21.02 10.73 32.25
N LYS A 212 -21.98 11.64 32.04
CA LYS A 212 -23.18 11.79 32.87
C LYS A 212 -24.13 10.60 32.72
N ILE A 213 -24.41 10.14 31.50
CA ILE A 213 -25.27 8.97 31.24
C ILE A 213 -24.71 7.71 31.90
N LEU A 214 -23.40 7.46 31.77
CA LEU A 214 -22.75 6.29 32.36
C LEU A 214 -22.71 6.38 33.89
N ALA A 215 -22.44 7.56 34.46
CA ALA A 215 -22.47 7.81 35.91
C ALA A 215 -23.85 7.55 36.55
N THR A 216 -24.95 7.59 35.80
CA THR A 216 -26.26 7.21 36.37
C THR A 216 -26.32 5.74 36.80
N ASN A 217 -25.57 4.85 36.16
CA ASN A 217 -25.72 3.40 36.40
C ASN A 217 -25.24 3.00 37.81
N PRO A 218 -24.03 3.35 38.29
CA PRO A 218 -23.64 3.09 39.68
C PRO A 218 -24.62 3.62 40.73
N VAL A 219 -25.25 4.78 40.49
CA VAL A 219 -26.26 5.35 41.40
C VAL A 219 -27.53 4.48 41.41
N MET A 220 -28.06 4.13 40.23
CA MET A 220 -29.25 3.30 40.12
C MET A 220 -29.02 1.86 40.59
N GLU A 221 -27.83 1.29 40.36
CA GLU A 221 -27.48 -0.06 40.81
C GLU A 221 -27.32 -0.09 42.34
N ALA A 222 -26.70 0.92 42.94
CA ALA A 222 -26.60 1.04 44.40
C ALA A 222 -27.98 1.07 45.10
N PHE A 223 -28.91 1.91 44.61
CA PHE A 223 -30.23 2.10 45.21
C PHE A 223 -31.33 1.17 44.68
N GLY A 224 -31.08 0.42 43.61
CA GLY A 224 -32.10 -0.35 42.89
C GLY A 224 -31.76 -1.81 42.63
N ASN A 225 -30.49 -2.22 42.72
CA ASN A 225 -30.10 -3.63 42.59
C ASN A 225 -29.91 -4.28 43.98
N ALA A 226 -29.93 -5.61 44.01
CA ALA A 226 -29.59 -6.40 45.19
C ALA A 226 -29.04 -7.80 44.83
N LYS A 227 -28.38 -8.45 45.80
CA LYS A 227 -28.01 -9.87 45.72
C LYS A 227 -29.26 -10.75 45.78
N THR A 228 -29.39 -11.63 44.80
CA THR A 228 -30.42 -12.69 44.75
C THR A 228 -29.76 -14.07 44.70
N THR A 229 -30.52 -15.12 44.99
CA THR A 229 -30.06 -16.52 44.93
C THR A 229 -29.43 -16.93 43.59
N ARG A 230 -29.76 -16.26 42.47
CA ARG A 230 -29.24 -16.58 41.11
C ARG A 230 -28.24 -15.57 40.53
N ASN A 231 -28.17 -14.36 41.07
CA ASN A 231 -27.39 -13.24 40.54
C ASN A 231 -27.06 -12.24 41.67
N ASP A 232 -25.77 -11.89 41.81
CA ASP A 232 -25.29 -11.07 42.93
C ASP A 232 -25.58 -9.57 42.77
N ASN A 233 -25.82 -9.12 41.53
CA ASN A 233 -26.18 -7.75 41.19
C ASN A 233 -27.43 -7.79 40.30
N SER A 234 -28.61 -7.96 40.91
CA SER A 234 -29.89 -8.07 40.20
C SER A 234 -30.72 -6.80 40.39
N SER A 235 -31.04 -6.09 39.31
CA SER A 235 -31.99 -4.98 39.34
C SER A 235 -33.36 -5.43 39.84
N ARG A 236 -33.88 -4.70 40.83
CA ARG A 236 -35.20 -4.85 41.45
C ARG A 236 -36.12 -3.66 41.16
N PHE A 237 -35.74 -2.85 40.17
CA PHE A 237 -36.55 -1.86 39.44
C PHE A 237 -36.39 -2.15 37.93
N GLY A 238 -37.36 -1.75 37.11
CA GLY A 238 -37.23 -1.68 35.66
C GLY A 238 -36.74 -0.29 35.23
N LYS A 239 -35.83 -0.23 34.26
CA LYS A 239 -35.19 1.00 33.77
C LYS A 239 -35.54 1.25 32.31
N TYR A 240 -36.10 2.41 32.01
CA TYR A 240 -36.32 2.89 30.65
C TYR A 240 -35.55 4.19 30.41
N LEU A 241 -34.47 4.11 29.64
CA LEU A 241 -33.65 5.25 29.24
C LEU A 241 -34.09 5.73 27.85
N GLN A 242 -34.54 6.97 27.75
CA GLN A 242 -34.81 7.65 26.49
C GLN A 242 -33.60 8.51 26.12
N ILE A 243 -32.92 8.21 25.02
CA ILE A 243 -31.88 9.06 24.42
C ILE A 243 -32.60 10.06 23.51
N LEU A 244 -32.35 11.36 23.71
CA LEU A 244 -33.11 12.46 23.12
C LEU A 244 -32.33 13.09 21.96
N PHE A 245 -32.98 13.27 20.82
CA PHE A 245 -32.37 13.79 19.60
C PHE A 245 -33.04 15.09 19.12
N ASP A 246 -32.23 16.00 18.57
CA ASP A 246 -32.71 17.23 17.92
C ASP A 246 -33.26 16.99 16.50
N SER A 247 -33.66 18.06 15.83
CA SER A 247 -34.11 18.03 14.43
C SER A 247 -33.00 17.71 13.41
N ASN A 248 -31.73 17.80 13.80
CA ASN A 248 -30.58 17.38 13.00
C ASN A 248 -30.17 15.92 13.29
N LYS A 249 -30.85 15.25 14.23
CA LYS A 249 -30.63 13.88 14.72
C LYS A 249 -29.32 13.69 15.50
N ASN A 250 -28.86 14.74 16.21
CA ASN A 250 -27.80 14.68 17.22
C ASN A 250 -28.35 14.47 18.64
N ILE A 251 -27.59 13.85 19.55
CA ILE A 251 -27.95 13.61 20.94
C ILE A 251 -27.84 14.92 21.75
N ILE A 252 -28.99 15.41 22.23
CA ILE A 252 -29.09 16.62 23.06
C ILE A 252 -29.17 16.31 24.56
N GLY A 253 -29.40 15.05 24.93
CA GLY A 253 -29.51 14.63 26.32
C GLY A 253 -30.19 13.27 26.46
N SER A 254 -30.67 12.97 27.66
CA SER A 254 -31.46 11.76 27.92
C SER A 254 -32.44 11.93 29.08
N SER A 255 -33.36 10.99 29.24
CA SER A 255 -34.28 10.91 30.37
C SER A 255 -34.41 9.46 30.85
N ILE A 256 -34.49 9.25 32.16
CA ILE A 256 -34.67 7.94 32.79
C ILE A 256 -36.04 7.90 33.45
N LYS A 257 -36.90 6.99 32.99
CA LYS A 257 -38.10 6.57 33.71
C LYS A 257 -37.80 5.26 34.42
N THR A 258 -38.14 5.16 35.70
CA THR A 258 -38.06 3.91 36.46
C THR A 258 -39.44 3.38 36.75
N TYR A 259 -39.54 2.06 36.85
CA TYR A 259 -40.80 1.37 37.05
C TYR A 259 -40.63 0.23 38.07
N LEU A 260 -41.72 -0.12 38.75
CA LEU A 260 -41.91 -1.41 39.43
C LEU A 260 -40.94 -1.75 40.59
N LEU A 261 -40.28 -0.77 41.23
CA LEU A 261 -39.34 -0.97 42.36
C LEU A 261 -39.88 -1.93 43.45
N GLU A 262 -39.11 -2.97 43.78
CA GLU A 262 -39.44 -4.02 44.75
C GLU A 262 -39.36 -3.50 46.20
N ARG A 263 -40.27 -2.60 46.59
CA ARG A 263 -40.30 -1.92 47.90
C ARG A 263 -40.11 -2.87 49.08
N SER A 264 -40.70 -4.06 49.05
CA SER A 264 -40.62 -5.05 50.13
C SER A 264 -39.21 -5.58 50.41
N ARG A 265 -38.28 -5.54 49.44
CA ARG A 265 -36.87 -5.91 49.68
C ARG A 265 -36.18 -5.07 50.75
N LEU A 266 -36.66 -3.83 50.97
CA LEU A 266 -36.19 -2.99 52.07
C LEU A 266 -36.41 -3.64 53.44
N VAL A 267 -37.54 -4.34 53.62
CA VAL A 267 -38.03 -4.79 54.94
C VAL A 267 -37.96 -6.30 55.15
N PHE A 268 -37.81 -7.07 54.07
CA PHE A 268 -37.70 -8.53 54.07
C PHE A 268 -36.69 -9.00 53.02
N GLN A 269 -35.88 -10.01 53.36
CA GLN A 269 -34.98 -10.69 52.42
C GLN A 269 -35.11 -12.21 52.59
N PRO A 270 -35.23 -13.00 51.51
CA PRO A 270 -35.07 -14.45 51.58
C PRO A 270 -33.66 -14.86 52.02
N THR A 271 -33.51 -16.10 52.49
CA THR A 271 -32.21 -16.68 52.85
C THR A 271 -31.24 -16.65 51.66
N SER A 272 -29.98 -16.26 51.92
CA SER A 272 -28.91 -16.05 50.92
C SER A 272 -29.12 -14.87 49.95
N GLU A 273 -30.07 -13.98 50.21
CA GLU A 273 -30.23 -12.71 49.48
C GLU A 273 -29.79 -11.50 50.32
N ARG A 274 -29.54 -10.35 49.67
CA ARG A 274 -29.29 -9.07 50.35
C ARG A 274 -30.44 -8.09 50.13
N ASN A 275 -30.46 -7.05 50.96
CA ASN A 275 -31.15 -5.79 50.69
C ASN A 275 -30.39 -5.01 49.58
N TYR A 276 -30.86 -3.81 49.23
CA TYR A 276 -30.22 -2.93 48.24
C TYR A 276 -28.75 -2.63 48.57
N HIS A 277 -27.87 -2.60 47.56
CA HIS A 277 -26.42 -2.52 47.76
C HIS A 277 -25.99 -1.28 48.57
N ILE A 278 -26.67 -0.15 48.40
CA ILE A 278 -26.35 1.13 49.07
C ILE A 278 -26.23 1.01 50.59
N PHE A 279 -27.00 0.12 51.24
CA PHE A 279 -26.88 -0.07 52.69
C PHE A 279 -25.55 -0.73 53.09
N TYR A 280 -25.10 -1.74 52.35
CA TYR A 280 -23.84 -2.44 52.60
C TYR A 280 -22.63 -1.59 52.18
N GLN A 281 -22.76 -0.86 51.07
CA GLN A 281 -21.81 0.16 50.62
C GLN A 281 -21.63 1.26 51.69
N MET A 282 -22.73 1.84 52.19
CA MET A 282 -22.71 2.85 53.25
C MET A 282 -22.08 2.31 54.55
N LEU A 283 -22.43 1.09 54.97
CA LEU A 283 -21.84 0.45 56.15
C LEU A 283 -20.35 0.08 55.96
N SER A 284 -19.89 -0.11 54.72
CA SER A 284 -18.47 -0.36 54.42
C SER A 284 -17.69 0.95 54.33
N GLY A 285 -18.02 1.81 53.37
CA GLY A 285 -17.22 2.98 52.98
C GLY A 285 -17.36 4.25 53.83
N LEU A 286 -18.39 4.40 54.67
CA LEU A 286 -18.45 5.57 55.56
C LEU A 286 -17.29 5.59 56.57
N SER A 287 -16.77 6.78 56.85
CA SER A 287 -15.72 6.97 57.85
C SER A 287 -16.20 6.63 59.25
N SER A 288 -15.26 6.26 60.13
CA SER A 288 -15.58 5.85 61.51
C SER A 288 -16.31 6.93 62.33
N ASP A 289 -16.16 8.21 61.97
CA ASP A 289 -16.81 9.32 62.67
C ASP A 289 -18.20 9.64 62.09
N MET A 290 -18.40 9.49 60.77
CA MET A 290 -19.75 9.52 60.18
C MET A 290 -20.60 8.35 60.69
N LYS A 291 -20.03 7.14 60.79
CA LYS A 291 -20.71 5.97 61.38
C LYS A 291 -21.21 6.24 62.80
N LYS A 292 -20.38 6.87 63.66
CA LYS A 292 -20.79 7.30 65.02
C LYS A 292 -21.94 8.32 64.97
N GLN A 293 -21.87 9.33 64.10
CA GLN A 293 -22.91 10.37 63.98
C GLN A 293 -24.25 9.84 63.45
N LEU A 294 -24.23 8.81 62.60
CA LEU A 294 -25.43 8.13 62.08
C LEU A 294 -25.88 6.95 62.96
N TYR A 295 -25.22 6.74 64.11
CA TYR A 295 -25.43 5.63 65.04
C TYR A 295 -25.31 4.24 64.40
N LEU A 296 -24.52 4.10 63.33
CA LEU A 296 -24.34 2.88 62.54
C LEU A 296 -23.29 1.95 63.15
N THR A 297 -23.58 0.64 63.11
CA THR A 297 -22.71 -0.46 63.56
C THR A 297 -22.51 -1.48 62.44
N ASN A 298 -22.59 -2.78 62.68
CA ASN A 298 -22.41 -3.81 61.64
C ASN A 298 -23.74 -4.13 60.92
N ALA A 299 -23.69 -4.82 59.79
CA ALA A 299 -24.90 -5.17 59.03
C ALA A 299 -25.80 -6.16 59.80
N GLU A 300 -25.20 -7.04 60.59
CA GLU A 300 -25.88 -8.07 61.39
C GLU A 300 -26.74 -7.47 62.52
N ASP A 301 -26.43 -6.25 62.96
CA ASP A 301 -27.17 -5.53 64.00
C ASP A 301 -28.53 -4.98 63.51
N PHE A 302 -28.76 -4.91 62.20
CA PHE A 302 -29.95 -4.31 61.61
C PHE A 302 -30.92 -5.36 61.06
N PHE A 303 -32.15 -5.35 61.57
CA PHE A 303 -33.22 -6.27 61.15
C PHE A 303 -33.52 -6.21 59.65
N TYR A 304 -33.34 -5.06 59.00
CA TYR A 304 -33.51 -4.90 57.55
C TYR A 304 -32.33 -5.40 56.71
N LEU A 305 -31.23 -5.87 57.30
CA LEU A 305 -30.04 -6.36 56.57
C LEU A 305 -29.64 -7.79 56.92
N ASN A 306 -30.07 -8.31 58.08
CA ASN A 306 -29.61 -9.58 58.64
C ASN A 306 -30.50 -10.81 58.30
N GLN A 307 -31.70 -10.62 57.72
CA GLN A 307 -32.64 -11.72 57.45
C GLN A 307 -32.11 -12.73 56.43
N GLY A 308 -31.35 -12.28 55.43
CA GLY A 308 -30.73 -13.14 54.42
C GLY A 308 -29.50 -13.93 54.91
N GLY A 309 -28.94 -13.59 56.07
CA GLY A 309 -27.84 -14.33 56.72
C GLY A 309 -26.42 -14.11 56.16
N GLU A 310 -26.26 -13.53 54.97
CA GLU A 310 -24.95 -13.26 54.36
C GLU A 310 -24.82 -11.77 54.00
N SER A 311 -23.94 -11.04 54.70
CA SER A 311 -23.78 -9.60 54.53
C SER A 311 -22.84 -9.21 53.38
N THR A 312 -21.94 -10.10 52.95
CA THR A 312 -20.94 -9.84 51.90
C THR A 312 -21.26 -10.52 50.56
N ILE A 313 -20.50 -10.16 49.53
CA ILE A 313 -20.52 -10.81 48.21
C ILE A 313 -19.09 -11.22 47.84
N ASN A 314 -18.90 -12.47 47.42
CA ASN A 314 -17.60 -12.98 47.03
C ASN A 314 -17.06 -12.25 45.79
N GLY A 315 -15.96 -11.51 45.95
CA GLY A 315 -15.27 -10.80 44.86
C GLY A 315 -15.70 -9.35 44.64
N ILE A 316 -16.65 -8.80 45.43
CA ILE A 316 -17.02 -7.38 45.39
C ILE A 316 -16.62 -6.71 46.71
N ASP A 317 -15.96 -5.56 46.63
CA ASP A 317 -15.68 -4.70 47.78
C ASP A 317 -16.74 -3.59 47.85
N ASP A 318 -17.72 -3.75 48.74
CA ASP A 318 -18.76 -2.74 49.00
C ASP A 318 -18.16 -1.37 49.39
N SER A 319 -16.91 -1.29 49.89
CA SER A 319 -16.24 -0.01 50.16
C SER A 319 -15.68 0.66 48.90
N LEU A 320 -15.31 -0.09 47.87
CA LEU A 320 -14.88 0.45 46.58
C LEU A 320 -16.10 0.92 45.78
N GLU A 321 -17.14 0.09 45.72
CA GLU A 321 -18.42 0.43 45.08
C GLU A 321 -19.04 1.69 45.73
N TYR A 322 -18.93 1.85 47.05
CA TYR A 322 -19.30 3.09 47.73
C TYR A 322 -18.56 4.33 47.18
N SER A 323 -17.25 4.25 46.97
CA SER A 323 -16.47 5.35 46.39
C SER A 323 -16.95 5.72 44.98
N THR A 324 -17.17 4.72 44.12
CA THR A 324 -17.71 4.92 42.77
C THR A 324 -19.12 5.50 42.79
N THR A 325 -19.98 5.11 43.74
CA THR A 325 -21.31 5.70 43.93
C THR A 325 -21.24 7.16 44.38
N ILE A 326 -20.33 7.54 45.29
CA ILE A 326 -20.12 8.94 45.72
C ILE A 326 -19.63 9.82 44.57
N GLU A 327 -18.66 9.35 43.80
CA GLU A 327 -18.17 10.03 42.60
C GLU A 327 -19.31 10.23 41.58
N SER A 328 -20.08 9.18 41.33
CA SER A 328 -21.22 9.20 40.41
C SER A 328 -22.34 10.16 40.85
N LEU A 329 -22.71 10.16 42.14
CA LEU A 329 -23.67 11.12 42.71
C LEU A 329 -23.21 12.57 42.49
N SER A 330 -21.90 12.82 42.63
CA SER A 330 -21.29 14.14 42.42
C SER A 330 -21.32 14.56 40.95
N THR A 331 -21.02 13.65 40.03
CA THR A 331 -21.11 13.89 38.56
C THR A 331 -22.54 14.16 38.10
N VAL A 332 -23.55 13.55 38.74
CA VAL A 332 -24.98 13.84 38.48
C VAL A 332 -25.53 14.97 39.38
N GLY A 333 -24.66 15.88 39.81
CA GLY A 333 -25.04 17.18 40.39
C GLY A 333 -25.59 17.15 41.81
N ILE A 334 -25.52 16.02 42.52
CA ILE A 334 -25.96 15.92 43.92
C ILE A 334 -24.77 16.28 44.81
N ASP A 335 -24.81 17.46 45.44
CA ASP A 335 -23.72 17.97 46.26
C ASP A 335 -23.46 17.17 47.55
N THR A 336 -22.32 17.41 48.18
CA THR A 336 -21.87 16.67 49.37
C THR A 336 -22.69 16.94 50.63
N GLU A 337 -23.41 18.07 50.73
CA GLU A 337 -24.33 18.32 51.85
C GLU A 337 -25.59 17.47 51.66
N VAL A 338 -26.17 17.46 50.46
CA VAL A 338 -27.33 16.66 50.09
C VAL A 338 -27.02 15.15 50.20
N GLN A 339 -25.84 14.70 49.75
CA GLN A 339 -25.37 13.33 49.97
C GLN A 339 -25.40 12.95 51.46
N LEU A 340 -24.91 13.82 52.37
CA LEU A 340 -24.97 13.57 53.81
C LEU A 340 -26.41 13.52 54.36
N GLN A 341 -27.37 14.25 53.78
CA GLN A 341 -28.79 14.12 54.16
C GLN A 341 -29.39 12.80 53.66
N ILE A 342 -29.01 12.32 52.46
CA ILE A 342 -29.42 11.01 51.94
C ILE A 342 -28.91 9.90 52.88
N PHE A 343 -27.65 9.94 53.33
CA PHE A 343 -27.13 8.94 54.28
C PHE A 343 -27.80 8.99 55.66
N LYS A 344 -28.26 10.16 56.13
CA LYS A 344 -29.11 10.23 57.34
C LYS A 344 -30.46 9.54 57.14
N ILE A 345 -31.10 9.74 55.99
CA ILE A 345 -32.39 9.09 55.67
C ILE A 345 -32.19 7.56 55.58
N LEU A 346 -31.15 7.08 54.89
CA LEU A 346 -30.82 5.66 54.81
C LEU A 346 -30.50 5.05 56.17
N ALA A 347 -29.69 5.72 57.01
CA ALA A 347 -29.41 5.28 58.37
C ALA A 347 -30.69 5.24 59.23
N ALA A 348 -31.59 6.21 59.09
CA ALA A 348 -32.87 6.21 59.80
C ALA A 348 -33.76 5.03 59.42
N LEU A 349 -33.77 4.62 58.14
CA LEU A 349 -34.51 3.42 57.70
C LEU A 349 -34.00 2.15 58.39
N LEU A 350 -32.68 2.00 58.54
CA LEU A 350 -32.10 0.90 59.30
C LEU A 350 -32.52 0.92 60.78
N HIS A 351 -32.54 2.11 61.42
CA HIS A 351 -33.05 2.26 62.79
C HIS A 351 -34.56 2.00 62.88
N ILE A 352 -35.37 2.32 61.86
CA ILE A 352 -36.81 1.98 61.83
C ILE A 352 -37.01 0.45 61.88
N GLY A 353 -36.19 -0.32 61.16
CA GLY A 353 -36.24 -1.79 61.22
C GLY A 353 -36.00 -2.36 62.60
N ASN A 354 -35.23 -1.66 63.44
CA ASN A 354 -34.88 -2.04 64.80
C ASN A 354 -35.85 -1.51 65.88
N ILE A 355 -37.00 -0.91 65.51
CA ILE A 355 -38.02 -0.45 66.48
C ILE A 355 -38.77 -1.65 67.08
N GLU A 356 -38.62 -1.88 68.39
CA GLU A 356 -39.33 -2.94 69.13
C GLU A 356 -40.78 -2.57 69.43
N ILE A 357 -41.69 -2.91 68.52
CA ILE A 357 -43.14 -2.92 68.82
C ILE A 357 -43.46 -4.14 69.70
N LYS A 358 -44.24 -3.95 70.77
CA LYS A 358 -44.58 -4.99 71.75
C LYS A 358 -46.04 -5.41 71.64
N LYS A 359 -46.28 -6.72 71.75
CA LYS A 359 -47.61 -7.34 71.60
C LYS A 359 -48.34 -7.37 72.94
N THR A 360 -49.41 -6.59 73.06
CA THR A 360 -50.38 -6.70 74.17
C THR A 360 -51.46 -7.72 73.80
N ARG A 361 -52.45 -7.98 74.67
CA ARG A 361 -53.52 -9.00 74.45
C ARG A 361 -54.29 -8.86 73.12
N THR A 362 -54.38 -7.64 72.60
CA THR A 362 -55.04 -7.29 71.32
C THR A 362 -54.22 -6.26 70.55
N ASP A 363 -53.67 -5.29 71.26
CA ASP A 363 -53.12 -4.06 70.69
C ASP A 363 -51.58 -4.08 70.60
N ALA A 364 -51.04 -3.23 69.73
CA ALA A 364 -49.61 -2.88 69.70
C ALA A 364 -49.27 -1.81 70.73
N THR A 365 -48.12 -1.92 71.38
CA THR A 365 -47.53 -0.87 72.23
C THR A 365 -46.10 -0.58 71.80
N LEU A 366 -45.74 0.70 71.77
CA LEU A 366 -44.39 1.20 71.46
C LEU A 366 -44.08 2.33 72.45
N SER A 367 -42.87 2.35 73.00
CA SER A 367 -42.42 3.45 73.86
C SER A 367 -41.85 4.58 73.03
N SER A 368 -42.17 5.84 73.36
CA SER A 368 -41.47 7.02 72.85
C SER A 368 -40.03 7.15 73.38
N THR A 369 -39.61 6.24 74.27
CA THR A 369 -38.25 6.10 74.81
C THR A 369 -37.50 4.90 74.22
N ASP A 370 -38.00 4.30 73.14
CA ASP A 370 -37.29 3.24 72.42
C ASP A 370 -36.02 3.80 71.74
N PRO A 371 -34.82 3.23 71.94
CA PRO A 371 -33.57 3.80 71.42
C PRO A 371 -33.51 3.85 69.89
N SER A 372 -34.09 2.86 69.20
CA SER A 372 -34.11 2.78 67.74
C SER A 372 -35.05 3.86 67.17
N LEU A 373 -36.25 4.00 67.77
CA LEU A 373 -37.20 5.06 67.46
C LEU A 373 -36.58 6.46 67.63
N GLN A 374 -35.88 6.71 68.74
CA GLN A 374 -35.28 8.02 69.01
C GLN A 374 -34.25 8.39 67.94
N LYS A 375 -33.32 7.48 67.61
CA LYS A 375 -32.33 7.67 66.52
C LYS A 375 -33.00 7.91 65.16
N ALA A 376 -34.02 7.10 64.82
CA ALA A 376 -34.74 7.24 63.55
C ALA A 376 -35.44 8.60 63.44
N CYS A 377 -36.13 9.03 64.51
CA CYS A 377 -36.81 10.32 64.53
C CYS A 377 -35.84 11.51 64.55
N GLU A 378 -34.70 11.40 65.23
CA GLU A 378 -33.63 12.41 65.22
C GLU A 378 -33.08 12.63 63.80
N LEU A 379 -32.73 11.53 63.10
CA LEU A 379 -32.16 11.58 61.75
C LEU A 379 -33.17 12.06 60.68
N LEU A 380 -34.46 11.76 60.85
CA LEU A 380 -35.55 12.21 59.97
C LEU A 380 -36.14 13.58 60.36
N GLY A 381 -35.71 14.18 61.48
CA GLY A 381 -36.27 15.46 61.97
C GLY A 381 -37.74 15.37 62.38
N LEU A 382 -38.16 14.27 63.01
CA LEU A 382 -39.55 13.98 63.40
C LEU A 382 -39.71 13.95 64.94
N ASP A 383 -40.93 14.21 65.43
CA ASP A 383 -41.27 14.03 66.85
C ASP A 383 -41.50 12.53 67.21
N PRO A 384 -40.71 11.93 68.12
CA PRO A 384 -40.89 10.54 68.55
C PRO A 384 -42.26 10.24 69.18
N LEU A 385 -42.89 11.22 69.85
CA LEU A 385 -44.19 11.03 70.51
C LEU A 385 -45.31 10.89 69.46
N THR A 386 -45.33 11.78 68.47
CA THR A 386 -46.35 11.77 67.41
C THR A 386 -46.09 10.65 66.40
N PHE A 387 -44.83 10.30 66.10
CA PHE A 387 -44.50 9.15 65.26
C PHE A 387 -44.94 7.83 65.91
N SER A 388 -44.52 7.55 67.15
CA SER A 388 -44.90 6.30 67.86
C SER A 388 -46.42 6.15 68.05
N LYS A 389 -47.12 7.26 68.29
CA LYS A 389 -48.60 7.32 68.31
C LYS A 389 -49.22 6.83 66.99
N TRP A 390 -48.72 7.24 65.83
CA TRP A 390 -49.31 6.89 64.54
C TRP A 390 -48.74 5.63 63.89
N ILE A 391 -47.64 5.07 64.41
CA ILE A 391 -47.26 3.67 64.14
C ILE A 391 -48.16 2.68 64.93
N THR A 392 -48.67 3.07 66.10
CA THR A 392 -49.52 2.19 66.94
C THR A 392 -51.03 2.44 66.84
N LYS A 393 -51.48 3.51 66.15
CA LYS A 393 -52.89 3.90 66.07
C LYS A 393 -53.27 4.39 64.67
N LYS A 394 -54.54 4.19 64.30
CA LYS A 394 -55.16 4.70 63.07
C LYS A 394 -56.28 5.70 63.38
N GLN A 395 -56.41 6.72 62.54
CA GLN A 395 -57.55 7.64 62.52
C GLN A 395 -58.58 7.16 61.49
N ILE A 396 -59.84 7.08 61.91
CA ILE A 396 -60.99 6.77 61.05
C ILE A 396 -61.80 8.05 60.92
N ASN A 397 -61.71 8.68 59.76
CA ASN A 397 -62.50 9.86 59.42
C ASN A 397 -63.92 9.43 59.04
N THR A 398 -64.90 9.65 59.91
CA THR A 398 -66.32 9.53 59.57
C THR A 398 -66.84 10.86 58.99
N ARG A 399 -68.12 10.95 58.62
CA ARG A 399 -68.71 12.21 58.09
C ARG A 399 -68.75 13.35 59.10
N SER A 400 -68.67 13.07 60.41
CA SER A 400 -68.80 14.06 61.48
C SER A 400 -67.65 14.01 62.50
N GLU A 401 -67.01 12.86 62.68
CA GLU A 401 -66.07 12.62 63.78
C GLU A 401 -64.80 11.88 63.32
N LYS A 402 -63.65 12.26 63.92
CA LYS A 402 -62.35 11.56 63.76
C LYS A 402 -62.16 10.57 64.91
N ILE A 403 -62.40 9.29 64.66
CA ILE A 403 -62.26 8.24 65.68
C ILE A 403 -60.84 7.67 65.64
N ILE A 404 -60.10 7.76 66.74
CA ILE A 404 -58.78 7.12 66.87
C ILE A 404 -58.94 5.72 67.47
N SER A 405 -58.35 4.72 66.83
CA SER A 405 -58.35 3.33 67.30
C SER A 405 -56.93 2.75 67.28
N ASN A 406 -56.62 1.86 68.21
CA ASN A 406 -55.33 1.19 68.27
C ASN A 406 -55.19 0.19 67.12
N LEU A 407 -53.95 -0.07 66.69
CA LEU A 407 -53.62 -1.15 65.77
C LEU A 407 -53.29 -2.42 66.55
N SER A 408 -53.55 -3.58 65.94
CA SER A 408 -53.01 -4.85 66.43
C SER A 408 -51.50 -4.94 66.18
N PHE A 409 -50.80 -5.84 66.88
CA PHE A 409 -49.36 -6.05 66.74
C PHE A 409 -48.90 -6.20 65.27
N ASN A 410 -49.52 -7.09 64.51
CA ASN A 410 -49.17 -7.30 63.09
C ASN A 410 -49.41 -6.04 62.24
N GLN A 411 -50.53 -5.33 62.48
CA GLN A 411 -50.85 -4.09 61.75
C GLN A 411 -49.89 -2.95 62.08
N ALA A 412 -49.33 -2.91 63.28
CA ALA A 412 -48.33 -1.91 63.67
C ALA A 412 -46.93 -2.21 63.06
N LEU A 413 -46.58 -3.48 62.90
CA LEU A 413 -45.41 -3.88 62.09
C LEU A 413 -45.59 -3.47 60.62
N VAL A 414 -46.73 -3.84 60.00
CA VAL A 414 -47.04 -3.41 58.62
C VAL A 414 -47.06 -1.89 58.46
N ALA A 415 -47.50 -1.13 59.48
CA ALA A 415 -47.45 0.32 59.50
C ALA A 415 -46.00 0.87 59.54
N ARG A 416 -45.15 0.33 60.42
CA ARG A 416 -43.71 0.64 60.50
C ARG A 416 -43.02 0.38 59.15
N ASP A 417 -43.28 -0.78 58.59
CA ASP A 417 -42.64 -1.26 57.35
C ASP A 417 -43.14 -0.46 56.13
N SER A 418 -44.43 -0.09 56.08
CA SER A 418 -44.97 0.78 55.01
C SER A 418 -44.46 2.22 55.09
N VAL A 419 -44.19 2.75 56.29
CA VAL A 419 -43.50 4.04 56.44
C VAL A 419 -42.06 3.97 55.90
N ALA A 420 -41.31 2.91 56.22
CA ALA A 420 -39.97 2.71 55.68
C ALA A 420 -39.97 2.58 54.14
N LYS A 421 -40.85 1.73 53.59
CA LYS A 421 -41.02 1.50 52.15
C LYS A 421 -41.34 2.77 51.36
N PHE A 422 -42.22 3.61 51.89
CA PHE A 422 -42.58 4.89 51.25
C PHE A 422 -41.41 5.87 51.24
N ILE A 423 -40.71 6.05 52.37
CA ILE A 423 -39.56 6.95 52.44
C ILE A 423 -38.47 6.52 51.44
N TYR A 424 -38.21 5.22 51.29
CA TYR A 424 -37.26 4.70 50.32
C TYR A 424 -37.73 4.86 48.87
N SER A 425 -39.02 4.62 48.58
CA SER A 425 -39.60 4.90 47.25
C SER A 425 -39.44 6.36 46.91
N SER A 426 -39.96 7.28 47.72
CA SER A 426 -39.91 8.72 47.42
C SER A 426 -38.47 9.23 47.28
N LEU A 427 -37.51 8.68 48.05
CA LEU A 427 -36.08 8.97 47.89
C LEU A 427 -35.56 8.49 46.52
N PHE A 428 -35.92 7.28 46.08
CA PHE A 428 -35.56 6.75 44.77
C PHE A 428 -36.21 7.54 43.62
N ASP A 429 -37.51 7.82 43.73
CA ASP A 429 -38.31 8.59 42.78
C ASP A 429 -37.70 10.00 42.61
N TRP A 430 -37.33 10.66 43.72
CA TRP A 430 -36.66 11.97 43.73
C TRP A 430 -35.21 11.94 43.22
N LEU A 431 -34.45 10.87 43.50
CA LEU A 431 -33.12 10.67 42.91
C LEU A 431 -33.21 10.59 41.37
N VAL A 432 -34.17 9.83 40.85
CA VAL A 432 -34.47 9.74 39.42
C VAL A 432 -34.91 11.10 38.86
N GLY A 433 -35.71 11.87 39.61
CA GLY A 433 -36.05 13.26 39.29
C GLY A 433 -34.82 14.17 39.12
N ASN A 434 -33.88 14.13 40.06
CA ASN A 434 -32.65 14.92 39.98
C ASN A 434 -31.74 14.47 38.82
N ILE A 435 -31.64 13.16 38.59
CA ILE A 435 -30.91 12.60 37.45
C ILE A 435 -31.50 13.16 36.13
N ASN A 436 -32.82 13.16 35.98
CA ASN A 436 -33.49 13.76 34.82
C ASN A 436 -33.21 15.26 34.66
N ASN A 437 -33.23 16.04 35.75
CA ASN A 437 -32.94 17.49 35.71
C ASN A 437 -31.52 17.82 35.18
N VAL A 438 -30.56 16.89 35.34
CA VAL A 438 -29.18 17.04 34.85
C VAL A 438 -29.00 16.49 33.44
N LEU A 439 -29.69 15.40 33.07
CA LEU A 439 -29.61 14.78 31.74
C LEU A 439 -30.47 15.48 30.67
N CYS A 440 -31.56 16.13 31.08
CA CYS A 440 -32.49 16.87 30.21
C CYS A 440 -32.83 18.22 30.86
N THR A 441 -31.96 19.21 30.64
CA THR A 441 -32.21 20.57 31.11
C THR A 441 -33.43 21.18 30.40
N SER A 442 -34.03 22.23 30.96
CA SER A 442 -35.21 22.87 30.36
C SER A 442 -34.98 23.39 28.94
N GLN A 443 -33.72 23.71 28.56
CA GLN A 443 -33.36 24.09 27.19
C GLN A 443 -33.38 22.90 26.23
N VAL A 444 -32.90 21.73 26.68
CA VAL A 444 -32.98 20.47 25.93
C VAL A 444 -34.44 20.06 25.70
N SER A 445 -35.30 20.27 26.71
CA SER A 445 -36.73 19.93 26.62
C SER A 445 -37.51 20.70 25.55
N GLU A 446 -37.02 21.84 25.07
CA GLU A 446 -37.65 22.62 23.98
C GLU A 446 -37.15 22.21 22.58
N THR A 447 -36.05 21.45 22.48
CA THR A 447 -35.40 21.07 21.21
C THR A 447 -35.56 19.60 20.82
N ILE A 448 -36.22 18.78 21.65
CA ILE A 448 -36.50 17.36 21.35
C ILE A 448 -37.37 17.24 20.11
N ASN A 449 -36.88 16.48 19.11
CA ASN A 449 -37.67 16.08 17.94
C ASN A 449 -38.03 14.59 17.97
N SER A 450 -37.06 13.72 18.29
CA SER A 450 -37.26 12.27 18.35
C SER A 450 -36.43 11.61 19.45
N PHE A 451 -36.79 10.40 19.88
CA PHE A 451 -36.05 9.64 20.89
C PHE A 451 -35.89 8.16 20.55
N ILE A 452 -34.83 7.54 21.11
CA ILE A 452 -34.65 6.08 21.15
C ILE A 452 -34.71 5.63 22.61
N GLY A 453 -35.70 4.81 22.95
CA GLY A 453 -35.84 4.18 24.25
C GLY A 453 -35.00 2.90 24.36
N VAL A 454 -34.43 2.64 25.53
CA VAL A 454 -33.80 1.36 25.88
C VAL A 454 -34.43 0.87 27.18
N LEU A 455 -35.13 -0.27 27.12
CA LEU A 455 -35.79 -0.90 28.26
C LEU A 455 -34.94 -2.06 28.80
N ASP A 456 -34.43 -1.92 30.02
CA ASP A 456 -33.81 -2.99 30.80
C ASP A 456 -34.79 -3.36 31.93
N ILE A 457 -35.48 -4.48 31.77
CA ILE A 457 -36.52 -4.96 32.69
C ILE A 457 -36.21 -6.39 33.14
N TYR A 458 -36.79 -6.80 34.27
CA TYR A 458 -36.71 -8.14 34.81
C TYR A 458 -36.92 -9.24 33.76
N GLY A 459 -36.30 -10.39 33.99
CA GLY A 459 -36.80 -11.62 33.38
C GLY A 459 -38.05 -12.12 34.09
N PHE A 460 -38.59 -13.21 33.57
CA PHE A 460 -39.54 -14.05 34.28
C PHE A 460 -38.88 -14.64 35.54
N GLU A 461 -39.56 -14.57 36.70
CA GLU A 461 -39.05 -15.10 37.98
C GLU A 461 -39.84 -16.33 38.42
N HIS A 462 -39.12 -17.42 38.71
CA HIS A 462 -39.68 -18.64 39.27
C HIS A 462 -38.73 -19.23 40.31
N PHE A 463 -39.10 -19.08 41.58
CA PHE A 463 -38.42 -19.61 42.76
C PHE A 463 -39.26 -20.71 43.43
N GLU A 464 -38.72 -21.34 44.48
CA GLU A 464 -39.46 -22.34 45.29
C GLU A 464 -40.64 -21.71 46.06
N GLN A 465 -40.50 -20.45 46.45
CA GLN A 465 -41.54 -19.61 47.04
C GLN A 465 -41.71 -18.34 46.20
N ASN A 466 -42.87 -18.17 45.56
CA ASN A 466 -43.18 -17.00 44.75
C ASN A 466 -44.26 -16.17 45.44
N SER A 467 -44.00 -14.87 45.61
CA SER A 467 -44.86 -13.95 46.35
C SER A 467 -45.53 -12.92 45.41
N PHE A 468 -46.27 -11.96 45.96
CA PHE A 468 -46.92 -10.85 45.24
C PHE A 468 -45.96 -10.10 44.31
N GLU A 469 -44.69 -10.00 44.69
CA GLU A 469 -43.59 -9.39 43.94
C GLU A 469 -43.32 -10.18 42.63
N GLN A 470 -43.12 -11.49 42.71
CA GLN A 470 -42.94 -12.37 41.54
C GLN A 470 -44.20 -12.43 40.69
N PHE A 471 -45.39 -12.37 41.31
CA PHE A 471 -46.67 -12.30 40.58
C PHE A 471 -46.75 -11.04 39.73
N CYS A 472 -46.41 -9.89 40.31
CA CYS A 472 -46.31 -8.62 39.60
C CYS A 472 -45.23 -8.65 38.50
N ILE A 473 -44.02 -9.14 38.78
CA ILE A 473 -42.95 -9.26 37.77
C ILE A 473 -43.35 -10.15 36.59
N ASN A 474 -43.97 -11.31 36.85
CA ASN A 474 -44.39 -12.22 35.78
C ASN A 474 -45.57 -11.66 34.98
N TYR A 475 -46.49 -10.93 35.62
CA TYR A 475 -47.54 -10.15 34.94
C TYR A 475 -46.97 -9.06 34.01
N ALA A 476 -45.88 -8.38 34.39
CA ALA A 476 -45.19 -7.46 33.47
C ALA A 476 -44.52 -8.19 32.29
N ASN A 477 -43.94 -9.37 32.53
CA ASN A 477 -43.40 -10.23 31.46
C ASN A 477 -44.51 -10.73 30.52
N GLU A 478 -45.69 -11.10 31.03
CA GLU A 478 -46.86 -11.44 30.20
C GLU A 478 -47.26 -10.29 29.29
N LYS A 479 -47.37 -9.06 29.81
CA LYS A 479 -47.71 -7.88 29.00
C LYS A 479 -46.66 -7.60 27.91
N LEU A 480 -45.38 -7.69 28.23
CA LEU A 480 -44.31 -7.55 27.23
C LEU A 480 -44.30 -8.69 26.21
N GLN A 481 -44.65 -9.91 26.62
CA GLN A 481 -44.81 -11.02 25.68
C GLN A 481 -46.06 -10.86 24.80
N GLN A 482 -47.14 -10.25 25.31
CA GLN A 482 -48.33 -9.92 24.51
C GLN A 482 -47.99 -8.91 23.42
N GLU A 483 -47.34 -7.78 23.75
CA GLU A 483 -46.98 -6.80 22.71
C GLU A 483 -45.88 -7.32 21.79
N PHE A 484 -44.94 -8.14 22.28
CA PHE A 484 -44.01 -8.87 21.42
C PHE A 484 -44.73 -9.78 20.43
N ASN A 485 -45.67 -10.61 20.91
CA ASN A 485 -46.49 -11.48 20.08
C ASN A 485 -47.24 -10.62 19.05
N HIS A 486 -48.03 -9.65 19.50
CA HIS A 486 -48.83 -8.78 18.65
C HIS A 486 -47.98 -8.06 17.60
N HIS A 487 -46.80 -7.53 17.96
CA HIS A 487 -45.92 -6.86 17.03
C HIS A 487 -45.31 -7.82 15.99
N VAL A 488 -44.84 -9.00 16.40
CA VAL A 488 -44.38 -10.05 15.48
C VAL A 488 -45.49 -10.45 14.49
N PHE A 489 -46.70 -10.74 14.98
CA PHE A 489 -47.83 -11.07 14.11
C PHE A 489 -48.20 -9.93 13.17
N LYS A 490 -48.25 -8.70 13.70
CA LYS A 490 -48.62 -7.52 12.94
C LYS A 490 -47.62 -7.25 11.82
N LEU A 491 -46.31 -7.26 12.09
CA LEU A 491 -45.29 -7.08 11.05
C LEU A 491 -45.32 -8.19 9.99
N GLU A 492 -45.51 -9.45 10.41
CA GLU A 492 -45.61 -10.58 9.49
C GLU A 492 -46.85 -10.45 8.58
N GLN A 493 -48.01 -10.13 9.16
CA GLN A 493 -49.27 -9.91 8.44
C GLN A 493 -49.25 -8.63 7.58
N GLU A 494 -48.63 -7.55 8.03
CA GLU A 494 -48.50 -6.30 7.28
C GLU A 494 -47.61 -6.48 6.05
N GLU A 495 -46.50 -7.23 6.13
CA GLU A 495 -45.73 -7.61 4.94
C GLU A 495 -46.56 -8.52 4.01
N TYR A 496 -47.31 -9.50 4.53
CA TYR A 496 -48.13 -10.39 3.70
C TYR A 496 -49.28 -9.64 3.00
N VAL A 497 -49.90 -8.67 3.66
CA VAL A 497 -50.95 -7.81 3.09
C VAL A 497 -50.38 -6.81 2.08
N LYS A 498 -49.23 -6.21 2.38
CA LYS A 498 -48.49 -5.31 1.47
C LYS A 498 -48.12 -6.02 0.16
N GLU A 499 -47.63 -7.25 0.26
CA GLU A 499 -47.25 -8.11 -0.87
C GLU A 499 -48.42 -8.88 -1.49
N GLU A 500 -49.63 -8.81 -0.94
CA GLU A 500 -50.87 -9.49 -1.42
C GLU A 500 -50.75 -11.01 -1.59
N ILE A 501 -49.98 -11.69 -0.74
CA ILE A 501 -49.89 -13.17 -0.77
C ILE A 501 -51.13 -13.82 -0.13
N GLU A 502 -51.49 -15.02 -0.59
CA GLU A 502 -52.52 -15.83 0.08
C GLU A 502 -51.92 -16.54 1.31
N TRP A 503 -52.29 -16.05 2.51
CA TRP A 503 -51.91 -16.59 3.81
C TRP A 503 -53.13 -17.05 4.62
N SER A 504 -53.00 -18.17 5.31
CA SER A 504 -53.95 -18.63 6.33
C SER A 504 -53.63 -17.99 7.68
N PHE A 505 -54.65 -17.67 8.47
CA PHE A 505 -54.45 -17.24 9.87
C PHE A 505 -53.66 -18.31 10.63
N ILE A 506 -52.50 -17.92 11.16
CA ILE A 506 -51.63 -18.80 11.95
C ILE A 506 -52.16 -18.81 13.38
N GLU A 507 -52.70 -19.94 13.83
CA GLU A 507 -53.04 -20.13 15.24
C GLU A 507 -51.76 -20.10 16.08
N PHE A 508 -51.82 -19.42 17.22
CA PHE A 508 -50.69 -19.24 18.13
C PHE A 508 -51.13 -19.30 19.59
N SER A 509 -50.16 -19.48 20.48
CA SER A 509 -50.37 -19.45 21.94
C SER A 509 -50.61 -18.02 22.42
N ASP A 510 -51.81 -17.47 22.15
CA ASP A 510 -52.21 -16.16 22.67
C ASP A 510 -52.26 -16.18 24.21
N ASN A 511 -51.52 -15.27 24.83
CA ASN A 511 -51.43 -15.13 26.28
C ASN A 511 -52.43 -14.09 26.85
N GLN A 512 -53.23 -13.43 26.00
CA GLN A 512 -54.34 -12.59 26.42
C GLN A 512 -55.27 -13.26 27.47
N PRO A 513 -55.60 -14.57 27.45
CA PRO A 513 -56.39 -15.21 28.51
C PRO A 513 -55.71 -15.19 29.90
N CYS A 514 -54.38 -15.28 29.97
CA CYS A 514 -53.60 -15.15 31.21
C CYS A 514 -53.60 -13.70 31.70
N ILE A 515 -53.53 -12.74 30.78
CA ILE A 515 -53.59 -11.31 31.09
C ILE A 515 -55.01 -10.91 31.53
N ASP A 516 -56.05 -11.39 30.86
CA ASP A 516 -57.46 -11.21 31.23
C ASP A 516 -57.78 -11.80 32.61
N LEU A 517 -57.19 -12.96 32.96
CA LEU A 517 -57.27 -13.55 34.30
C LEU A 517 -56.74 -12.58 35.38
N ILE A 518 -55.65 -11.86 35.09
CA ILE A 518 -54.98 -10.95 36.04
C ILE A 518 -55.66 -9.58 36.09
N GLU A 519 -55.93 -8.99 34.93
CA GLU A 519 -56.24 -7.57 34.76
C GLU A 519 -57.71 -7.17 34.87
N ASN A 520 -58.64 -8.10 34.64
CA ASN A 520 -60.05 -7.75 34.42
C ASN A 520 -60.74 -7.13 35.64
N LYS A 521 -61.94 -6.59 35.40
CA LYS A 521 -62.83 -6.09 36.47
C LYS A 521 -63.17 -7.14 37.53
N LEU A 522 -63.07 -8.43 37.20
CA LEU A 522 -63.16 -9.58 38.11
C LEU A 522 -61.88 -10.46 38.09
N GLY A 523 -60.76 -9.90 37.63
CA GLY A 523 -59.46 -10.56 37.59
C GLY A 523 -58.75 -10.58 38.95
N ILE A 524 -57.63 -11.30 39.03
CA ILE A 524 -56.85 -11.53 40.27
C ILE A 524 -56.54 -10.22 40.99
N LEU A 525 -56.05 -9.20 40.27
CA LEU A 525 -55.74 -7.88 40.85
C LEU A 525 -56.99 -7.18 41.39
N SER A 526 -58.11 -7.22 40.67
CA SER A 526 -59.37 -6.58 41.11
C SER A 526 -59.95 -7.24 42.36
N LEU A 527 -59.92 -8.58 42.44
CA LEU A 527 -60.35 -9.34 43.61
C LEU A 527 -59.45 -9.09 44.83
N LEU A 528 -58.13 -8.93 44.61
CA LEU A 528 -57.18 -8.55 45.66
C LEU A 528 -57.44 -7.12 46.14
N ASP A 529 -57.75 -6.21 45.22
CA ASP A 529 -58.12 -4.82 45.49
C ASP A 529 -59.44 -4.64 46.25
N GLU A 530 -60.36 -5.60 46.13
CA GLU A 530 -61.58 -5.62 46.94
C GLU A 530 -61.30 -6.14 48.35
N GLU A 531 -60.60 -7.28 48.48
CA GLU A 531 -60.26 -7.85 49.79
C GLU A 531 -59.31 -6.95 50.60
N SER A 532 -58.28 -6.36 49.96
CA SER A 532 -57.40 -5.37 50.60
C SER A 532 -58.12 -4.12 51.12
N ARG A 533 -59.30 -3.79 50.57
CA ARG A 533 -60.13 -2.67 51.04
C ARG A 533 -61.16 -3.06 52.10
N LEU A 534 -61.40 -4.36 52.33
CA LEU A 534 -62.27 -4.83 53.40
C LEU A 534 -61.53 -4.81 54.76
N PRO A 535 -62.11 -4.22 55.82
CA PRO A 535 -61.48 -4.23 57.17
C PRO A 535 -61.29 -5.61 57.79
N ALA A 536 -61.89 -6.64 57.20
CA ALA A 536 -61.81 -8.05 57.60
C ALA A 536 -61.47 -8.99 56.41
N GLY A 537 -60.89 -8.46 55.32
CA GLY A 537 -60.32 -9.28 54.26
C GLY A 537 -59.08 -10.04 54.74
N SER A 538 -58.94 -11.28 54.29
CA SER A 538 -57.90 -12.23 54.71
C SER A 538 -57.35 -12.99 53.49
N ASP A 539 -56.10 -13.43 53.56
CA ASP A 539 -55.45 -14.12 52.43
C ASP A 539 -56.19 -15.43 52.09
N GLU A 540 -56.79 -16.10 53.08
CA GLU A 540 -57.64 -17.27 52.92
C GLU A 540 -59.01 -16.94 52.28
N SER A 541 -59.64 -15.81 52.65
CA SER A 541 -60.90 -15.37 52.01
C SER A 541 -60.68 -14.93 50.56
N TRP A 542 -59.56 -14.28 50.26
CA TRP A 542 -59.14 -13.97 48.90
C TRP A 542 -58.85 -15.24 48.10
N THR A 543 -58.05 -16.18 48.60
CA THR A 543 -57.77 -17.44 47.88
C THR A 543 -59.05 -18.24 47.62
N THR A 544 -59.98 -18.23 48.58
CA THR A 544 -61.31 -18.84 48.40
C THR A 544 -62.10 -18.18 47.27
N LYS A 545 -62.06 -16.84 47.14
CA LYS A 545 -62.64 -16.12 45.99
C LYS A 545 -61.95 -16.47 44.67
N LEU A 546 -60.62 -16.57 44.63
CA LEU A 546 -59.86 -16.98 43.44
C LEU A 546 -60.34 -18.35 42.93
N TYR A 547 -60.36 -19.37 43.81
CA TYR A 547 -60.84 -20.71 43.48
C TYR A 547 -62.31 -20.71 43.02
N GLN A 548 -63.19 -19.93 43.66
CA GLN A 548 -64.60 -19.85 43.28
C GLN A 548 -64.82 -19.16 41.93
N THR A 549 -63.90 -18.29 41.50
CA THR A 549 -64.02 -17.50 40.26
C THR A 549 -63.37 -18.22 39.07
N PHE A 550 -62.14 -18.73 39.23
CA PHE A 550 -61.29 -19.15 38.12
C PHE A 550 -61.14 -20.67 37.93
N ASN A 551 -61.53 -21.50 38.91
CA ASN A 551 -61.48 -22.96 38.78
C ASN A 551 -62.67 -23.52 37.95
N LYS A 552 -62.97 -22.88 36.81
CA LYS A 552 -64.11 -23.12 35.91
C LYS A 552 -63.71 -22.81 34.46
N PRO A 553 -64.29 -23.46 33.43
CA PRO A 553 -64.08 -23.06 32.05
C PRO A 553 -64.60 -21.64 31.75
N PRO A 554 -63.89 -20.84 30.92
CA PRO A 554 -62.64 -21.17 30.23
C PRO A 554 -61.37 -20.95 31.05
N SER A 555 -61.41 -20.22 32.18
CA SER A 555 -60.21 -19.78 32.92
C SER A 555 -59.39 -20.90 33.58
N ASN A 556 -59.93 -22.12 33.70
CA ASN A 556 -59.19 -23.29 34.19
C ASN A 556 -58.08 -23.79 33.25
N THR A 557 -57.88 -23.20 32.07
CA THR A 557 -56.72 -23.46 31.20
C THR A 557 -55.48 -22.68 31.62
N VAL A 558 -55.67 -21.52 32.26
CA VAL A 558 -54.59 -20.61 32.71
C VAL A 558 -54.48 -20.51 34.24
N PHE A 559 -55.51 -20.92 34.98
CA PHE A 559 -55.54 -20.92 36.44
C PHE A 559 -55.63 -22.34 37.00
N GLY A 560 -54.59 -22.77 37.73
CA GLY A 560 -54.53 -24.06 38.40
C GLY A 560 -54.72 -23.96 39.91
N LYS A 561 -55.37 -24.97 40.51
CA LYS A 561 -55.36 -25.18 41.95
C LYS A 561 -54.35 -26.29 42.32
N PRO A 562 -53.39 -26.04 43.23
CA PRO A 562 -52.47 -27.08 43.68
C PRO A 562 -53.21 -28.20 44.43
N ARG A 563 -52.75 -29.44 44.25
CA ARG A 563 -53.37 -30.65 44.83
C ARG A 563 -53.35 -30.69 46.36
N PHE A 564 -52.43 -29.95 46.98
CA PHE A 564 -52.25 -29.85 48.42
C PHE A 564 -52.03 -28.37 48.82
N GLY A 565 -52.53 -27.99 50.01
CA GLY A 565 -52.56 -26.60 50.47
C GLY A 565 -53.84 -25.85 50.07
N GLN A 566 -54.18 -24.81 50.83
CA GLN A 566 -55.27 -23.87 50.50
C GLN A 566 -54.77 -22.41 50.34
N ASN A 567 -53.51 -22.13 50.66
CA ASN A 567 -52.88 -20.81 50.65
C ASN A 567 -51.95 -20.65 49.42
N LYS A 568 -52.27 -21.34 48.31
CA LYS A 568 -51.46 -21.33 47.08
C LYS A 568 -52.34 -21.37 45.84
N PHE A 569 -51.95 -20.68 44.77
CA PHE A 569 -52.56 -20.79 43.44
C PHE A 569 -51.48 -20.95 42.36
N ILE A 570 -51.86 -21.50 41.21
CA ILE A 570 -50.98 -21.70 40.06
C ILE A 570 -51.48 -20.84 38.90
N ILE A 571 -50.58 -20.16 38.20
CA ILE A 571 -50.87 -19.56 36.90
C ILE A 571 -49.98 -20.24 35.85
N SER A 572 -50.62 -20.75 34.79
CA SER A 572 -49.95 -21.23 33.59
C SER A 572 -49.58 -20.03 32.73
N HIS A 573 -48.42 -19.47 33.02
CA HIS A 573 -47.82 -18.38 32.26
C HIS A 573 -47.30 -18.87 30.90
N TYR A 574 -47.03 -17.96 29.97
CA TYR A 574 -46.47 -18.29 28.65
C TYR A 574 -45.13 -19.07 28.71
N ALA A 575 -44.42 -18.98 29.84
CA ALA A 575 -43.14 -19.62 30.09
C ALA A 575 -43.26 -20.98 30.81
N VAL A 576 -43.83 -20.99 32.03
CA VAL A 576 -43.88 -22.12 32.98
C VAL A 576 -45.06 -21.93 33.94
N ASP A 577 -45.67 -23.02 34.43
CA ASP A 577 -46.60 -23.00 35.56
C ASP A 577 -45.94 -22.46 36.84
N VAL A 578 -46.33 -21.26 37.30
CA VAL A 578 -45.80 -20.66 38.53
C VAL A 578 -46.79 -20.85 39.68
N THR A 579 -46.31 -21.45 40.78
CA THR A 579 -47.07 -21.56 42.03
C THR A 579 -46.74 -20.38 42.95
N TYR A 580 -47.76 -19.61 43.30
CA TYR A 580 -47.69 -18.47 44.22
C TYR A 580 -48.16 -18.84 45.63
N GLU A 581 -47.48 -18.33 46.66
CA GLU A 581 -47.84 -18.46 48.08
C GLU A 581 -48.60 -17.22 48.53
N VAL A 582 -49.82 -17.40 49.03
CA VAL A 582 -50.78 -16.30 49.22
C VAL A 582 -50.58 -15.54 50.54
N ASP A 583 -49.83 -16.11 51.47
CA ASP A 583 -49.63 -15.55 52.81
C ASP A 583 -48.98 -14.15 52.75
N GLY A 584 -49.72 -13.12 53.17
CA GLY A 584 -49.29 -11.73 53.15
C GLY A 584 -49.64 -10.93 51.88
N PHE A 585 -50.26 -11.53 50.86
CA PHE A 585 -50.65 -10.82 49.61
C PHE A 585 -51.51 -9.58 49.90
N ILE A 586 -52.49 -9.67 50.80
CA ILE A 586 -53.38 -8.56 51.14
C ILE A 586 -52.65 -7.41 51.81
N GLU A 587 -51.74 -7.69 52.76
CA GLU A 587 -50.97 -6.66 53.48
C GLU A 587 -49.91 -6.02 52.56
N LYS A 588 -49.30 -6.81 51.66
CA LYS A 588 -48.41 -6.31 50.61
C LYS A 588 -49.14 -5.42 49.60
N ASN A 589 -50.34 -5.82 49.13
CA ASN A 589 -51.12 -5.02 48.19
C ASN A 589 -51.72 -3.75 48.80
N LYS A 590 -51.98 -3.73 50.13
CA LYS A 590 -52.42 -2.50 50.81
C LYS A 590 -51.40 -1.39 50.58
N ASP A 591 -50.16 -1.55 51.06
CA ASP A 591 -49.05 -0.57 51.02
C ASP A 591 -49.45 0.88 51.41
N THR A 592 -50.59 1.07 52.10
CA THR A 592 -51.17 2.40 52.34
C THR A 592 -50.58 3.03 53.59
N ILE A 593 -49.86 4.13 53.42
CA ILE A 593 -49.70 5.12 54.48
C ILE A 593 -51.06 5.75 54.82
N SER A 594 -51.35 5.90 56.10
CA SER A 594 -52.52 6.64 56.58
C SER A 594 -52.26 8.15 56.50
N GLU A 595 -53.33 8.94 56.29
CA GLU A 595 -53.24 10.41 56.23
C GLU A 595 -52.47 10.97 57.43
N SER A 596 -52.69 10.44 58.64
CA SER A 596 -52.02 10.91 59.85
C SER A 596 -50.56 10.46 60.02
N GLN A 597 -50.11 9.45 59.29
CA GLN A 597 -48.68 9.14 59.16
C GLN A 597 -48.03 10.10 58.15
N LEU A 598 -48.70 10.39 57.02
CA LEU A 598 -48.23 11.39 56.06
C LEU A 598 -48.18 12.82 56.65
N GLU A 599 -49.17 13.18 57.49
CA GLU A 599 -49.17 14.42 58.29
C GLU A 599 -47.91 14.52 59.19
N VAL A 600 -47.39 13.42 59.73
CA VAL A 600 -46.12 13.40 60.50
C VAL A 600 -44.92 13.54 59.59
N LEU A 601 -44.86 12.76 58.50
CA LEU A 601 -43.72 12.80 57.57
C LEU A 601 -43.54 14.20 56.96
N LYS A 602 -44.64 14.89 56.64
CA LYS A 602 -44.64 16.30 56.19
C LYS A 602 -44.29 17.32 57.27
N ALA A 603 -44.31 16.95 58.54
CA ALA A 603 -43.89 17.80 59.66
C ALA A 603 -42.40 17.65 59.99
N THR A 604 -41.61 17.05 59.08
CA THR A 604 -40.15 16.96 59.20
C THR A 604 -39.47 18.32 59.26
N THR A 605 -38.44 18.43 60.09
CA THR A 605 -37.49 19.56 60.10
C THR A 605 -36.30 19.37 59.17
N ASN A 606 -36.18 18.22 58.49
CA ASN A 606 -35.14 17.95 57.50
C ASN A 606 -35.58 18.47 56.11
N PRO A 607 -34.89 19.48 55.54
CA PRO A 607 -35.33 20.13 54.30
C PRO A 607 -35.25 19.20 53.08
N THR A 608 -34.26 18.31 53.02
CA THR A 608 -34.13 17.32 51.92
C THR A 608 -35.25 16.29 51.98
N LEU A 609 -35.66 15.87 53.18
CA LEU A 609 -36.80 14.96 53.33
C LEU A 609 -38.13 15.64 52.95
N ALA A 610 -38.27 16.94 53.22
CA ALA A 610 -39.43 17.72 52.78
C ALA A 610 -39.50 17.81 51.24
N THR A 611 -38.41 18.16 50.55
CA THR A 611 -38.40 18.26 49.07
C THR A 611 -38.61 16.90 48.38
N ILE A 612 -38.11 15.81 48.96
CA ILE A 612 -38.41 14.43 48.53
C ILE A 612 -39.93 14.16 48.54
N PHE A 613 -40.64 14.55 49.60
CA PHE A 613 -42.09 14.35 49.67
C PHE A 613 -42.88 15.33 48.79
N GLU A 614 -42.42 16.57 48.62
CA GLU A 614 -43.04 17.54 47.72
C GLU A 614 -42.97 17.11 46.25
N PHE A 615 -41.83 16.54 45.83
CA PHE A 615 -41.64 15.96 44.50
C PHE A 615 -42.63 14.81 44.24
N SER A 616 -42.66 13.82 45.14
CA SER A 616 -43.57 12.67 45.04
C SER A 616 -45.06 13.08 45.06
N GLU A 617 -45.41 14.18 45.75
CA GLU A 617 -46.75 14.76 45.69
C GLU A 617 -47.05 15.54 44.39
N ALA A 618 -46.05 16.04 43.67
CA ALA A 618 -46.25 16.76 42.42
C ALA A 618 -46.66 15.80 41.29
N GLU A 619 -45.90 14.70 41.12
CA GLU A 619 -46.20 13.64 40.14
C GLU A 619 -47.58 13.00 40.38
N ASN A 620 -47.94 12.78 41.65
CA ASN A 620 -49.27 12.27 42.01
C ASN A 620 -50.41 13.28 41.74
N LYS A 621 -50.12 14.57 41.51
CA LYS A 621 -51.12 15.59 41.19
C LYS A 621 -51.27 15.83 39.68
N THR A 622 -50.17 15.90 38.93
CA THR A 622 -50.18 16.06 37.46
C THR A 622 -51.06 15.01 36.81
N ASN A 623 -50.88 13.75 37.21
CA ASN A 623 -51.58 12.58 36.67
C ASN A 623 -53.08 12.54 37.03
N ILE A 624 -53.56 13.43 37.90
CA ILE A 624 -54.99 13.61 38.21
C ILE A 624 -55.59 14.78 37.41
N THR A 625 -54.81 15.82 37.11
CA THR A 625 -55.31 17.03 36.45
C THR A 625 -55.68 16.84 34.97
N GLU A 626 -54.94 16.03 34.21
CA GLU A 626 -55.19 15.90 32.76
C GLU A 626 -56.54 15.24 32.44
N GLN A 627 -57.00 14.33 33.30
CA GLN A 627 -58.30 13.66 33.14
C GLN A 627 -59.50 14.50 33.65
N ALA A 628 -59.26 15.68 34.22
CA ALA A 628 -60.32 16.55 34.73
C ALA A 628 -61.18 17.22 33.64
N GLY A 629 -60.79 17.10 32.36
CA GLY A 629 -61.48 17.72 31.22
C GLY A 629 -62.87 17.17 30.88
N THR A 630 -63.26 16.00 31.42
CA THR A 630 -64.56 15.37 31.13
C THR A 630 -65.53 15.36 32.32
N ILE A 631 -66.78 15.75 32.03
CA ILE A 631 -67.83 15.97 33.04
C ILE A 631 -68.45 14.63 33.49
N GLN A 632 -68.82 14.55 34.78
CA GLN A 632 -69.67 13.53 35.42
C GLN A 632 -69.02 12.19 35.88
N ARG A 633 -68.64 12.11 37.17
CA ARG A 633 -69.47 11.49 38.24
C ARG A 633 -68.76 11.46 39.59
N LYS A 634 -69.51 11.66 40.68
CA LYS A 634 -69.04 11.49 42.06
C LYS A 634 -68.89 10.00 42.40
N THR A 635 -67.78 9.40 41.98
CA THR A 635 -67.41 8.03 42.34
C THR A 635 -66.41 8.08 43.48
N ILE A 636 -66.57 7.21 44.48
CA ILE A 636 -65.83 7.21 45.75
C ILE A 636 -64.31 7.26 45.51
N ASN A 637 -63.58 8.17 46.19
CA ASN A 637 -62.11 8.16 46.25
C ASN A 637 -61.62 6.85 46.89
N ARG A 638 -61.41 5.83 46.05
CA ARG A 638 -60.75 4.58 46.44
C ARG A 638 -59.27 4.88 46.61
N LYS A 639 -58.69 4.55 47.76
CA LYS A 639 -57.23 4.67 47.93
C LYS A 639 -56.53 3.74 46.94
N PRO A 640 -55.43 4.20 46.30
CA PRO A 640 -54.61 3.33 45.47
C PRO A 640 -53.97 2.25 46.35
N THR A 641 -53.97 1.05 45.82
CA THR A 641 -53.23 -0.14 46.29
C THR A 641 -51.98 -0.31 45.45
N LEU A 642 -51.01 -1.09 45.92
CA LEU A 642 -49.77 -1.35 45.19
C LEU A 642 -50.04 -1.98 43.82
N GLY A 643 -50.96 -2.94 43.72
CA GLY A 643 -51.39 -3.55 42.46
C GLY A 643 -52.09 -2.57 41.50
N SER A 644 -52.85 -1.59 42.01
CA SER A 644 -53.47 -0.55 41.18
C SER A 644 -52.48 0.49 40.65
N ILE A 645 -51.40 0.76 41.40
CA ILE A 645 -50.28 1.61 40.96
C ILE A 645 -49.47 0.84 39.91
N PHE A 646 -49.07 -0.38 40.24
CA PHE A 646 -48.33 -1.30 39.35
C PHE A 646 -49.01 -1.44 37.99
N LYS A 647 -50.33 -1.72 37.98
CA LYS A 647 -51.10 -1.81 36.73
C LYS A 647 -51.08 -0.50 35.93
N ARG A 648 -51.15 0.67 36.58
CA ARG A 648 -51.12 1.95 35.87
C ARG A 648 -49.75 2.21 35.25
N SER A 649 -48.69 2.08 36.02
CA SER A 649 -47.32 2.30 35.54
C SER A 649 -46.90 1.30 34.47
N LEU A 650 -47.45 0.08 34.49
CA LEU A 650 -47.30 -0.87 33.39
C LEU A 650 -48.06 -0.42 32.14
N VAL A 651 -49.32 0.04 32.26
CA VAL A 651 -50.07 0.60 31.11
C VAL A 651 -49.39 1.84 30.53
N GLU A 652 -48.90 2.77 31.35
CA GLU A 652 -48.14 3.96 30.93
C GLU A 652 -46.85 3.57 30.16
N LEU A 653 -46.20 2.47 30.57
CA LEU A 653 -45.05 1.89 29.85
C LEU A 653 -45.48 1.26 28.51
N MET A 654 -46.57 0.50 28.46
CA MET A 654 -47.05 -0.10 27.20
C MET A 654 -47.57 0.98 26.23
N GLU A 655 -48.27 2.01 26.70
CA GLU A 655 -48.66 3.16 25.88
C GLU A 655 -47.45 3.91 25.31
N THR A 656 -46.35 3.98 26.07
CA THR A 656 -45.07 4.51 25.58
C THR A 656 -44.46 3.61 24.50
N ILE A 657 -44.38 2.30 24.72
CA ILE A 657 -43.82 1.31 23.77
C ILE A 657 -44.65 1.24 22.48
N ASN A 658 -45.99 1.25 22.59
CA ASN A 658 -46.89 1.17 21.44
C ASN A 658 -46.95 2.48 20.62
N SER A 659 -46.22 3.53 21.06
CA SER A 659 -46.01 4.78 20.32
C SER A 659 -44.68 4.83 19.54
N THR A 660 -43.87 3.76 19.62
CA THR A 660 -42.55 3.64 18.97
C THR A 660 -42.50 2.42 18.05
N ASN A 661 -41.48 2.33 17.19
CA ASN A 661 -41.12 1.04 16.58
C ASN A 661 -40.22 0.23 17.53
N VAL A 662 -40.45 -1.07 17.63
CA VAL A 662 -39.92 -1.89 18.73
C VAL A 662 -38.95 -2.98 18.27
N HIS A 663 -37.73 -2.92 18.79
CA HIS A 663 -36.60 -3.81 18.51
C HIS A 663 -36.35 -4.75 19.70
N TYR A 664 -36.10 -6.04 19.45
CA TYR A 664 -36.08 -7.05 20.55
C TYR A 664 -34.73 -7.73 20.73
N ILE A 665 -34.25 -7.72 21.97
CA ILE A 665 -33.06 -8.46 22.42
C ILE A 665 -33.44 -9.43 23.53
N ARG A 666 -33.17 -10.72 23.31
CA ARG A 666 -33.37 -11.80 24.29
C ARG A 666 -32.01 -12.31 24.79
N CYS A 667 -31.66 -11.92 26.00
CA CYS A 667 -30.46 -12.34 26.69
C CYS A 667 -30.63 -13.73 27.31
N ILE A 668 -29.68 -14.64 27.07
CA ILE A 668 -29.69 -16.03 27.53
C ILE A 668 -28.48 -16.27 28.45
N LYS A 669 -28.73 -16.83 29.64
CA LYS A 669 -27.70 -17.27 30.59
C LYS A 669 -27.33 -18.74 30.27
N PRO A 670 -26.10 -19.06 29.82
CA PRO A 670 -25.81 -20.40 29.29
C PRO A 670 -25.56 -21.48 30.35
N ASN A 671 -25.26 -21.10 31.60
CA ASN A 671 -25.09 -22.03 32.72
C ASN A 671 -25.40 -21.33 34.06
N THR A 672 -25.73 -22.10 35.08
CA THR A 672 -26.06 -21.59 36.43
C THR A 672 -24.83 -21.08 37.18
N GLU A 673 -23.71 -21.79 37.03
CA GLU A 673 -22.44 -21.67 37.77
C GLU A 673 -21.64 -20.39 37.49
N LYS A 674 -21.97 -19.67 36.41
CA LYS A 674 -21.25 -18.48 35.89
C LYS A 674 -19.86 -18.80 35.32
N GLU A 675 -19.62 -20.04 34.89
CA GLU A 675 -18.37 -20.42 34.24
C GLU A 675 -18.31 -19.92 32.79
N ALA A 676 -17.14 -19.39 32.39
CA ALA A 676 -16.90 -18.90 31.03
C ALA A 676 -17.00 -20.03 29.99
N TRP A 677 -17.67 -19.75 28.87
CA TRP A 677 -17.80 -20.65 27.71
C TRP A 677 -18.43 -22.04 27.99
N LYS A 678 -19.09 -22.24 29.13
CA LYS A 678 -19.85 -23.45 29.46
C LYS A 678 -21.33 -23.32 29.08
N PHE A 679 -21.87 -24.32 28.39
CA PHE A 679 -23.23 -24.31 27.84
C PHE A 679 -24.04 -25.52 28.36
N ASP A 680 -25.00 -25.26 29.24
CA ASP A 680 -26.01 -26.21 29.71
C ASP A 680 -27.19 -26.24 28.73
N ASN A 681 -27.33 -27.37 28.05
CA ASN A 681 -28.42 -27.60 27.10
C ASN A 681 -29.81 -27.40 27.73
N LEU A 682 -30.05 -27.92 28.93
CA LEU A 682 -31.38 -27.93 29.55
C LEU A 682 -31.77 -26.53 30.04
N MET A 683 -30.83 -25.81 30.67
CA MET A 683 -31.05 -24.44 31.14
C MET A 683 -31.26 -23.45 29.98
N VAL A 684 -30.55 -23.60 28.87
CA VAL A 684 -30.78 -22.78 27.68
C VAL A 684 -32.12 -23.12 27.03
N LEU A 685 -32.48 -24.42 26.99
CA LEU A 685 -33.77 -24.88 26.46
C LEU A 685 -34.97 -24.33 27.24
N SER A 686 -34.90 -24.30 28.57
CA SER A 686 -35.95 -23.69 29.40
C SER A 686 -36.05 -22.18 29.17
N GLN A 687 -34.94 -21.46 28.98
CA GLN A 687 -34.96 -20.03 28.67
C GLN A 687 -35.49 -19.73 27.26
N LEU A 688 -35.19 -20.54 26.25
CA LEU A 688 -35.70 -20.35 24.89
C LEU A 688 -37.22 -20.55 24.79
N ARG A 689 -37.78 -21.42 25.66
CA ARG A 689 -39.23 -21.50 25.93
C ARG A 689 -39.70 -20.26 26.68
N ALA A 690 -39.08 -19.93 27.82
CA ALA A 690 -39.48 -18.84 28.71
C ALA A 690 -39.26 -17.40 28.17
N CYS A 691 -38.55 -17.23 27.06
CA CYS A 691 -38.43 -15.96 26.34
C CYS A 691 -39.32 -15.89 25.08
N GLY A 692 -40.20 -16.88 24.87
CA GLY A 692 -41.10 -16.97 23.72
C GLY A 692 -40.41 -17.23 22.38
N VAL A 693 -39.08 -17.34 22.34
CA VAL A 693 -38.26 -17.44 21.12
C VAL A 693 -38.69 -18.63 20.25
N LEU A 694 -38.98 -19.78 20.86
CA LEU A 694 -39.47 -20.95 20.13
C LEU A 694 -40.88 -20.75 19.54
N GLU A 695 -41.72 -19.91 20.15
CA GLU A 695 -43.04 -19.56 19.60
C GLU A 695 -42.88 -18.60 18.43
N THR A 696 -42.07 -17.54 18.55
CA THR A 696 -41.65 -16.67 17.43
C THR A 696 -41.22 -17.48 16.23
N ILE A 697 -40.39 -18.50 16.50
CA ILE A 697 -39.84 -19.41 15.51
C ILE A 697 -40.93 -20.29 14.87
N LYS A 698 -41.88 -20.85 15.64
CA LYS A 698 -43.05 -21.56 15.06
C LYS A 698 -43.88 -20.65 14.16
N ILE A 699 -44.11 -19.40 14.56
CA ILE A 699 -44.91 -18.42 13.83
C ILE A 699 -44.27 -18.15 12.46
N SER A 700 -42.98 -17.79 12.44
CA SER A 700 -42.23 -17.64 11.20
C SER A 700 -42.23 -18.94 10.37
N CYS A 701 -42.17 -20.11 11.01
CA CYS A 701 -42.14 -21.41 10.33
C CYS A 701 -43.48 -21.83 9.71
N ALA A 702 -44.61 -21.42 10.29
CA ALA A 702 -45.97 -21.70 9.81
C ALA A 702 -46.37 -20.80 8.63
N GLY A 703 -45.87 -19.56 8.63
CA GLY A 703 -45.93 -18.65 7.49
C GLY A 703 -44.87 -18.98 6.44
N PHE A 704 -44.19 -17.94 5.95
CA PHE A 704 -43.17 -18.04 4.91
C PHE A 704 -41.87 -17.35 5.40
N PRO A 705 -41.01 -18.05 6.16
CA PRO A 705 -39.86 -17.43 6.83
C PRO A 705 -38.77 -16.99 5.84
N SER A 706 -38.74 -17.60 4.65
CA SER A 706 -37.73 -17.36 3.63
C SER A 706 -38.28 -16.45 2.53
N ARG A 707 -37.80 -15.20 2.48
CA ARG A 707 -38.22 -14.17 1.50
C ARG A 707 -37.06 -13.80 0.58
N TRP A 708 -37.30 -13.67 -0.72
CA TRP A 708 -36.31 -13.27 -1.73
C TRP A 708 -36.94 -12.24 -2.67
N ALA A 709 -36.23 -11.17 -3.04
CA ALA A 709 -36.70 -10.30 -4.12
C ALA A 709 -36.67 -11.06 -5.46
N PHE A 710 -37.54 -10.71 -6.42
CA PHE A 710 -37.58 -11.40 -7.71
C PHE A 710 -36.23 -11.35 -8.44
N GLU A 711 -35.57 -10.20 -8.44
CA GLU A 711 -34.25 -10.06 -9.08
C GLU A 711 -33.21 -11.00 -8.44
N GLU A 712 -33.11 -11.03 -7.11
CA GLU A 712 -32.19 -11.90 -6.37
C GLU A 712 -32.47 -13.38 -6.66
N PHE A 713 -33.76 -13.77 -6.67
CA PHE A 713 -34.17 -15.14 -6.95
C PHE A 713 -33.83 -15.53 -8.39
N ILE A 714 -34.09 -14.66 -9.37
CA ILE A 714 -33.74 -14.89 -10.77
C ILE A 714 -32.21 -15.00 -10.92
N GLN A 715 -31.44 -14.03 -10.41
CA GLN A 715 -29.98 -14.04 -10.46
C GLN A 715 -29.38 -15.30 -9.81
N ARG A 716 -29.97 -15.80 -8.71
CA ARG A 716 -29.53 -17.03 -8.04
C ARG A 716 -29.93 -18.30 -8.79
N TYR A 717 -31.18 -18.40 -9.23
CA TYR A 717 -31.80 -19.68 -9.64
C TYR A 717 -32.14 -19.79 -11.13
N TYR A 718 -31.82 -18.81 -12.00
CA TYR A 718 -32.09 -18.92 -13.45
C TYR A 718 -31.51 -20.19 -14.10
N LEU A 719 -30.43 -20.75 -13.55
CA LEU A 719 -29.82 -22.00 -14.02
C LEU A 719 -30.75 -23.22 -13.88
N LEU A 720 -31.80 -23.13 -13.07
CA LEU A 720 -32.84 -24.14 -12.91
C LEU A 720 -33.92 -24.08 -14.00
N ALA A 721 -34.10 -22.92 -14.65
CA ALA A 721 -35.04 -22.75 -15.75
C ALA A 721 -34.60 -23.54 -17.01
N PRO A 722 -35.52 -23.83 -17.94
CA PRO A 722 -35.18 -24.37 -19.26
C PRO A 722 -34.14 -23.51 -20.00
N THR A 723 -33.16 -24.16 -20.63
CA THR A 723 -31.97 -23.50 -21.20
C THR A 723 -32.30 -22.55 -22.37
N ASP A 724 -33.44 -22.73 -23.02
CA ASP A 724 -34.00 -21.81 -24.02
C ASP A 724 -34.48 -20.48 -23.42
N GLN A 725 -34.88 -20.43 -22.15
CA GLN A 725 -35.37 -19.22 -21.49
C GLN A 725 -34.26 -18.39 -20.84
N TRP A 726 -33.06 -18.95 -20.62
CA TRP A 726 -31.90 -18.24 -20.04
C TRP A 726 -31.55 -16.95 -20.79
N GLY A 727 -31.85 -16.89 -22.10
CA GLY A 727 -31.64 -15.71 -22.92
C GLY A 727 -32.25 -14.44 -22.34
N ARG A 728 -33.46 -14.51 -21.75
CA ARG A 728 -34.19 -13.34 -21.21
C ARG A 728 -33.36 -12.60 -20.14
N VAL A 729 -32.86 -13.35 -19.17
CA VAL A 729 -32.04 -12.84 -18.05
C VAL A 729 -30.70 -12.27 -18.51
N THR A 730 -30.20 -12.70 -19.67
CA THR A 730 -28.89 -12.28 -20.21
C THR A 730 -28.94 -11.16 -21.26
N ALA A 731 -30.11 -10.86 -21.81
CA ALA A 731 -30.27 -9.91 -22.91
C ALA A 731 -30.77 -8.54 -22.42
N ASP A 732 -31.81 -8.55 -21.58
CA ASP A 732 -32.52 -7.34 -21.17
C ASP A 732 -32.27 -7.09 -19.68
N MET A 733 -31.38 -6.15 -19.36
CA MET A 733 -31.08 -5.74 -17.97
C MET A 733 -32.24 -4.99 -17.29
N GLU A 734 -33.31 -4.69 -18.03
CA GLU A 734 -34.53 -4.04 -17.56
C GLU A 734 -35.74 -4.95 -17.84
N MET A 735 -35.71 -6.18 -17.33
CA MET A 735 -36.92 -7.03 -17.28
C MET A 735 -38.03 -6.30 -16.51
N SER A 736 -39.26 -6.33 -17.01
CA SER A 736 -40.40 -5.76 -16.29
C SER A 736 -40.71 -6.58 -15.03
N LEU A 737 -41.41 -5.98 -14.06
CA LEU A 737 -41.89 -6.72 -12.88
C LEU A 737 -42.81 -7.89 -13.27
N GLU A 738 -43.61 -7.74 -14.33
CA GLU A 738 -44.48 -8.80 -14.87
C GLU A 738 -43.65 -9.95 -15.48
N ASP A 739 -42.59 -9.63 -16.24
CA ASP A 739 -41.66 -10.62 -16.79
C ASP A 739 -40.87 -11.34 -15.69
N MET A 740 -40.46 -10.62 -14.65
CA MET A 740 -39.79 -11.20 -13.48
C MET A 740 -40.72 -12.18 -12.74
N VAL A 741 -41.95 -11.79 -12.45
CA VAL A 741 -42.98 -12.67 -11.84
C VAL A 741 -43.20 -13.93 -12.69
N ALA A 742 -43.36 -13.77 -14.01
CA ALA A 742 -43.56 -14.89 -14.92
C ALA A 742 -42.35 -15.85 -14.99
N PHE A 743 -41.12 -15.31 -14.93
CA PHE A 743 -39.90 -16.12 -14.89
C PHE A 743 -39.73 -16.85 -13.54
N CYS A 744 -40.18 -16.23 -12.44
CA CYS A 744 -40.20 -16.86 -11.12
C CYS A 744 -41.18 -18.04 -11.06
N ASP A 745 -42.45 -17.87 -11.47
CA ASP A 745 -43.41 -18.99 -11.45
C ASP A 745 -43.00 -20.11 -12.43
N LEU A 746 -42.30 -19.80 -13.52
CA LEU A 746 -41.72 -20.82 -14.41
C LEU A 746 -40.69 -21.71 -13.69
N ILE A 747 -39.73 -21.11 -12.95
CA ILE A 747 -38.75 -21.88 -12.17
C ILE A 747 -39.44 -22.72 -11.10
N LEU A 748 -40.43 -22.14 -10.41
CA LEU A 748 -41.03 -22.77 -9.24
C LEU A 748 -42.02 -23.88 -9.62
N SER A 749 -42.89 -23.65 -10.59
CA SER A 749 -43.86 -24.66 -11.06
C SER A 749 -43.21 -25.86 -11.74
N GLU A 750 -41.99 -25.74 -12.29
CA GLU A 750 -41.26 -26.87 -12.88
C GLU A 750 -40.48 -27.71 -11.83
N LYS A 751 -40.18 -27.17 -10.65
CA LYS A 751 -39.35 -27.84 -9.62
C LYS A 751 -40.07 -28.15 -8.31
N ILE A 752 -41.24 -27.57 -8.05
CA ILE A 752 -41.98 -27.72 -6.78
C ILE A 752 -43.42 -28.18 -7.08
N ASP A 753 -43.73 -29.44 -6.75
CA ASP A 753 -44.99 -30.11 -7.13
C ASP A 753 -46.28 -29.50 -6.49
N SER A 754 -46.12 -28.57 -5.54
CA SER A 754 -47.19 -28.10 -4.65
C SER A 754 -47.06 -26.60 -4.44
N LYS A 755 -48.04 -25.82 -4.91
CA LYS A 755 -48.04 -24.35 -4.74
C LYS A 755 -48.06 -23.93 -3.27
N ASP A 756 -48.69 -24.70 -2.38
CA ASP A 756 -48.75 -24.43 -0.92
C ASP A 756 -47.38 -24.25 -0.20
N LYS A 757 -46.27 -24.57 -0.89
CA LYS A 757 -44.88 -24.40 -0.42
C LYS A 757 -44.28 -23.02 -0.75
N TYR A 758 -44.85 -22.27 -1.69
CA TYR A 758 -44.37 -20.95 -2.10
C TYR A 758 -45.53 -19.99 -2.43
N GLN A 759 -45.35 -18.70 -2.17
CA GLN A 759 -46.24 -17.65 -2.65
C GLN A 759 -45.44 -16.59 -3.40
N ILE A 760 -46.06 -15.97 -4.39
CA ILE A 760 -45.49 -14.87 -5.17
C ILE A 760 -46.26 -13.60 -4.77
N GLY A 761 -45.53 -12.62 -4.24
CA GLY A 761 -46.07 -11.32 -3.85
C GLY A 761 -46.01 -10.28 -4.98
N LYS A 762 -45.82 -9.01 -4.60
CA LYS A 762 -45.67 -7.88 -5.54
C LYS A 762 -44.22 -7.56 -5.87
N THR A 763 -43.29 -7.86 -4.97
CA THR A 763 -41.85 -7.60 -5.12
C THR A 763 -40.99 -8.80 -4.70
N LYS A 764 -41.54 -9.71 -3.89
CA LYS A 764 -40.83 -10.85 -3.30
C LYS A 764 -41.51 -12.19 -3.56
N ILE A 765 -40.72 -13.26 -3.52
CA ILE A 765 -41.18 -14.63 -3.37
C ILE A 765 -41.06 -15.04 -1.90
N PHE A 766 -42.07 -15.75 -1.42
CA PHE A 766 -42.22 -16.22 -0.06
C PHE A 766 -42.16 -17.76 -0.06
N PHE A 767 -41.26 -18.35 0.72
CA PHE A 767 -41.04 -19.80 0.79
C PHE A 767 -41.27 -20.34 2.19
N LYS A 768 -41.92 -21.51 2.30
CA LYS A 768 -41.99 -22.26 3.55
C LYS A 768 -40.64 -22.89 3.91
N ALA A 769 -40.48 -23.25 5.18
CA ALA A 769 -39.26 -23.87 5.71
C ALA A 769 -38.82 -25.09 4.87
N GLY A 770 -37.51 -25.23 4.69
CA GLY A 770 -36.87 -26.33 3.93
C GLY A 770 -36.92 -26.23 2.40
N VAL A 771 -37.79 -25.40 1.82
CA VAL A 771 -37.94 -25.28 0.35
C VAL A 771 -36.67 -24.74 -0.32
N LEU A 772 -36.02 -23.74 0.28
CA LEU A 772 -34.75 -23.20 -0.25
C LEU A 772 -33.63 -24.22 -0.27
N ALA A 773 -33.50 -25.10 0.73
CA ALA A 773 -32.44 -26.12 0.72
C ALA A 773 -32.66 -27.20 -0.35
N TYR A 774 -33.92 -27.47 -0.71
CA TYR A 774 -34.25 -28.32 -1.85
C TYR A 774 -33.86 -27.63 -3.18
N LEU A 775 -34.19 -26.34 -3.37
CA LEU A 775 -33.77 -25.57 -4.55
C LEU A 775 -32.24 -25.46 -4.66
N GLU A 776 -31.54 -25.15 -3.57
CA GLU A 776 -30.08 -25.00 -3.54
C GLU A 776 -29.35 -26.34 -3.78
N LYS A 777 -29.92 -27.48 -3.35
CA LYS A 777 -29.43 -28.82 -3.72
C LYS A 777 -29.47 -29.02 -5.23
N ILE A 778 -30.63 -28.82 -5.86
CA ILE A 778 -30.79 -28.95 -7.32
C ILE A 778 -29.87 -27.96 -8.06
N ARG A 779 -29.71 -26.74 -7.52
CA ARG A 779 -28.81 -25.72 -8.09
C ARG A 779 -27.35 -26.18 -8.03
N SER A 780 -26.91 -26.77 -6.93
CA SER A 780 -25.56 -27.33 -6.77
C SER A 780 -25.29 -28.47 -7.77
N ASP A 781 -26.24 -29.39 -7.92
CA ASP A 781 -26.15 -30.49 -8.89
C ASP A 781 -26.06 -29.94 -10.33
N LYS A 782 -26.88 -28.94 -10.66
CA LYS A 782 -26.90 -28.32 -12.00
C LYS A 782 -25.65 -27.49 -12.30
N VAL A 783 -25.15 -26.73 -11.32
CA VAL A 783 -23.87 -26.00 -11.43
C VAL A 783 -22.71 -26.99 -11.65
N THR A 784 -22.74 -28.15 -10.99
CA THR A 784 -21.72 -29.19 -11.15
C THR A 784 -21.72 -29.78 -12.57
N GLU A 785 -22.89 -30.09 -13.13
CA GLU A 785 -23.05 -30.54 -14.52
C GLU A 785 -22.46 -29.52 -15.53
N LEU A 786 -22.83 -28.25 -15.37
CA LEU A 786 -22.40 -27.16 -16.26
C LEU A 786 -20.90 -26.86 -16.12
N ALA A 787 -20.36 -26.90 -14.90
CA ALA A 787 -18.93 -26.73 -14.65
C ALA A 787 -18.11 -27.82 -15.36
N VAL A 788 -18.54 -29.09 -15.33
CA VAL A 788 -17.88 -30.18 -16.08
C VAL A 788 -17.94 -29.93 -17.60
N LEU A 789 -19.08 -29.47 -18.12
CA LEU A 789 -19.24 -29.13 -19.54
C LEU A 789 -18.34 -27.96 -19.97
N ILE A 790 -18.19 -26.92 -19.16
CA ILE A 790 -17.30 -25.79 -19.41
C ILE A 790 -15.83 -26.24 -19.35
N GLN A 791 -15.44 -26.99 -18.30
CA GLN A 791 -14.08 -27.52 -18.14
C GLN A 791 -13.66 -28.40 -19.33
N LYS A 792 -14.57 -29.25 -19.84
CA LYS A 792 -14.36 -30.06 -21.06
C LYS A 792 -13.99 -29.19 -22.26
N HIS A 793 -14.73 -28.12 -22.52
CA HIS A 793 -14.49 -27.22 -23.66
C HIS A 793 -13.25 -26.32 -23.46
N ILE A 794 -13.01 -25.81 -22.26
CA ILE A 794 -11.81 -25.01 -21.95
C ILE A 794 -10.54 -25.86 -22.10
N ARG A 795 -10.51 -27.09 -21.56
CA ARG A 795 -9.39 -28.03 -21.74
C ARG A 795 -9.14 -28.31 -23.22
N ALA A 796 -10.19 -28.60 -24.00
CA ALA A 796 -10.08 -28.81 -25.45
C ALA A 796 -9.54 -27.58 -26.20
N LYS A 797 -10.03 -26.36 -25.88
CA LYS A 797 -9.56 -25.09 -26.47
C LYS A 797 -8.10 -24.80 -26.09
N TYR A 798 -7.73 -25.01 -24.83
CA TYR A 798 -6.37 -24.82 -24.32
C TYR A 798 -5.37 -25.72 -25.03
N TYR A 799 -5.60 -27.05 -25.02
CA TYR A 799 -4.69 -27.99 -25.68
C TYR A 799 -4.64 -27.80 -27.20
N ARG A 800 -5.77 -27.45 -27.85
CA ARG A 800 -5.78 -27.08 -29.28
C ARG A 800 -4.98 -25.81 -29.56
N SER A 801 -5.07 -24.80 -28.70
CA SER A 801 -4.29 -23.56 -28.83
C SER A 801 -2.81 -23.83 -28.65
N LEU A 802 -2.42 -24.58 -27.60
CA LEU A 802 -1.05 -24.97 -27.32
C LEU A 802 -0.44 -25.78 -28.48
N TYR A 803 -1.20 -26.74 -29.04
CA TYR A 803 -0.80 -27.50 -30.22
C TYR A 803 -0.61 -26.61 -31.46
N LEU A 804 -1.55 -25.69 -31.75
CA LEU A 804 -1.44 -24.78 -32.89
C LEU A 804 -0.29 -23.78 -32.74
N GLN A 805 -0.05 -23.27 -31.52
CA GLN A 805 1.10 -22.42 -31.21
C GLN A 805 2.42 -23.19 -31.38
N ALA A 806 2.53 -24.41 -30.86
CA ALA A 806 3.69 -25.27 -31.07
C ALA A 806 3.93 -25.54 -32.57
N MET A 807 2.88 -25.87 -33.33
CA MET A 807 2.98 -26.09 -34.78
C MET A 807 3.33 -24.83 -35.58
N LEU A 808 2.88 -23.64 -35.16
CA LEU A 808 3.29 -22.37 -35.75
C LEU A 808 4.75 -22.02 -35.41
N SER A 809 5.16 -22.19 -34.16
CA SER A 809 6.54 -21.99 -33.72
C SER A 809 7.50 -22.96 -34.43
N ILE A 810 7.12 -24.22 -34.63
CA ILE A 810 7.89 -25.20 -35.42
C ILE A 810 7.97 -24.76 -36.89
N LYS A 811 6.86 -24.34 -37.50
CA LYS A 811 6.87 -23.84 -38.91
C LYS A 811 7.72 -22.58 -39.08
N ASN A 812 7.65 -21.65 -38.13
CA ASN A 812 8.43 -20.40 -38.14
C ASN A 812 9.91 -20.65 -37.85
N CYS A 813 10.23 -21.57 -36.93
CA CYS A 813 11.60 -22.03 -36.70
C CYS A 813 12.15 -22.70 -37.96
N GLN A 814 11.39 -23.58 -38.62
CA GLN A 814 11.79 -24.21 -39.87
C GLN A 814 11.96 -23.22 -41.03
N SER A 815 11.11 -22.18 -41.16
CA SER A 815 11.26 -21.15 -42.20
C SER A 815 12.46 -20.24 -41.92
N LEU A 816 12.71 -19.87 -40.65
CA LEU A 816 13.91 -19.16 -40.23
C LEU A 816 15.18 -20.00 -40.46
N ILE A 817 15.20 -21.28 -40.11
CA ILE A 817 16.33 -22.20 -40.34
C ILE A 817 16.60 -22.34 -41.85
N ARG A 818 15.59 -22.59 -42.68
CA ARG A 818 15.74 -22.64 -44.15
C ARG A 818 16.27 -21.31 -44.71
N GLY A 819 15.78 -20.18 -44.19
CA GLY A 819 16.27 -18.85 -44.54
C GLY A 819 17.71 -18.59 -44.08
N VAL A 820 18.12 -19.07 -42.90
CA VAL A 820 19.50 -19.00 -42.39
C VAL A 820 20.41 -19.90 -43.20
N GLN A 821 20.03 -21.13 -43.51
CA GLN A 821 20.79 -22.04 -44.39
C GLN A 821 20.98 -21.43 -45.78
N SER A 822 19.94 -20.84 -46.37
CA SER A 822 20.05 -20.13 -47.65
C SER A 822 20.95 -18.90 -47.55
N ARG A 823 20.87 -18.12 -46.47
CA ARG A 823 21.75 -16.95 -46.26
C ARG A 823 23.19 -17.35 -45.96
N GLN A 824 23.44 -18.40 -45.19
CA GLN A 824 24.77 -18.95 -44.93
C GLN A 824 25.40 -19.50 -46.21
N ARG A 825 24.61 -20.14 -47.07
CA ARG A 825 25.06 -20.56 -48.40
C ARG A 825 25.44 -19.35 -49.27
N VAL A 826 24.58 -18.34 -49.39
CA VAL A 826 24.85 -17.14 -50.19
C VAL A 826 26.00 -16.30 -49.59
N ASP A 827 26.12 -16.21 -48.27
CA ASP A 827 27.24 -15.57 -47.56
C ASP A 827 28.55 -16.35 -47.76
N PHE A 828 28.51 -17.68 -47.77
CA PHE A 828 29.66 -18.51 -48.14
C PHE A 828 30.04 -18.31 -49.61
N GLU A 829 29.08 -18.35 -50.54
CA GLU A 829 29.29 -18.11 -51.97
C GLU A 829 29.87 -16.69 -52.20
N MET A 830 29.30 -15.65 -51.59
CA MET A 830 29.82 -14.27 -51.60
C MET A 830 31.20 -14.15 -50.94
N LYS A 831 31.49 -14.91 -49.87
CA LYS A 831 32.82 -14.92 -49.23
C LYS A 831 33.84 -15.67 -50.08
N THR A 832 33.45 -16.72 -50.80
CA THR A 832 34.33 -17.36 -51.80
C THR A 832 34.56 -16.45 -53.01
N ASP A 833 33.55 -15.72 -53.48
CA ASP A 833 33.70 -14.73 -54.55
C ASP A 833 34.57 -13.55 -54.10
N ALA A 834 34.35 -13.00 -52.90
CA ALA A 834 35.19 -11.96 -52.34
C ALA A 834 36.62 -12.46 -52.03
N ALA A 835 36.80 -13.70 -51.57
CA ALA A 835 38.11 -14.29 -51.35
C ALA A 835 38.85 -14.58 -52.66
N THR A 836 38.17 -15.08 -53.70
CA THR A 836 38.77 -15.26 -55.03
C THR A 836 39.04 -13.93 -55.70
N LEU A 837 38.20 -12.90 -55.49
CA LEU A 837 38.45 -11.53 -55.94
C LEU A 837 39.67 -10.93 -55.22
N LEU A 838 39.77 -11.05 -53.89
CA LEU A 838 40.94 -10.58 -53.12
C LEU A 838 42.20 -11.37 -53.47
N GLN A 839 42.11 -12.69 -53.67
CA GLN A 839 43.22 -13.51 -54.16
C GLN A 839 43.61 -13.14 -55.59
N THR A 840 42.66 -12.85 -56.47
CA THR A 840 42.92 -12.45 -57.86
C THR A 840 43.47 -11.04 -57.93
N LEU A 841 42.96 -10.11 -57.12
CA LEU A 841 43.51 -8.77 -56.95
C LEU A 841 44.92 -8.86 -56.38
N HIS A 842 45.15 -9.55 -55.25
CA HIS A 842 46.49 -9.72 -54.67
C HIS A 842 47.46 -10.47 -55.60
N ARG A 843 47.05 -11.54 -56.28
CA ARG A 843 47.88 -12.20 -57.31
C ARG A 843 48.16 -11.24 -58.45
N SER A 844 47.17 -10.49 -58.92
CA SER A 844 47.35 -9.53 -60.01
C SER A 844 48.19 -8.32 -59.61
N THR A 845 48.13 -7.82 -58.37
CA THR A 845 48.95 -6.71 -57.90
C THR A 845 50.34 -7.18 -57.49
N ARG A 846 50.49 -8.36 -56.90
CA ARG A 846 51.80 -8.99 -56.67
C ARG A 846 52.50 -9.27 -58.00
N VAL A 847 51.82 -9.91 -58.96
CA VAL A 847 52.38 -10.18 -60.29
C VAL A 847 52.57 -8.88 -61.06
N ARG A 848 51.63 -7.92 -61.05
CA ARG A 848 51.85 -6.60 -61.69
C ARG A 848 52.99 -5.84 -61.03
N SER A 849 53.16 -5.85 -59.70
CA SER A 849 54.27 -5.19 -59.03
C SER A 849 55.59 -5.90 -59.30
N GLN A 850 55.63 -7.23 -59.26
CA GLN A 850 56.82 -8.00 -59.66
C GLN A 850 57.14 -7.82 -61.15
N VAL A 851 56.14 -7.68 -62.02
CA VAL A 851 56.33 -7.38 -63.45
C VAL A 851 56.64 -5.91 -63.68
N PHE A 852 56.13 -4.95 -62.91
CA PHE A 852 56.51 -3.53 -63.00
C PHE A 852 57.90 -3.30 -62.41
N GLU A 853 58.28 -4.02 -61.37
CA GLU A 853 59.63 -4.03 -60.80
C GLU A 853 60.58 -4.76 -61.74
N THR A 854 60.20 -5.90 -62.33
CA THR A 854 61.01 -6.56 -63.36
C THR A 854 61.08 -5.73 -64.63
N LEU A 855 60.02 -5.04 -65.06
CA LEU A 855 60.02 -4.10 -66.19
C LEU A 855 60.75 -2.81 -65.86
N LYS A 856 60.73 -2.33 -64.61
CA LYS A 856 61.52 -1.19 -64.13
C LYS A 856 62.98 -1.58 -64.09
N ASN A 857 63.34 -2.72 -63.53
CA ASN A 857 64.71 -3.24 -63.49
C ASN A 857 65.19 -3.55 -64.92
N ILE A 858 64.33 -4.10 -65.79
CA ILE A 858 64.62 -4.23 -67.23
C ILE A 858 64.68 -2.86 -67.91
N LEU A 859 63.93 -1.83 -67.51
CA LEU A 859 64.04 -0.48 -68.06
C LEU A 859 65.25 0.29 -67.51
N GLU A 860 65.68 0.05 -66.28
CA GLU A 860 66.89 0.61 -65.68
C GLU A 860 68.11 -0.11 -66.25
N VAL A 861 68.06 -1.44 -66.41
CA VAL A 861 69.07 -2.21 -67.15
C VAL A 861 69.00 -1.91 -68.65
N GLN A 862 67.84 -1.67 -69.28
CA GLN A 862 67.74 -1.31 -70.70
C GLN A 862 68.05 0.17 -70.94
N THR A 863 67.86 1.08 -69.99
CA THR A 863 68.33 2.47 -70.10
C THR A 863 69.78 2.61 -69.68
N ALA A 864 70.30 1.78 -68.77
CA ALA A 864 71.73 1.63 -68.52
C ALA A 864 72.42 0.95 -69.70
N ILE A 865 71.87 -0.13 -70.28
CA ILE A 865 72.38 -0.77 -71.50
C ILE A 865 72.16 0.12 -72.71
N ARG A 866 71.05 0.86 -72.86
CA ARG A 866 70.94 1.88 -73.93
C ARG A 866 71.89 3.03 -73.67
N ARG A 867 72.13 3.46 -72.43
CA ARG A 867 73.14 4.49 -72.11
C ARG A 867 74.55 3.94 -72.31
N VAL A 868 74.80 2.66 -72.12
CA VAL A 868 76.10 2.00 -72.37
C VAL A 868 76.24 1.59 -73.84
N LEU A 869 75.16 1.36 -74.59
CA LEU A 869 75.19 1.11 -76.04
C LEU A 869 75.16 2.41 -76.83
N VAL A 870 74.54 3.46 -76.33
CA VAL A 870 74.63 4.83 -76.87
C VAL A 870 75.90 5.48 -76.38
N SER A 871 76.40 5.26 -75.15
CA SER A 871 77.78 5.60 -74.81
C SER A 871 78.76 4.73 -75.57
N ASN A 872 78.53 3.43 -75.83
CA ASN A 872 79.42 2.63 -76.68
C ASN A 872 79.23 2.95 -78.17
N PHE A 873 78.11 3.53 -78.61
CA PHE A 873 77.91 3.99 -79.99
C PHE A 873 78.44 5.40 -80.18
N ILE A 874 78.35 6.28 -79.17
CA ILE A 874 78.98 7.61 -79.12
C ILE A 874 80.48 7.46 -78.85
N GLN A 875 80.91 6.46 -78.09
CA GLN A 875 82.31 6.05 -77.94
C GLN A 875 82.77 5.39 -79.23
N ARG A 876 81.99 4.51 -79.90
CA ARG A 876 82.32 4.02 -81.25
C ARG A 876 82.25 5.11 -82.32
N GLU A 877 81.44 6.15 -82.16
CA GLU A 877 81.41 7.34 -83.03
C GLU A 877 82.51 8.32 -82.66
N PHE A 878 83.00 8.37 -81.41
CA PHE A 878 84.19 9.12 -81.04
C PHE A 878 85.45 8.32 -81.30
N GLU A 879 85.40 7.00 -81.38
CA GLU A 879 86.45 6.08 -81.81
C GLU A 879 86.42 5.91 -83.32
N SER A 880 85.29 6.13 -84.00
CA SER A 880 85.13 6.16 -85.46
C SER A 880 85.39 7.55 -85.99
N ARG A 881 84.94 8.64 -85.35
CA ARG A 881 85.41 10.00 -85.64
C ARG A 881 86.83 10.21 -85.15
N SER A 882 87.27 9.60 -84.05
CA SER A 882 88.71 9.49 -83.80
C SER A 882 89.36 8.56 -84.78
N ALA A 883 88.76 7.48 -85.29
CA ALA A 883 89.36 6.66 -86.33
C ALA A 883 89.22 7.27 -87.72
N ILE A 884 88.46 8.34 -87.94
CA ILE A 884 88.35 9.12 -89.19
C ILE A 884 89.25 10.34 -89.09
N MET A 885 89.43 10.93 -87.90
CA MET A 885 90.47 11.90 -87.59
C MET A 885 91.85 11.22 -87.49
N ILE A 886 91.92 9.99 -87.02
CA ILE A 886 93.10 9.13 -87.06
C ILE A 886 93.24 8.52 -88.44
N GLN A 887 92.19 8.03 -89.14
CA GLN A 887 92.31 7.66 -90.56
C GLN A 887 92.69 8.85 -91.42
N SER A 888 92.34 10.09 -91.05
CA SER A 888 92.86 11.29 -91.72
C SER A 888 94.31 11.56 -91.30
N LYS A 889 94.69 11.43 -90.02
CA LYS A 889 96.10 11.51 -89.55
C LYS A 889 96.98 10.55 -90.33
N ILE A 890 96.49 9.33 -90.42
CA ILE A 890 96.92 8.23 -91.24
C ILE A 890 96.94 8.67 -92.71
N ARG A 891 95.86 9.22 -93.30
CA ARG A 891 95.81 9.63 -94.72
C ARG A 891 96.80 10.73 -95.12
N ALA A 892 97.08 11.69 -94.23
CA ALA A 892 98.19 12.63 -94.40
C ALA A 892 99.56 11.90 -94.30
N ASN A 893 99.61 10.81 -93.53
CA ASN A 893 100.76 9.98 -93.22
C ASN A 893 100.74 8.63 -93.98
N SER A 894 100.65 8.67 -95.33
CA SER A 894 101.32 7.72 -96.27
C SER A 894 102.13 8.43 -97.35
N PRO A 895 101.79 9.65 -97.80
CA PRO A 895 102.84 10.53 -98.34
C PRO A 895 103.97 10.70 -97.31
N LYS A 896 103.58 10.95 -96.05
CA LYS A 896 104.49 11.00 -94.90
C LYS A 896 104.97 9.64 -94.43
N HIS A 897 104.17 8.55 -94.52
CA HIS A 897 104.73 7.22 -94.24
C HIS A 897 105.78 6.88 -95.28
N ARG A 898 105.57 7.12 -96.58
CA ARG A 898 106.53 6.83 -97.64
C ARG A 898 107.83 7.62 -97.46
N TYR A 899 107.75 8.88 -97.03
CA TYR A 899 108.90 9.67 -96.59
C TYR A 899 109.54 9.14 -95.28
N GLN A 900 108.73 8.70 -94.31
CA GLN A 900 109.17 8.00 -93.11
C GLN A 900 109.76 6.64 -93.48
N THR A 901 109.04 5.60 -93.90
CA THR A 901 109.49 4.38 -94.61
C THR A 901 110.75 4.52 -95.50
N LEU A 902 111.08 5.67 -96.10
CA LEU A 902 112.42 5.97 -96.64
C LEU A 902 113.45 6.33 -95.55
N LYS A 903 113.22 7.37 -94.73
CA LYS A 903 114.02 7.70 -93.52
C LYS A 903 114.11 6.53 -92.51
N THR A 904 112.97 6.07 -92.00
CA THR A 904 112.67 4.79 -91.33
C THR A 904 113.12 3.57 -92.13
N GLY A 905 113.45 3.69 -93.42
CA GLY A 905 114.06 2.65 -94.27
C GLY A 905 115.58 2.61 -94.16
N THR A 906 116.24 3.77 -94.22
CA THR A 906 117.65 3.94 -93.83
C THR A 906 117.86 3.59 -92.35
N ILE A 907 116.92 3.99 -91.50
CA ILE A 907 116.82 3.55 -90.10
C ILE A 907 116.38 2.08 -90.04
N LEU A 908 115.69 1.48 -91.02
CA LEU A 908 115.40 0.04 -91.04
C LEU A 908 116.69 -0.76 -91.16
N ILE A 909 117.65 -0.29 -91.97
CA ILE A 909 118.98 -0.89 -92.09
C ILE A 909 119.75 -0.74 -90.77
N GLN A 910 119.76 0.46 -90.17
CA GLN A 910 120.32 0.65 -88.82
C GLN A 910 119.59 -0.19 -87.77
N ALA A 911 118.28 -0.38 -87.94
CA ALA A 911 117.41 -1.13 -87.05
C ALA A 911 117.47 -2.63 -87.32
N LEU A 912 117.99 -3.13 -88.43
CA LEU A 912 118.34 -4.55 -88.61
C LEU A 912 119.60 -4.86 -87.79
N VAL A 913 120.60 -3.98 -87.82
CA VAL A 913 121.81 -4.08 -86.99
C VAL A 913 121.44 -3.95 -85.50
N ARG A 914 120.68 -2.91 -85.13
CA ARG A 914 120.18 -2.74 -83.75
C ARG A 914 119.19 -3.84 -83.37
N ARG A 915 118.38 -4.42 -84.26
CA ARG A 915 117.49 -5.58 -83.99
C ARG A 915 118.26 -6.88 -83.79
N LYS A 916 119.54 -6.96 -84.16
CA LYS A 916 120.42 -8.07 -83.75
C LYS A 916 120.78 -7.92 -82.26
N GLN A 917 121.39 -6.79 -81.89
CA GLN A 917 121.70 -6.41 -80.50
C GLN A 917 120.44 -6.34 -79.60
N SER A 918 119.32 -5.93 -80.19
CA SER A 918 118.00 -5.85 -79.57
C SER A 918 117.09 -7.02 -79.93
N GLN A 919 117.60 -8.14 -80.44
CA GLN A 919 116.96 -9.45 -80.28
C GLN A 919 117.41 -10.07 -78.96
N GLU A 920 118.67 -9.85 -78.59
CA GLU A 920 119.19 -10.09 -77.24
C GLU A 920 118.49 -9.17 -76.23
N LYS A 921 118.34 -7.87 -76.55
CA LYS A 921 117.52 -6.96 -75.74
C LYS A 921 116.00 -7.23 -75.81
N LEU A 922 115.44 -7.73 -76.92
CA LEU A 922 114.01 -8.12 -76.98
C LEU A 922 113.69 -9.37 -76.12
N LYS A 923 114.69 -10.16 -75.71
CA LYS A 923 114.54 -11.10 -74.58
C LYS A 923 114.42 -10.37 -73.24
N GLN A 924 115.27 -9.36 -72.98
CA GLN A 924 115.16 -8.51 -71.77
C GLN A 924 113.88 -7.66 -71.73
N LEU A 925 113.28 -7.36 -72.88
CA LEU A 925 112.32 -6.27 -73.05
C LEU A 925 110.96 -6.72 -73.61
N LYS A 926 110.76 -8.01 -73.92
CA LYS A 926 109.41 -8.60 -73.88
C LYS A 926 108.84 -8.58 -72.45
N ILE A 927 109.73 -8.60 -71.46
CA ILE A 927 109.43 -8.56 -70.02
C ILE A 927 108.85 -7.21 -69.60
N GLN A 928 109.11 -6.11 -70.33
CA GLN A 928 108.82 -4.76 -69.86
C GLN A 928 107.51 -4.17 -70.41
N ALA A 929 106.55 -5.04 -70.78
CA ALA A 929 105.17 -4.76 -71.21
C ALA A 929 105.00 -4.45 -72.72
N GLU A 930 103.84 -4.61 -73.38
CA GLU A 930 102.42 -4.51 -72.94
C GLU A 930 102.03 -3.07 -72.54
N SER A 931 103.04 -2.22 -72.37
CA SER A 931 102.98 -0.77 -72.43
C SER A 931 102.35 -0.30 -73.75
N ALA A 932 102.38 -1.06 -74.84
CA ALA A 932 102.15 -0.51 -76.17
C ALA A 932 100.70 -0.05 -76.40
N ALA A 933 99.68 -0.87 -76.11
CA ALA A 933 98.30 -0.38 -76.10
C ALA A 933 98.11 0.68 -75.00
N SER A 934 98.74 0.46 -73.84
CA SER A 934 98.86 1.45 -72.76
C SER A 934 99.37 2.80 -73.28
N LEU A 935 100.31 2.87 -74.23
CA LEU A 935 100.97 4.05 -74.81
C LEU A 935 100.14 4.79 -75.88
N LYS A 936 98.79 4.77 -75.78
CA LYS A 936 98.00 5.96 -76.15
C LYS A 936 97.40 6.64 -74.93
N ASN A 937 96.97 5.86 -73.93
CA ASN A 937 96.80 6.37 -72.57
C ASN A 937 98.12 6.79 -71.93
N SER A 938 99.26 6.32 -72.44
CA SER A 938 100.63 6.81 -72.27
C SER A 938 101.15 7.37 -73.63
N ALA A 939 100.29 8.05 -74.40
CA ALA A 939 100.70 9.10 -75.35
C ALA A 939 100.15 10.44 -74.83
N ALA A 940 98.83 10.48 -74.62
CA ALA A 940 98.19 11.51 -73.80
C ALA A 940 98.69 11.46 -72.34
N GLY A 941 98.97 10.26 -71.82
CA GLY A 941 99.74 10.06 -70.59
C GLY A 941 101.23 9.86 -70.80
N ILE A 942 101.81 9.86 -72.01
CA ILE A 942 103.24 10.24 -72.06
C ILE A 942 103.32 11.72 -71.75
N GLN A 943 102.34 12.55 -72.18
CA GLN A 943 102.25 13.91 -71.67
C GLN A 943 101.85 13.96 -70.20
N LYS A 944 100.76 13.31 -69.78
CA LYS A 944 100.29 13.36 -68.37
C LYS A 944 101.21 12.64 -67.38
N GLU A 945 101.86 11.55 -67.76
CA GLU A 945 102.85 10.85 -66.93
C GLU A 945 104.27 11.40 -67.14
N LEU A 946 104.66 12.10 -68.23
CA LEU A 946 105.88 12.94 -68.15
C LEU A 946 105.62 14.14 -67.25
N ILE A 947 104.51 14.84 -67.40
CA ILE A 947 104.21 16.01 -66.56
C ILE A 947 104.11 15.56 -65.10
N GLY A 948 103.35 14.51 -64.81
CA GLY A 948 103.28 13.88 -63.49
C GLY A 948 104.63 13.38 -62.98
N PHE A 949 105.41 12.61 -63.74
CA PHE A 949 106.72 12.10 -63.31
C PHE A 949 107.79 13.20 -63.19
N ILE A 950 107.66 14.31 -63.93
CA ILE A 950 108.47 15.52 -63.76
C ILE A 950 108.06 16.25 -62.48
N GLU A 951 106.76 16.41 -62.21
CA GLU A 951 106.24 17.02 -60.98
C GLU A 951 106.57 16.17 -59.74
N GLU A 952 106.51 14.84 -59.86
CA GLU A 952 106.82 13.85 -58.84
C GLU A 952 108.34 13.73 -58.60
N LEU A 953 109.18 13.74 -59.63
CA LEU A 953 110.63 13.90 -59.47
C LEU A 953 110.98 15.25 -58.82
N ILE A 954 110.28 16.34 -59.17
CA ILE A 954 110.45 17.65 -58.51
C ILE A 954 110.00 17.58 -57.03
N SER A 955 109.00 16.77 -56.70
CA SER A 955 108.58 16.53 -55.31
C SER A 955 109.60 15.68 -54.55
N ASN A 956 110.01 14.54 -55.10
CA ASN A 956 111.00 13.64 -54.49
C ASN A 956 112.38 14.27 -54.39
N ILE A 957 112.78 15.18 -55.29
CA ILE A 957 113.99 16.00 -55.13
C ILE A 957 113.85 16.92 -53.92
N LYS A 958 112.70 17.57 -53.70
CA LYS A 958 112.47 18.40 -52.48
C LYS A 958 112.44 17.56 -51.21
N GLU A 959 111.81 16.39 -51.23
CA GLU A 959 111.68 15.53 -50.06
C GLU A 959 113.00 14.81 -49.72
N ASN A 960 113.78 14.40 -50.74
CA ASN A 960 115.14 13.90 -50.53
C ASN A 960 116.13 15.02 -50.23
N ASP A 961 115.96 16.26 -50.69
CA ASP A 961 116.73 17.41 -50.18
C ASP A 961 116.40 17.64 -48.69
N ALA A 962 115.13 17.54 -48.29
CA ALA A 962 114.71 17.62 -46.89
C ALA A 962 115.34 16.50 -46.04
N LYS A 963 115.25 15.25 -46.47
CA LYS A 963 115.92 14.10 -45.83
C LYS A 963 117.45 14.18 -45.91
N THR A 964 118.02 14.88 -46.89
CA THR A 964 119.46 15.17 -46.96
C THR A 964 119.85 16.29 -45.98
N THR A 965 118.97 17.26 -45.68
CA THR A 965 119.16 18.16 -44.53
C THR A 965 118.99 17.47 -43.18
N GLU A 966 118.16 16.43 -43.10
CA GLU A 966 118.00 15.60 -41.90
C GLU A 966 119.19 14.65 -41.68
N TYR A 967 119.68 13.97 -42.72
CA TYR A 967 120.95 13.25 -42.63
C TYR A 967 122.14 14.20 -42.40
N LYS A 968 122.12 15.45 -42.89
CA LYS A 968 123.10 16.49 -42.48
C LYS A 968 122.98 16.89 -41.00
N SER A 969 121.82 16.73 -40.34
CA SER A 969 121.66 16.98 -38.90
C SER A 969 121.99 15.75 -38.05
N LEU A 970 121.81 14.53 -38.57
CA LEU A 970 122.13 13.27 -37.88
C LEU A 970 123.60 12.84 -38.04
N LEU A 971 124.23 12.97 -39.21
CA LEU A 971 125.69 12.77 -39.35
C LEU A 971 126.50 13.79 -38.53
N LYS A 972 125.88 14.89 -38.11
CA LYS A 972 126.43 15.88 -37.17
C LYS A 972 126.78 15.29 -35.80
N HIS A 973 126.29 14.08 -35.49
CA HIS A 973 126.50 13.37 -34.22
C HIS A 973 127.31 12.06 -34.34
N THR A 974 128.14 11.89 -35.38
CA THR A 974 129.22 10.89 -35.35
C THR A 974 130.47 11.46 -36.05
N SER A 975 131.51 11.71 -35.27
CA SER A 975 132.56 12.67 -35.61
C SER A 975 133.97 12.06 -35.60
N LEU A 976 134.68 12.18 -36.74
CA LEU A 976 136.15 12.00 -36.91
C LEU A 976 136.67 10.54 -36.73
N PRO A 977 137.90 10.20 -37.18
CA PRO A 977 138.68 10.76 -38.30
C PRO A 977 139.36 9.69 -39.20
N VAL A 978 139.05 9.66 -40.51
CA VAL A 978 139.74 8.82 -41.55
C VAL A 978 139.61 7.29 -41.23
N VAL A 979 139.97 6.27 -42.03
CA VAL A 979 140.42 6.10 -43.44
C VAL A 979 139.48 5.14 -44.21
N THR A 980 138.44 4.65 -43.54
CA THR A 980 137.73 3.37 -43.78
C THR A 980 136.20 3.65 -43.74
N GLY A 981 135.25 2.75 -44.02
CA GLY A 981 135.21 1.29 -44.08
C GLY A 981 134.17 0.78 -43.05
N THR A 982 133.33 -0.19 -43.45
CA THR A 982 132.31 -0.90 -42.64
C THR A 982 131.04 -0.13 -42.21
N ASN A 983 130.04 -0.92 -41.81
CA ASN A 983 128.90 -0.58 -40.93
C ASN A 983 127.85 0.42 -41.46
N GLU A 984 127.12 0.01 -42.49
CA GLU A 984 125.64 0.11 -42.68
C GLU A 984 124.97 1.49 -42.71
N ARG A 985 125.37 2.44 -41.85
CA ARG A 985 124.75 3.77 -41.66
C ARG A 985 125.43 4.83 -42.51
N THR A 986 126.75 4.75 -42.65
CA THR A 986 127.50 5.44 -43.71
C THR A 986 127.13 4.87 -45.09
N ALA A 987 126.89 3.56 -45.18
CA ALA A 987 126.36 2.93 -46.38
C ALA A 987 124.96 3.48 -46.74
N ALA A 988 124.06 3.67 -45.77
CA ALA A 988 122.76 4.31 -45.99
C ALA A 988 122.89 5.77 -46.48
N TYR A 989 123.79 6.57 -45.91
CA TYR A 989 124.01 7.97 -46.34
C TYR A 989 124.69 8.08 -47.72
N ILE A 990 125.66 7.21 -48.02
CA ILE A 990 126.31 7.18 -49.33
C ILE A 990 125.35 6.59 -50.38
N SER A 991 124.48 5.65 -50.01
CA SER A 991 123.36 5.20 -50.86
C SER A 991 122.48 6.38 -51.23
N THR A 992 121.91 7.12 -50.26
CA THR A 992 121.02 8.26 -50.56
C THR A 992 121.73 9.38 -51.32
N LYS A 993 123.00 9.70 -51.00
CA LYS A 993 123.75 10.72 -51.73
C LYS A 993 124.06 10.32 -53.18
N ASN A 994 124.41 9.06 -53.43
CA ASN A 994 124.70 8.59 -54.78
C ASN A 994 123.41 8.49 -55.62
N GLN A 995 122.30 8.06 -55.01
CA GLN A 995 120.95 8.12 -55.59
C GLN A 995 120.70 9.49 -56.26
N VAL A 996 120.90 10.57 -55.50
CA VAL A 996 120.57 11.95 -55.90
C VAL A 996 121.42 12.47 -57.09
N GLU A 997 122.61 11.94 -57.37
CA GLU A 997 123.37 12.30 -58.59
C GLU A 997 123.08 11.36 -59.77
N GLU A 998 122.83 10.07 -59.54
CA GLU A 998 122.38 9.14 -60.59
C GLU A 998 121.01 9.58 -61.17
N ASP A 999 120.10 10.06 -60.31
CA ASP A 999 118.81 10.65 -60.70
C ASP A 999 119.00 11.87 -61.63
N LYS A 1000 119.88 12.81 -61.26
CA LYS A 1000 120.13 14.05 -62.03
C LYS A 1000 120.73 13.81 -63.42
N VAL A 1001 121.63 12.83 -63.55
CA VAL A 1001 122.21 12.46 -64.85
C VAL A 1001 121.14 11.82 -65.74
N THR A 1002 120.32 10.94 -65.16
CA THR A 1002 119.21 10.26 -65.85
C THR A 1002 118.19 11.28 -66.40
N ILE A 1003 117.81 12.29 -65.61
CA ILE A 1003 116.88 13.37 -66.01
C ILE A 1003 117.35 14.13 -67.26
N ARG A 1004 118.64 14.51 -67.34
CA ARG A 1004 119.17 15.28 -68.50
C ARG A 1004 119.11 14.49 -69.82
N THR A 1005 119.31 13.18 -69.76
CA THR A 1005 119.27 12.30 -70.95
C THR A 1005 117.84 12.00 -71.41
N ILE A 1006 116.84 12.13 -70.52
CA ILE A 1006 115.41 12.06 -70.86
C ILE A 1006 114.97 13.35 -71.57
N LEU A 1007 115.34 14.52 -71.04
CA LEU A 1007 114.93 15.84 -71.58
C LEU A 1007 115.33 16.06 -73.05
N THR A 1008 116.56 15.69 -73.43
CA THR A 1008 117.07 15.88 -74.81
C THR A 1008 116.39 14.97 -75.85
N LYS A 1009 115.92 13.78 -75.43
CA LYS A 1009 115.08 12.91 -76.28
C LYS A 1009 113.64 13.44 -76.40
N TYR A 1010 113.11 14.06 -75.35
CA TYR A 1010 111.76 14.63 -75.36
C TYR A 1010 111.62 15.77 -76.39
N GLU A 1011 112.59 16.69 -76.46
CA GLU A 1011 112.53 17.83 -77.40
C GLU A 1011 112.60 17.41 -78.87
N THR A 1012 113.44 16.42 -79.21
CA THR A 1012 113.54 15.92 -80.59
C THR A 1012 112.29 15.14 -81.05
N LEU A 1013 111.52 14.57 -80.14
CA LEU A 1013 110.19 13.99 -80.41
C LEU A 1013 109.08 15.07 -80.55
N LYS A 1014 109.16 16.15 -79.76
CA LYS A 1014 108.21 17.27 -79.68
C LYS A 1014 107.97 17.93 -81.04
N ASP A 1015 109.04 18.17 -81.81
CA ASP A 1015 108.95 18.84 -83.12
C ASP A 1015 108.54 17.91 -84.28
N LEU A 1016 108.79 16.60 -84.16
CA LEU A 1016 108.21 15.61 -85.08
C LEU A 1016 106.69 15.51 -84.90
N CYS A 1017 106.22 15.46 -83.64
CA CYS A 1017 104.78 15.45 -83.35
C CYS A 1017 104.07 16.75 -83.80
N ARG A 1018 104.70 17.92 -83.63
CA ARG A 1018 104.17 19.21 -84.13
C ARG A 1018 103.97 19.21 -85.65
N LYS A 1019 104.90 18.64 -86.42
CA LYS A 1019 104.73 18.47 -87.87
C LYS A 1019 103.63 17.47 -88.24
N GLU A 1020 103.25 16.54 -87.35
CA GLU A 1020 102.12 15.60 -87.50
C GLU A 1020 100.76 16.10 -86.94
N LEU A 1021 100.71 17.31 -86.36
CA LEU A 1021 99.44 17.95 -86.02
C LEU A 1021 98.89 18.81 -87.16
N LYS A 1022 99.70 19.77 -87.67
CA LYS A 1022 99.24 20.80 -88.62
C LYS A 1022 98.71 20.31 -89.96
N SER A 1023 99.03 19.09 -90.39
CA SER A 1023 98.56 18.54 -91.67
C SER A 1023 97.06 18.21 -91.72
N LEU A 1024 96.35 18.38 -90.59
CA LEU A 1024 95.09 17.68 -90.28
C LEU A 1024 94.02 18.56 -89.69
N GLU A 1025 94.38 19.80 -89.40
CA GLU A 1025 93.48 20.92 -89.18
C GLU A 1025 92.98 21.49 -90.54
N SER A 1026 93.33 20.82 -91.67
CA SER A 1026 93.22 21.35 -93.04
C SER A 1026 92.56 20.41 -94.08
N LEU A 1027 92.01 19.26 -93.68
CA LEU A 1027 91.19 18.38 -94.53
C LEU A 1027 89.97 17.93 -93.71
N GLU A 1028 88.73 18.33 -94.00
CA GLU A 1028 87.94 18.18 -95.24
C GLU A 1028 87.39 16.77 -95.52
N LYS A 1029 86.05 16.68 -95.51
CA LYS A 1029 85.22 16.18 -96.63
C LYS A 1029 85.60 14.82 -97.27
N GLY A 1030 85.36 13.72 -96.53
CA GLY A 1030 84.81 12.48 -97.10
C GLY A 1030 85.76 11.37 -97.61
N VAL A 1031 85.18 10.51 -98.44
CA VAL A 1031 85.77 9.42 -99.26
C VAL A 1031 86.45 8.26 -98.49
N ASN A 1032 85.69 7.17 -98.30
CA ASN A 1032 86.02 5.77 -98.62
C ASN A 1032 87.50 5.43 -98.93
N ASP A 1033 88.21 4.73 -98.04
CA ASP A 1033 89.39 3.89 -98.38
C ASP A 1033 89.94 3.15 -97.14
N GLU A 1034 90.02 1.82 -97.18
CA GLU A 1034 90.46 0.97 -96.05
C GLU A 1034 91.98 0.75 -95.99
N LYS A 1035 92.68 0.81 -97.14
CA LYS A 1035 94.11 0.48 -97.29
C LYS A 1035 95.06 1.28 -96.39
N PHE A 1036 94.58 2.38 -95.84
CA PHE A 1036 95.40 3.35 -95.13
C PHE A 1036 95.66 2.97 -93.67
N ALA A 1037 94.65 2.42 -92.96
CA ALA A 1037 94.71 2.21 -91.51
C ALA A 1037 95.92 1.37 -91.08
N SER A 1038 96.18 0.30 -91.82
CA SER A 1038 97.20 -0.72 -91.52
C SER A 1038 98.63 -0.18 -91.47
N SER A 1039 98.97 0.80 -92.32
CA SER A 1039 100.35 1.30 -92.43
C SER A 1039 100.85 1.93 -91.13
N LEU A 1040 99.99 2.73 -90.49
CA LEU A 1040 100.41 3.53 -89.33
C LEU A 1040 100.51 2.74 -88.04
N GLN A 1041 99.71 1.68 -87.93
CA GLN A 1041 99.66 0.83 -86.75
C GLN A 1041 101.03 0.18 -86.50
N SER A 1042 101.70 -0.29 -87.56
CA SER A 1042 103.08 -0.80 -87.52
C SER A 1042 104.15 0.20 -87.11
N SER A 1043 104.05 1.49 -87.47
CA SER A 1043 105.02 2.51 -87.03
C SER A 1043 104.81 2.95 -85.58
N LEU A 1044 103.57 2.88 -85.09
CA LEU A 1044 103.24 3.19 -83.69
C LEU A 1044 103.78 2.12 -82.74
N GLU A 1045 103.67 0.83 -83.06
CA GLU A 1045 104.17 -0.24 -82.20
C GLU A 1045 105.69 -0.20 -81.99
N LEU A 1046 106.46 0.19 -83.02
CA LEU A 1046 107.92 0.32 -82.94
C LEU A 1046 108.35 1.36 -81.89
N ILE A 1047 107.74 2.56 -81.92
CA ILE A 1047 108.02 3.66 -80.98
C ILE A 1047 107.71 3.25 -79.54
N LYS A 1048 106.62 2.50 -79.37
CA LYS A 1048 106.06 2.19 -78.05
C LYS A 1048 106.92 1.20 -77.27
N ARG A 1049 107.53 0.25 -78.00
CA ARG A 1049 108.40 -0.77 -77.44
C ARG A 1049 109.56 -0.15 -76.63
N ASP A 1050 110.20 0.89 -77.15
CA ASP A 1050 111.35 1.56 -76.50
C ASP A 1050 111.04 2.27 -75.15
N ILE A 1051 109.77 2.33 -74.70
CA ILE A 1051 109.34 3.11 -73.52
C ILE A 1051 108.79 2.24 -72.39
N SER A 1052 108.18 1.09 -72.72
CA SER A 1052 108.02 -0.06 -71.80
C SER A 1052 109.29 -0.31 -70.97
N ASP A 1053 110.40 -0.29 -71.72
CA ASP A 1053 111.75 -0.74 -71.38
C ASP A 1053 112.48 0.17 -70.36
N LEU A 1054 111.75 1.12 -69.77
CA LEU A 1054 112.20 2.02 -68.70
C LEU A 1054 111.37 1.89 -67.42
N ARG A 1055 110.16 1.31 -67.48
CA ARG A 1055 109.14 1.45 -66.41
C ARG A 1055 109.12 0.30 -65.41
N ILE A 1056 109.32 -0.94 -65.85
CA ILE A 1056 109.23 -2.12 -64.96
C ILE A 1056 110.47 -2.29 -64.04
N ASN A 1057 111.62 -1.73 -64.41
CA ASN A 1057 112.81 -1.71 -63.52
C ASN A 1057 112.64 -0.82 -62.26
N ALA A 1058 111.58 0.00 -62.18
CA ALA A 1058 111.36 0.95 -61.09
C ALA A 1058 110.45 0.39 -59.97
N ILE A 1059 109.37 -0.31 -60.31
CA ILE A 1059 108.28 -0.60 -59.37
C ILE A 1059 108.47 -1.91 -58.59
N GLU A 1060 109.15 -2.92 -59.15
CA GLU A 1060 109.41 -4.20 -58.45
C GLU A 1060 110.42 -4.09 -57.28
N LYS A 1061 110.88 -2.87 -56.94
CA LYS A 1061 111.76 -2.59 -55.80
C LYS A 1061 111.08 -1.93 -54.59
N ASP A 1062 109.81 -1.50 -54.70
CA ASP A 1062 109.10 -0.71 -53.67
C ASP A 1062 107.91 -1.45 -53.00
N ASN A 1063 108.00 -2.77 -52.86
CA ASN A 1063 107.07 -3.56 -52.05
C ASN A 1063 107.30 -3.38 -50.52
N GLU A 1064 106.46 -4.05 -49.69
CA GLU A 1064 106.78 -4.59 -48.35
C GLU A 1064 106.44 -3.83 -47.02
N ARG A 1065 105.74 -2.67 -46.91
CA ARG A 1065 105.68 -1.90 -45.61
C ARG A 1065 104.31 -1.32 -45.06
N THR A 1066 103.47 -2.19 -44.43
CA THR A 1066 102.48 -2.12 -43.27
C THR A 1066 101.37 -1.02 -43.01
N SER A 1067 100.45 -1.22 -42.01
CA SER A 1067 99.14 -0.49 -41.79
C SER A 1067 98.43 -0.66 -40.39
N THR A 1068 97.46 0.20 -39.96
CA THR A 1068 96.64 0.21 -38.67
C THR A 1068 95.39 1.17 -38.71
N SER A 1069 94.41 1.34 -37.78
CA SER A 1069 93.58 0.46 -36.86
C SER A 1069 92.50 1.22 -35.96
N SER A 1070 91.33 0.60 -35.59
CA SER A 1070 90.39 0.85 -34.40
C SER A 1070 89.56 2.18 -34.24
N GLU A 1071 88.53 2.47 -33.37
CA GLU A 1071 87.31 1.90 -32.63
C GLU A 1071 86.62 3.06 -31.77
N LEU A 1072 85.46 3.15 -31.02
CA LEU A 1072 84.12 2.52 -30.63
C LEU A 1072 83.22 3.66 -29.94
N LYS A 1073 82.06 3.64 -29.19
CA LYS A 1073 81.04 2.73 -28.53
C LYS A 1073 79.69 3.47 -28.10
N ASP A 1074 78.77 2.88 -27.27
CA ASP A 1074 77.33 3.25 -27.02
C ASP A 1074 76.76 3.27 -25.54
N GLY A 1075 75.47 3.66 -25.32
CA GLY A 1075 74.53 3.37 -24.16
C GLY A 1075 73.52 4.52 -23.80
N THR A 1076 72.47 4.51 -22.91
CA THR A 1076 71.41 3.63 -22.26
C THR A 1076 70.45 4.57 -21.39
N ASP A 1077 69.28 4.34 -20.74
CA ASP A 1077 68.30 3.23 -20.44
C ASP A 1077 66.82 3.74 -20.13
N CYS A 1078 65.95 3.09 -19.28
CA CYS A 1078 64.45 3.30 -19.23
C CYS A 1078 63.65 3.12 -17.88
N THR A 1079 62.42 3.69 -17.73
CA THR A 1079 61.38 3.32 -16.70
C THR A 1079 59.87 3.38 -17.10
N ASP A 1080 59.36 4.41 -17.80
CA ASP A 1080 57.90 4.75 -17.84
C ASP A 1080 56.89 3.75 -18.48
N ASN A 1081 57.35 2.69 -19.15
CA ASN A 1081 56.51 1.95 -20.12
C ASN A 1081 55.43 1.01 -19.54
N ALA A 1082 55.40 0.75 -18.23
CA ALA A 1082 54.54 -0.30 -17.66
C ALA A 1082 53.06 0.11 -17.53
N VAL A 1083 52.76 1.23 -16.86
CA VAL A 1083 51.38 1.66 -16.56
C VAL A 1083 50.61 1.98 -17.86
N VAL A 1084 51.30 2.56 -18.84
CA VAL A 1084 50.76 2.84 -20.17
C VAL A 1084 50.29 1.56 -20.88
N GLN A 1085 51.00 0.43 -20.72
CA GLN A 1085 50.58 -0.85 -21.33
C GLN A 1085 49.34 -1.45 -20.69
N ILE A 1086 49.13 -1.27 -19.38
CA ILE A 1086 47.95 -1.82 -18.68
C ILE A 1086 46.70 -1.03 -19.12
N LEU A 1087 46.76 0.29 -19.02
CA LEU A 1087 45.66 1.19 -19.39
C LEU A 1087 45.30 1.15 -20.89
N THR A 1088 46.23 0.77 -21.78
CA THR A 1088 45.95 0.60 -23.21
C THR A 1088 45.52 -0.82 -23.61
N LYS A 1089 45.91 -1.87 -22.88
CA LYS A 1089 45.51 -3.26 -23.19
C LYS A 1089 44.11 -3.63 -22.67
N ARG A 1090 43.73 -3.21 -21.45
CA ARG A 1090 42.43 -3.55 -20.83
C ARG A 1090 41.39 -2.43 -20.89
N GLN A 1091 41.49 -1.52 -21.87
CA GLN A 1091 40.58 -0.37 -21.99
C GLN A 1091 39.10 -0.79 -22.14
N GLY A 1092 38.82 -1.94 -22.77
CA GLY A 1092 37.44 -2.45 -22.90
C GLY A 1092 36.89 -2.99 -21.58
N ASP A 1093 37.66 -3.82 -20.88
CA ASP A 1093 37.26 -4.46 -19.63
C ASP A 1093 37.00 -3.41 -18.55
N LEU A 1094 37.92 -2.44 -18.39
CA LEU A 1094 37.79 -1.34 -17.44
C LEU A 1094 36.51 -0.50 -17.67
N ILE A 1095 36.10 -0.29 -18.92
CA ILE A 1095 34.85 0.43 -19.22
C ILE A 1095 33.64 -0.39 -18.78
N ASN A 1096 33.61 -1.69 -19.09
CA ASN A 1096 32.50 -2.57 -18.74
C ASN A 1096 32.37 -2.74 -17.21
N ASP A 1097 33.47 -2.94 -16.50
CA ASP A 1097 33.49 -3.09 -15.04
C ASP A 1097 32.94 -1.82 -14.35
N LEU A 1098 33.44 -0.64 -14.75
CA LEU A 1098 33.00 0.64 -14.20
C LEU A 1098 31.53 0.95 -14.54
N VAL A 1099 31.12 0.75 -15.79
CA VAL A 1099 29.74 1.03 -16.22
C VAL A 1099 28.75 0.12 -15.51
N ASN A 1100 28.96 -1.21 -15.51
CA ASN A 1100 28.02 -2.13 -14.90
C ASN A 1100 27.97 -1.97 -13.37
N VAL A 1101 29.12 -2.06 -12.70
CA VAL A 1101 29.16 -2.20 -11.23
C VAL A 1101 28.99 -0.85 -10.53
N VAL A 1102 29.72 0.18 -10.96
CA VAL A 1102 29.77 1.49 -10.27
C VAL A 1102 28.63 2.42 -10.70
N PHE A 1103 28.16 2.34 -11.95
CA PHE A 1103 27.16 3.28 -12.48
C PHE A 1103 25.78 2.67 -12.72
N LEU A 1104 25.68 1.39 -13.09
CA LEU A 1104 24.40 0.73 -13.36
C LEU A 1104 23.86 -0.09 -12.17
N GLU A 1105 24.68 -0.60 -11.26
CA GLU A 1105 24.21 -1.39 -10.09
C GLU A 1105 24.21 -0.62 -8.75
N PHE A 1106 24.83 0.56 -8.66
CA PHE A 1106 24.84 1.37 -7.45
C PHE A 1106 23.44 1.67 -6.89
N GLN A 1107 23.18 1.21 -5.66
CA GLN A 1107 21.94 1.48 -4.93
C GLN A 1107 22.00 2.87 -4.31
N ILE A 1108 21.11 3.76 -4.75
CA ILE A 1108 20.96 5.10 -4.18
C ILE A 1108 20.55 4.98 -2.69
N PRO A 1109 21.24 5.67 -1.76
CA PRO A 1109 20.90 5.64 -0.34
C PRO A 1109 19.44 5.99 -0.08
N GLN A 1110 18.76 5.15 0.71
CA GLN A 1110 17.41 5.43 1.20
C GLN A 1110 17.47 6.22 2.51
N ARG A 1111 16.41 6.99 2.80
CA ARG A 1111 16.27 7.83 4.00
C ARG A 1111 16.63 7.07 5.29
N GLY A 1112 17.37 7.73 6.17
CA GLY A 1112 17.62 7.25 7.54
C GLY A 1112 18.91 6.45 7.77
N ARG A 1113 19.80 6.34 6.78
CA ARG A 1113 21.15 5.78 6.95
C ARG A 1113 22.21 6.75 6.42
N THR A 1114 23.45 6.61 6.91
CA THR A 1114 24.60 7.52 6.73
C THR A 1114 24.36 8.95 7.21
N LYS A 1115 25.04 9.33 8.30
CA LYS A 1115 25.56 10.69 8.42
C LYS A 1115 26.87 10.74 7.63
N ASP A 1116 27.19 11.93 7.13
CA ASP A 1116 28.51 12.35 6.66
C ASP A 1116 29.03 11.74 5.31
N CYS A 1117 29.40 12.65 4.40
CA CYS A 1117 30.23 12.58 3.18
C CYS A 1117 30.05 11.50 2.07
N GLU A 1118 29.37 10.36 2.26
CA GLU A 1118 29.44 9.23 1.28
C GLU A 1118 28.61 9.38 -0.02
N HIS A 1119 27.60 10.27 -0.09
CA HIS A 1119 26.56 10.25 -1.14
C HIS A 1119 27.07 10.34 -2.61
N PHE A 1120 28.26 10.87 -2.85
CA PHE A 1120 28.82 11.12 -4.19
C PHE A 1120 29.91 10.11 -4.63
N TYR A 1121 30.07 8.97 -3.93
CA TYR A 1121 31.11 7.97 -4.20
C TYR A 1121 31.33 7.62 -5.70
N PRO A 1122 30.29 7.27 -6.50
CA PRO A 1122 30.48 6.97 -7.93
C PRO A 1122 31.12 8.13 -8.72
N VAL A 1123 30.75 9.36 -8.39
CA VAL A 1123 31.26 10.57 -9.05
C VAL A 1123 32.68 10.89 -8.61
N LYS A 1124 32.97 10.81 -7.29
CA LYS A 1124 34.34 10.95 -6.75
C LYS A 1124 35.28 9.94 -7.47
N LEU A 1125 34.85 8.68 -7.67
CA LEU A 1125 35.62 7.68 -8.40
C LEU A 1125 35.79 8.00 -9.91
N LEU A 1126 34.73 8.43 -10.60
CA LEU A 1126 34.78 8.79 -12.03
C LEU A 1126 35.76 9.94 -12.30
N ILE A 1127 35.73 10.98 -11.46
CA ILE A 1127 36.63 12.14 -11.53
C ILE A 1127 38.09 11.68 -11.35
N SER A 1128 38.37 10.86 -10.34
CA SER A 1128 39.72 10.32 -10.08
C SER A 1128 40.26 9.52 -11.27
N ILE A 1129 39.46 8.64 -11.86
CA ILE A 1129 39.87 7.81 -13.01
C ILE A 1129 40.12 8.68 -14.26
N VAL A 1130 39.25 9.66 -14.55
CA VAL A 1130 39.47 10.60 -15.66
C VAL A 1130 40.74 11.41 -15.47
N ASN A 1131 41.00 11.92 -14.27
CA ASN A 1131 42.21 12.67 -13.94
C ASN A 1131 43.47 11.80 -14.07
N LEU A 1132 43.43 10.54 -13.66
CA LEU A 1132 44.53 9.59 -13.84
C LEU A 1132 44.83 9.33 -15.32
N MET A 1133 43.80 9.05 -16.12
CA MET A 1133 43.96 8.85 -17.58
C MET A 1133 44.53 10.10 -18.26
N ASN A 1134 44.15 11.29 -17.80
CA ASN A 1134 44.69 12.56 -18.30
C ASN A 1134 46.17 12.75 -17.92
N LYS A 1135 46.58 12.33 -16.71
CA LYS A 1135 47.98 12.33 -16.24
C LYS A 1135 48.88 11.42 -17.09
N PHE A 1136 48.38 10.26 -17.53
CA PHE A 1136 49.07 9.35 -18.47
C PHE A 1136 48.85 9.68 -19.96
N GLY A 1137 48.35 10.87 -20.30
CA GLY A 1137 48.20 11.32 -21.69
C GLY A 1137 47.06 10.69 -22.49
N LEU A 1138 46.26 9.80 -21.90
CA LEU A 1138 45.17 9.03 -22.53
C LEU A 1138 43.89 9.85 -22.74
N ARG A 1139 44.03 11.14 -23.09
CA ARG A 1139 42.93 12.12 -23.19
C ARG A 1139 41.79 11.68 -24.11
N LYS A 1140 42.10 11.02 -25.24
CA LYS A 1140 41.07 10.50 -26.17
C LYS A 1140 40.26 9.36 -25.55
N SER A 1141 40.92 8.51 -24.77
CA SER A 1141 40.26 7.39 -24.08
C SER A 1141 39.37 7.92 -22.94
N SER A 1142 39.82 8.87 -22.13
CA SER A 1142 39.01 9.44 -21.03
C SER A 1142 37.74 10.16 -21.52
N HIS A 1143 37.82 10.94 -22.61
CA HIS A 1143 36.62 11.50 -23.26
C HIS A 1143 35.67 10.40 -23.75
N SER A 1144 36.20 9.26 -24.22
CA SER A 1144 35.38 8.12 -24.68
C SER A 1144 34.66 7.42 -23.52
N ILE A 1145 35.29 7.29 -22.35
CA ILE A 1145 34.63 6.73 -21.15
C ILE A 1145 33.49 7.64 -20.72
N LEU A 1146 33.77 8.94 -20.49
CA LEU A 1146 32.75 9.92 -20.09
C LEU A 1146 31.55 9.94 -21.04
N LYS A 1147 31.80 9.94 -22.35
CA LYS A 1147 30.75 9.89 -23.37
C LYS A 1147 29.91 8.62 -23.28
N GLN A 1148 30.53 7.47 -23.04
CA GLN A 1148 29.83 6.19 -22.93
C GLN A 1148 28.98 6.14 -21.66
N THR A 1149 29.55 6.44 -20.49
CA THR A 1149 28.83 6.44 -19.19
C THR A 1149 27.57 7.30 -19.22
N VAL A 1150 27.62 8.51 -19.80
CA VAL A 1150 26.43 9.38 -19.88
C VAL A 1150 25.41 8.85 -20.90
N GLN A 1151 25.85 8.18 -21.98
CA GLN A 1151 24.92 7.52 -22.92
C GLN A 1151 24.19 6.33 -22.27
N ASP A 1152 24.88 5.55 -21.44
CA ASP A 1152 24.29 4.41 -20.73
C ASP A 1152 23.35 4.88 -19.61
N LEU A 1153 23.65 5.97 -18.92
CA LEU A 1153 22.73 6.63 -17.98
C LEU A 1153 21.45 7.15 -18.67
N ILE A 1154 21.55 7.72 -19.87
CA ILE A 1154 20.39 8.11 -20.70
C ILE A 1154 19.57 6.86 -21.08
N GLY A 1155 20.23 5.77 -21.46
CA GLY A 1155 19.59 4.48 -21.73
C GLY A 1155 18.83 3.94 -20.52
N LYS A 1156 19.45 3.95 -19.33
CA LYS A 1156 18.85 3.50 -18.09
C LYS A 1156 17.61 4.32 -17.71
N ILE A 1157 17.66 5.67 -17.74
CA ILE A 1157 16.47 6.52 -17.54
C ILE A 1157 15.35 6.23 -18.53
N SER A 1158 15.69 5.90 -19.78
CA SER A 1158 14.70 5.55 -20.81
C SER A 1158 14.01 4.20 -20.56
N SER A 1159 14.61 3.34 -19.72
CA SER A 1159 14.15 1.97 -19.41
C SER A 1159 13.53 1.79 -18.02
N MET A 1160 13.77 2.70 -17.09
CA MET A 1160 13.31 2.57 -15.70
C MET A 1160 11.83 2.88 -15.55
N ASP A 1161 11.16 2.15 -14.66
CA ASP A 1161 9.82 2.46 -14.17
C ASP A 1161 9.75 3.93 -13.69
N ALA A 1162 8.68 4.63 -14.07
CA ALA A 1162 8.56 6.06 -13.91
C ALA A 1162 8.61 6.52 -12.43
N LYS A 1163 8.22 5.68 -11.46
CA LYS A 1163 8.36 6.03 -10.03
C LYS A 1163 9.81 5.96 -9.56
N LYS A 1164 10.59 5.01 -10.07
CA LYS A 1164 12.04 4.89 -9.79
C LYS A 1164 12.89 5.89 -10.60
N CYS A 1165 12.38 6.34 -11.74
CA CYS A 1165 13.07 7.29 -12.61
C CYS A 1165 13.25 8.69 -11.99
N VAL A 1166 12.29 9.15 -11.17
CA VAL A 1166 12.35 10.49 -10.54
C VAL A 1166 13.59 10.61 -9.66
N THR A 1167 13.72 9.74 -8.66
CA THR A 1167 14.83 9.76 -7.69
C THR A 1167 16.17 9.42 -8.33
N PHE A 1168 16.21 8.44 -9.24
CA PHE A 1168 17.43 8.07 -9.97
C PHE A 1168 17.95 9.22 -10.84
N GLY A 1169 17.07 9.90 -11.58
CA GLY A 1169 17.49 10.98 -12.45
C GLY A 1169 17.84 12.26 -11.69
N LEU A 1170 17.18 12.57 -10.57
CA LEU A 1170 17.55 13.72 -9.74
C LEU A 1170 18.94 13.54 -9.11
N TYR A 1171 19.22 12.34 -8.57
CA TYR A 1171 20.57 11.97 -8.10
C TYR A 1171 21.61 12.19 -9.19
N TRP A 1172 21.33 11.72 -10.41
CA TRP A 1172 22.26 11.84 -11.53
C TRP A 1172 22.34 13.24 -12.15
N ILE A 1173 21.32 14.10 -12.05
CA ILE A 1173 21.40 15.52 -12.44
C ILE A 1173 22.43 16.24 -11.56
N ILE A 1174 22.31 16.09 -10.23
CA ILE A 1174 23.23 16.71 -9.25
C ILE A 1174 24.65 16.12 -9.40
N SER A 1175 24.74 14.80 -9.61
CA SER A 1175 26.01 14.09 -9.81
C SER A 1175 26.73 14.46 -11.11
N LEU A 1176 26.01 14.54 -12.25
CA LEU A 1176 26.59 14.91 -13.54
C LEU A 1176 27.05 16.38 -13.57
N HIS A 1177 26.43 17.27 -12.80
CA HIS A 1177 26.88 18.65 -12.69
C HIS A 1177 28.30 18.75 -12.10
N LYS A 1178 28.65 17.91 -11.10
CA LYS A 1178 30.00 17.87 -10.52
C LYS A 1178 31.10 17.50 -11.55
N LEU A 1179 30.76 16.85 -12.67
CA LEU A 1179 31.69 16.58 -13.77
C LEU A 1179 32.07 17.83 -14.60
N SER A 1180 31.35 18.94 -14.47
CA SER A 1180 31.71 20.22 -15.12
C SER A 1180 33.01 20.85 -14.59
N SER A 1181 33.53 20.33 -13.47
CA SER A 1181 34.86 20.67 -12.93
C SER A 1181 36.04 20.11 -13.74
N LEU A 1182 35.81 19.15 -14.65
CA LEU A 1182 36.87 18.49 -15.42
C LEU A 1182 37.36 19.34 -16.60
N PRO A 1183 38.68 19.52 -16.80
CA PRO A 1183 39.25 20.36 -17.86
C PRO A 1183 39.25 19.66 -19.24
N GLN A 1184 38.06 19.34 -19.75
CA GLN A 1184 37.82 18.62 -21.01
C GLN A 1184 36.74 19.31 -21.86
N GLU A 1185 36.53 18.90 -23.12
CA GLU A 1185 35.67 19.61 -24.10
C GLU A 1185 34.23 19.87 -23.58
N PRO A 1186 33.89 21.09 -23.12
CA PRO A 1186 32.64 21.31 -22.40
C PRO A 1186 31.42 21.16 -23.31
N ALA A 1187 31.54 21.57 -24.58
CA ALA A 1187 30.46 21.47 -25.56
C ALA A 1187 29.97 20.03 -25.83
N VAL A 1188 30.80 19.01 -25.59
CA VAL A 1188 30.40 17.59 -25.73
C VAL A 1188 29.70 17.12 -24.46
N LEU A 1189 30.21 17.49 -23.28
CA LEU A 1189 29.63 17.12 -21.99
C LEU A 1189 28.28 17.81 -21.75
N ASN A 1190 28.21 19.13 -21.93
CA ASN A 1190 26.98 19.93 -21.78
C ASN A 1190 25.86 19.38 -22.69
N LYS A 1191 26.19 19.02 -23.94
CA LYS A 1191 25.21 18.43 -24.89
C LYS A 1191 24.70 17.05 -24.49
N LEU A 1192 25.48 16.28 -23.72
CA LEU A 1192 25.05 15.00 -23.14
C LEU A 1192 24.22 15.21 -21.87
N GLN A 1193 24.61 16.16 -21.01
CA GLN A 1193 23.84 16.58 -19.83
C GLN A 1193 22.47 17.13 -20.23
N ASP A 1194 22.39 18.00 -21.24
CA ASP A 1194 21.14 18.50 -21.84
C ASP A 1194 20.23 17.36 -22.30
N LYS A 1195 20.81 16.37 -22.99
CA LYS A 1195 20.05 15.19 -23.45
C LYS A 1195 19.56 14.35 -22.27
N PHE A 1196 20.35 14.20 -21.22
CA PHE A 1196 19.96 13.51 -19.99
C PHE A 1196 18.79 14.24 -19.29
N TYR A 1197 18.92 15.55 -19.05
CA TYR A 1197 17.90 16.37 -18.41
C TYR A 1197 16.57 16.38 -19.20
N LYS A 1198 16.61 16.59 -20.52
CA LYS A 1198 15.41 16.54 -21.38
C LYS A 1198 14.76 15.14 -21.40
N THR A 1199 15.54 14.07 -21.24
CA THR A 1199 14.99 12.70 -21.14
C THR A 1199 14.34 12.46 -19.78
N TRP A 1200 14.93 12.95 -18.69
CA TRP A 1200 14.36 12.88 -17.33
C TRP A 1200 13.07 13.70 -17.20
N LEU A 1201 13.07 14.96 -17.65
CA LEU A 1201 11.86 15.80 -17.67
C LEU A 1201 10.69 15.11 -18.36
N LYS A 1202 10.93 14.44 -19.49
CA LYS A 1202 9.90 13.69 -20.22
C LYS A 1202 9.28 12.56 -19.38
N GLN A 1203 10.07 11.89 -18.53
CA GLN A 1203 9.55 10.88 -17.60
C GLN A 1203 8.79 11.51 -16.42
N CYS A 1204 9.21 12.68 -15.93
CA CYS A 1204 8.45 13.45 -14.95
C CYS A 1204 7.08 13.89 -15.51
N PHE A 1205 7.02 14.38 -16.76
CA PHE A 1205 5.77 14.74 -17.43
C PHE A 1205 4.81 13.56 -17.61
N ASN A 1206 5.32 12.34 -17.80
CA ASN A 1206 4.52 11.11 -17.91
C ASN A 1206 3.78 10.75 -16.59
N GLN A 1207 4.26 11.22 -15.44
CA GLN A 1207 3.63 11.00 -14.13
C GLN A 1207 2.48 11.96 -13.83
N MET A 1208 2.47 13.15 -14.44
CA MET A 1208 1.52 14.23 -14.14
C MET A 1208 0.13 13.97 -14.74
N LYS A 1209 -0.69 13.16 -14.07
CA LYS A 1209 -2.03 12.74 -14.54
C LYS A 1209 -3.17 13.46 -13.81
N THR A 1210 -3.09 13.55 -12.48
CA THR A 1210 -3.99 14.33 -11.60
C THR A 1210 -3.20 15.38 -10.83
N VAL A 1211 -3.88 16.32 -10.16
CA VAL A 1211 -3.22 17.28 -9.25
C VAL A 1211 -2.45 16.56 -8.14
N ASP A 1212 -3.02 15.52 -7.56
CA ASP A 1212 -2.38 14.77 -6.46
C ASP A 1212 -1.10 14.10 -6.94
N SER A 1213 -1.07 13.59 -8.18
CA SER A 1213 0.17 13.07 -8.80
C SER A 1213 1.20 14.15 -9.12
N ILE A 1214 0.80 15.42 -9.29
CA ILE A 1214 1.70 16.56 -9.44
C ILE A 1214 2.27 16.95 -8.07
N LEU A 1215 1.43 17.03 -7.03
CA LEU A 1215 1.85 17.34 -5.65
C LEU A 1215 2.82 16.29 -5.12
N ILE A 1216 2.49 14.99 -5.21
CA ILE A 1216 3.36 13.88 -4.81
C ILE A 1216 4.72 13.92 -5.55
N LEU A 1217 4.71 14.31 -6.83
CA LEU A 1217 5.95 14.47 -7.62
C LEU A 1217 6.75 15.70 -7.17
N PHE A 1218 6.09 16.81 -6.87
CA PHE A 1218 6.70 18.04 -6.37
C PHE A 1218 7.32 17.82 -4.98
N ASP A 1219 6.61 17.15 -4.06
CA ASP A 1219 7.12 16.70 -2.76
C ASP A 1219 8.34 15.80 -2.95
N THR A 1220 8.25 14.77 -3.79
CA THR A 1220 9.38 13.86 -4.08
C THR A 1220 10.61 14.62 -4.60
N ILE A 1221 10.43 15.63 -5.44
CA ILE A 1221 11.53 16.45 -5.96
C ILE A 1221 12.08 17.37 -4.85
N SER A 1222 11.23 17.99 -4.03
CA SER A 1222 11.61 18.82 -2.88
C SER A 1222 12.45 18.03 -1.87
N GLU A 1223 11.93 16.89 -1.39
CA GLU A 1223 12.58 16.02 -0.41
C GLU A 1223 13.95 15.52 -0.88
N PHE A 1224 14.05 15.02 -2.12
CA PHE A 1224 15.31 14.49 -2.63
C PHE A 1224 16.30 15.58 -3.07
N THR A 1225 15.85 16.79 -3.44
CA THR A 1225 16.76 17.92 -3.67
C THR A 1225 17.43 18.35 -2.36
N LEU A 1226 16.66 18.42 -1.27
CA LEU A 1226 17.18 18.68 0.08
C LEU A 1226 18.14 17.56 0.53
N PHE A 1227 17.78 16.29 0.32
CA PHE A 1227 18.59 15.13 0.70
C PHE A 1227 19.97 15.09 0.01
N PHE A 1228 20.04 15.46 -1.28
CA PHE A 1228 21.29 15.45 -2.05
C PHE A 1228 22.07 16.79 -2.00
N GLN A 1229 21.80 17.66 -1.03
CA GLN A 1229 22.44 18.97 -0.88
C GLN A 1229 22.30 19.88 -2.13
N GLY A 1230 21.19 19.76 -2.86
CA GLY A 1230 20.86 20.63 -3.98
C GLY A 1230 20.45 22.03 -3.51
N THR A 1231 20.74 23.06 -4.32
CA THR A 1231 20.38 24.44 -4.00
C THR A 1231 18.86 24.67 -4.10
N THR A 1232 18.35 25.65 -3.36
CA THR A 1232 16.96 26.12 -3.52
C THR A 1232 16.68 26.67 -4.91
N GLU A 1233 17.71 27.17 -5.62
CA GLU A 1233 17.65 27.58 -7.02
C GLU A 1233 17.43 26.39 -7.95
N LEU A 1234 18.14 25.27 -7.74
CA LEU A 1234 17.94 24.03 -8.49
C LEU A 1234 16.49 23.52 -8.37
N LEU A 1235 15.94 23.52 -7.15
CA LEU A 1235 14.52 23.19 -6.91
C LEU A 1235 13.59 24.15 -7.68
N THR A 1236 13.84 25.46 -7.55
CA THR A 1236 13.06 26.52 -8.23
C THR A 1236 13.09 26.35 -9.75
N ASN A 1237 14.25 26.06 -10.34
CA ASN A 1237 14.42 25.91 -11.78
C ASN A 1237 13.74 24.64 -12.31
N ILE A 1238 13.83 23.52 -11.57
CA ILE A 1238 13.13 22.28 -11.91
C ILE A 1238 11.61 22.49 -11.85
N ILE A 1239 11.08 23.03 -10.74
CA ILE A 1239 9.62 23.25 -10.61
C ILE A 1239 9.13 24.28 -11.63
N THR A 1240 9.92 25.32 -11.96
CA THR A 1240 9.59 26.27 -13.03
C THR A 1240 9.43 25.59 -14.40
N ALA A 1241 10.35 24.69 -14.76
CA ALA A 1241 10.25 23.91 -15.99
C ALA A 1241 9.00 23.01 -16.03
N LEU A 1242 8.63 22.45 -14.87
CA LEU A 1242 7.42 21.66 -14.69
C LEU A 1242 6.13 22.50 -14.79
N LEU A 1243 6.07 23.67 -14.15
CA LEU A 1243 4.93 24.58 -14.21
C LEU A 1243 4.65 25.08 -15.65
N GLN A 1244 5.69 25.39 -16.42
CA GLN A 1244 5.54 25.75 -17.84
C GLN A 1244 4.90 24.63 -18.67
N HIS A 1245 5.26 23.37 -18.40
CA HIS A 1245 4.63 22.22 -19.04
C HIS A 1245 3.18 22.03 -18.59
N ILE A 1246 2.88 22.22 -17.29
CA ILE A 1246 1.51 22.16 -16.75
C ILE A 1246 0.61 23.21 -17.42
N ASN A 1247 1.08 24.46 -17.55
CA ASN A 1247 0.37 25.54 -18.24
C ASN A 1247 0.03 25.18 -19.69
N ALA A 1248 1.02 24.72 -20.47
CA ALA A 1248 0.80 24.31 -21.85
C ALA A 1248 -0.17 23.10 -21.95
N LYS A 1249 0.02 22.08 -21.10
CA LYS A 1249 -0.79 20.86 -21.06
C LYS A 1249 -2.25 21.14 -20.70
N TRP A 1250 -2.51 21.81 -19.58
CA TRP A 1250 -3.88 22.08 -19.11
C TRP A 1250 -4.62 23.05 -20.04
N PHE A 1251 -3.93 24.05 -20.62
CA PHE A 1251 -4.52 24.92 -21.63
C PHE A 1251 -4.89 24.17 -22.93
N ASN A 1252 -4.01 23.28 -23.41
CA ASN A 1252 -4.31 22.44 -24.57
C ASN A 1252 -5.43 21.42 -24.28
N ASP A 1253 -5.48 20.85 -23.07
CA ASP A 1253 -6.58 19.99 -22.61
C ASP A 1253 -7.94 20.73 -22.64
N LEU A 1254 -7.99 21.98 -22.15
CA LEU A 1254 -9.17 22.85 -22.24
C LEU A 1254 -9.58 23.12 -23.69
N LEU A 1255 -8.61 23.33 -24.60
CA LEU A 1255 -8.89 23.52 -26.02
C LEU A 1255 -9.36 22.24 -26.74
N ILE A 1256 -8.94 21.05 -26.30
CA ILE A 1256 -9.18 19.78 -27.01
C ILE A 1256 -10.47 19.08 -26.55
N LYS A 1257 -10.77 19.07 -25.24
CA LYS A 1257 -11.91 18.32 -24.67
C LYS A 1257 -13.25 18.98 -25.04
N GLN A 1258 -14.01 18.35 -25.93
CA GLN A 1258 -15.16 18.99 -26.59
C GLN A 1258 -16.44 19.15 -25.75
N ASN A 1259 -16.58 18.44 -24.62
CA ASN A 1259 -17.91 18.15 -24.07
C ASN A 1259 -18.36 18.98 -22.85
N THR A 1260 -17.47 19.73 -22.18
CA THR A 1260 -17.75 20.21 -20.80
C THR A 1260 -17.26 21.63 -20.46
N LEU A 1261 -16.82 22.43 -21.44
CA LEU A 1261 -16.39 23.83 -21.20
C LEU A 1261 -17.55 24.69 -20.68
N SER A 1262 -17.53 24.99 -19.39
CA SER A 1262 -18.59 25.64 -18.62
C SER A 1262 -18.00 26.35 -17.40
N TRP A 1263 -18.79 27.20 -16.72
CA TRP A 1263 -18.37 27.90 -15.50
C TRP A 1263 -17.91 26.96 -14.37
N THR A 1264 -18.56 25.80 -14.19
CA THR A 1264 -18.20 24.81 -13.16
C THR A 1264 -16.82 24.19 -13.45
N HIS A 1265 -16.55 23.77 -14.68
CA HIS A 1265 -15.20 23.36 -15.10
C HIS A 1265 -14.17 24.49 -14.96
N GLY A 1266 -14.59 25.75 -15.15
CA GLY A 1266 -13.78 26.94 -14.90
C GLY A 1266 -13.41 27.13 -13.42
N LEU A 1267 -14.29 26.75 -12.49
CA LEU A 1267 -14.01 26.73 -11.04
C LEU A 1267 -13.18 25.52 -10.62
N GLU A 1268 -13.50 24.32 -11.13
CA GLU A 1268 -12.77 23.08 -10.85
C GLU A 1268 -11.28 23.26 -11.20
N LYS A 1269 -10.98 23.80 -12.39
CA LYS A 1269 -9.60 24.08 -12.80
C LYS A 1269 -8.94 25.23 -12.04
N ASP A 1270 -9.69 26.23 -11.57
CA ASP A 1270 -9.14 27.26 -10.69
C ASP A 1270 -8.79 26.71 -9.29
N SER A 1271 -9.58 25.75 -8.77
CA SER A 1271 -9.25 24.98 -7.55
C SER A 1271 -7.99 24.12 -7.73
N GLU A 1272 -7.86 23.43 -8.87
CA GLU A 1272 -6.64 22.70 -9.22
C GLU A 1272 -5.40 23.61 -9.31
N ILE A 1273 -5.54 24.79 -9.94
CA ILE A 1273 -4.47 25.80 -10.04
C ILE A 1273 -4.08 26.30 -8.64
N LYS A 1274 -5.04 26.62 -7.76
CA LYS A 1274 -4.79 27.06 -6.39
C LYS A 1274 -3.94 26.05 -5.60
N LYS A 1275 -4.34 24.77 -5.58
CA LYS A 1275 -3.56 23.70 -4.91
C LYS A 1275 -2.09 23.67 -5.34
N VAL A 1276 -1.80 23.86 -6.63
CA VAL A 1276 -0.42 23.89 -7.16
C VAL A 1276 0.31 25.18 -6.76
N LEU A 1277 -0.38 26.33 -6.76
CA LEU A 1277 0.18 27.62 -6.32
C LEU A 1277 0.46 27.64 -4.82
N ASP A 1278 -0.40 27.06 -3.99
CA ASP A 1278 -0.23 27.00 -2.53
C ASP A 1278 0.96 26.10 -2.13
N TRP A 1279 1.18 25.00 -2.87
CA TRP A 1279 2.41 24.22 -2.76
C TRP A 1279 3.65 25.04 -3.13
N CYS A 1280 3.60 25.82 -4.23
CA CYS A 1280 4.70 26.70 -4.62
C CYS A 1280 4.96 27.80 -3.57
N ASN A 1281 3.91 28.35 -2.96
CA ASN A 1281 3.99 29.39 -1.93
C ASN A 1281 4.65 28.85 -0.65
N SER A 1282 4.23 27.69 -0.15
CA SER A 1282 4.85 27.04 1.01
C SER A 1282 6.34 26.71 0.78
N HIS A 1283 6.70 26.32 -0.46
CA HIS A 1283 8.08 26.08 -0.88
C HIS A 1283 8.85 27.35 -1.32
N LYS A 1284 8.28 28.55 -1.15
CA LYS A 1284 8.89 29.87 -1.44
C LYS A 1284 9.27 30.09 -2.91
N ILE A 1285 8.63 29.37 -3.83
CA ILE A 1285 8.88 29.44 -5.28
C ILE A 1285 8.23 30.70 -5.83
N ARG A 1286 9.06 31.71 -6.12
CA ARG A 1286 8.64 33.02 -6.62
C ARG A 1286 8.08 32.91 -8.04
N ASN A 1287 7.17 33.84 -8.38
CA ASN A 1287 6.56 34.00 -9.71
C ASN A 1287 5.82 32.75 -10.25
N SER A 1288 5.44 31.81 -9.37
CA SER A 1288 4.65 30.61 -9.70
C SER A 1288 3.37 30.90 -10.50
N THR A 1289 2.73 32.04 -10.21
CA THR A 1289 1.56 32.57 -10.91
C THR A 1289 1.81 32.96 -12.38
N GLU A 1290 3.01 33.45 -12.72
CA GLU A 1290 3.36 33.82 -14.10
C GLU A 1290 3.52 32.58 -14.98
N TYR A 1291 4.08 31.49 -14.43
CA TYR A 1291 4.28 30.25 -15.18
C TYR A 1291 2.96 29.55 -15.54
N LEU A 1292 1.87 29.81 -14.80
CA LEU A 1292 0.50 29.30 -15.07
C LEU A 1292 -0.44 30.33 -15.72
N ARG A 1293 0.08 31.47 -16.22
CA ARG A 1293 -0.74 32.62 -16.66
C ARG A 1293 -1.79 32.31 -17.73
N ASN A 1294 -1.49 31.47 -18.73
CA ASN A 1294 -2.42 31.21 -19.83
C ASN A 1294 -3.60 30.34 -19.40
N VAL A 1295 -3.36 29.29 -18.61
CA VAL A 1295 -4.44 28.47 -18.04
C VAL A 1295 -5.23 29.24 -16.98
N ASN A 1296 -4.59 30.11 -16.20
CA ASN A 1296 -5.25 30.99 -15.22
C ASN A 1296 -6.19 32.00 -15.92
N GLN A 1297 -5.73 32.69 -16.97
CA GLN A 1297 -6.57 33.58 -17.79
C GLN A 1297 -7.67 32.81 -18.53
N ALA A 1298 -7.42 31.58 -19.00
CA ALA A 1298 -8.46 30.75 -19.62
C ALA A 1298 -9.56 30.35 -18.61
N CYS A 1299 -9.21 30.00 -17.37
CA CYS A 1299 -10.20 29.70 -16.33
C CYS A 1299 -11.01 30.95 -15.96
N LYS A 1300 -10.36 32.11 -15.81
CA LYS A 1300 -11.05 33.40 -15.59
C LYS A 1300 -11.98 33.77 -16.75
N LEU A 1301 -11.57 33.53 -17.99
CA LEU A 1301 -12.40 33.75 -19.19
C LEU A 1301 -13.68 32.90 -19.19
N LEU A 1302 -13.63 31.69 -18.61
CA LEU A 1302 -14.80 30.83 -18.39
C LEU A 1302 -15.66 31.23 -17.18
N GLN A 1303 -15.12 32.03 -16.25
CA GLN A 1303 -15.81 32.51 -15.05
C GLN A 1303 -16.49 33.89 -15.24
N LEU A 1304 -16.08 34.67 -16.24
CA LEU A 1304 -16.53 36.05 -16.47
C LEU A 1304 -17.88 36.12 -17.20
N ARG A 1305 -18.81 36.92 -16.66
CA ARG A 1305 -20.13 37.17 -17.26
C ARG A 1305 -20.04 38.20 -18.39
N ILE A 1306 -19.85 37.73 -19.62
CA ILE A 1306 -19.78 38.58 -20.82
C ILE A 1306 -21.18 38.79 -21.39
N SER A 1307 -21.81 39.94 -21.09
CA SER A 1307 -23.18 40.27 -21.54
C SER A 1307 -23.24 41.21 -22.75
N ASN A 1308 -22.18 41.98 -23.05
CA ASN A 1308 -22.10 42.88 -24.20
C ASN A 1308 -20.65 43.10 -24.70
N ILE A 1309 -20.46 43.91 -25.75
CA ILE A 1309 -19.14 44.16 -26.37
C ILE A 1309 -18.23 45.00 -25.46
N SER A 1310 -18.75 45.94 -24.69
CA SER A 1310 -17.96 46.72 -23.71
C SER A 1310 -17.50 45.86 -22.53
N ASP A 1311 -18.30 44.89 -22.06
CA ASP A 1311 -17.83 43.90 -21.07
C ASP A 1311 -16.64 43.12 -21.65
N PHE A 1312 -16.73 42.70 -22.91
CA PHE A 1312 -15.66 41.98 -23.59
C PHE A 1312 -14.39 42.82 -23.80
N GLN A 1313 -14.51 44.13 -24.00
CA GLN A 1313 -13.35 45.05 -24.00
C GLN A 1313 -12.64 45.04 -22.64
N LEU A 1314 -13.40 45.06 -21.53
CA LEU A 1314 -12.86 44.90 -20.18
C LEU A 1314 -12.17 43.54 -20.00
N VAL A 1315 -12.78 42.45 -20.50
CA VAL A 1315 -12.18 41.09 -20.45
C VAL A 1315 -10.84 41.02 -21.20
N CYS A 1316 -10.68 41.77 -22.30
CA CYS A 1316 -9.39 41.84 -23.01
C CYS A 1316 -8.27 42.49 -22.16
N GLU A 1317 -8.59 43.41 -21.25
CA GLU A 1317 -7.62 44.00 -20.33
C GLU A 1317 -7.15 42.99 -19.27
N PHE A 1318 -8.00 42.03 -18.89
CA PHE A 1318 -7.66 40.94 -17.96
C PHE A 1318 -7.01 39.71 -18.61
N CYS A 1319 -7.23 39.47 -19.91
CA CYS A 1319 -6.82 38.25 -20.63
C CYS A 1319 -5.70 38.47 -21.65
N TYR A 1320 -4.74 39.34 -21.34
CA TYR A 1320 -3.74 39.87 -22.28
C TYR A 1320 -2.70 38.85 -22.81
N ASP A 1321 -2.53 37.68 -22.18
CA ASP A 1321 -1.67 36.60 -22.70
C ASP A 1321 -2.40 35.66 -23.68
N LEU A 1322 -3.71 35.81 -23.85
CA LEU A 1322 -4.50 35.03 -24.80
C LEU A 1322 -4.64 35.77 -26.13
N SER A 1323 -4.38 35.08 -27.25
CA SER A 1323 -4.67 35.65 -28.58
C SER A 1323 -6.19 35.70 -28.84
N SER A 1324 -6.63 36.61 -29.72
CA SER A 1324 -8.04 36.67 -30.16
C SER A 1324 -8.54 35.34 -30.73
N LEU A 1325 -7.66 34.58 -31.41
CA LEU A 1325 -7.94 33.25 -31.93
C LEU A 1325 -8.18 32.21 -30.82
N GLN A 1326 -7.42 32.27 -29.73
CA GLN A 1326 -7.59 31.40 -28.56
C GLN A 1326 -8.84 31.76 -27.75
N MET A 1327 -9.07 33.05 -27.51
CA MET A 1327 -10.31 33.53 -26.86
C MET A 1327 -11.55 33.13 -27.66
N HIS A 1328 -11.52 33.30 -29.00
CA HIS A 1328 -12.57 32.84 -29.89
C HIS A 1328 -12.78 31.32 -29.81
N ALA A 1329 -11.72 30.52 -29.77
CA ALA A 1329 -11.81 29.06 -29.70
C ALA A 1329 -12.37 28.52 -28.37
N LEU A 1330 -12.05 29.16 -27.24
CA LEU A 1330 -12.62 28.84 -25.93
C LEU A 1330 -14.10 29.22 -25.88
N LEU A 1331 -14.44 30.47 -26.18
CA LEU A 1331 -15.80 31.00 -26.08
C LEU A 1331 -16.77 30.36 -27.09
N THR A 1332 -16.32 29.97 -28.29
CA THR A 1332 -17.15 29.24 -29.26
C THR A 1332 -17.52 27.82 -28.81
N LYS A 1333 -16.77 27.25 -27.85
CA LYS A 1333 -17.05 25.92 -27.28
C LYS A 1333 -17.79 25.97 -25.94
N TYR A 1334 -18.06 27.15 -25.41
CA TYR A 1334 -18.74 27.32 -24.12
C TYR A 1334 -20.15 26.73 -24.14
N ARG A 1335 -20.50 26.00 -23.09
CA ARG A 1335 -21.82 25.44 -22.83
C ARG A 1335 -22.34 25.99 -21.50
N PRO A 1336 -23.33 26.91 -21.50
CA PRO A 1336 -23.91 27.41 -20.27
C PRO A 1336 -24.66 26.29 -19.53
N THR A 1337 -24.56 26.30 -18.21
CA THR A 1337 -25.38 25.48 -17.30
C THR A 1337 -26.79 26.06 -17.18
N GLN A 1338 -27.72 25.35 -16.49
CA GLN A 1338 -29.15 25.70 -16.45
C GLN A 1338 -29.48 27.13 -15.96
N PHE A 1339 -28.56 27.78 -15.24
CA PHE A 1339 -28.75 29.12 -14.66
C PHE A 1339 -27.96 30.23 -15.38
N GLU A 1340 -27.37 29.94 -16.54
CA GLU A 1340 -26.46 30.84 -17.24
C GLU A 1340 -27.02 31.34 -18.59
N LYS A 1341 -26.65 32.57 -18.94
CA LYS A 1341 -26.98 33.15 -20.26
C LYS A 1341 -25.92 32.72 -21.28
N PRO A 1342 -26.31 32.31 -22.51
CA PRO A 1342 -25.34 32.04 -23.57
C PRO A 1342 -24.60 33.32 -23.99
N ILE A 1343 -23.36 33.16 -24.43
CA ILE A 1343 -22.50 34.25 -24.90
C ILE A 1343 -23.16 34.95 -26.10
N PRO A 1344 -23.28 36.29 -26.13
CA PRO A 1344 -23.88 37.00 -27.25
C PRO A 1344 -23.17 36.74 -28.58
N VAL A 1345 -23.94 36.47 -29.63
CA VAL A 1345 -23.43 36.19 -30.98
C VAL A 1345 -22.58 37.36 -31.53
N ASP A 1346 -22.91 38.59 -31.13
CA ASP A 1346 -22.15 39.80 -31.50
C ASP A 1346 -20.72 39.79 -30.95
N VAL A 1347 -20.49 39.25 -29.75
CA VAL A 1347 -19.16 39.10 -29.16
C VAL A 1347 -18.35 38.04 -29.93
N LEU A 1348 -18.96 36.91 -30.26
CA LEU A 1348 -18.33 35.86 -31.07
C LEU A 1348 -17.99 36.35 -32.49
N ASN A 1349 -18.86 37.16 -33.09
CA ASN A 1349 -18.63 37.83 -34.38
C ASN A 1349 -17.52 38.87 -34.30
N HIS A 1350 -17.48 39.68 -33.23
CA HIS A 1350 -16.41 40.65 -32.99
C HIS A 1350 -15.06 39.94 -32.88
N LEU A 1351 -14.96 38.89 -32.05
CA LEU A 1351 -13.79 38.04 -31.90
C LEU A 1351 -13.33 37.39 -33.22
N SER A 1352 -14.25 36.80 -33.99
CA SER A 1352 -13.97 36.25 -35.32
C SER A 1352 -13.38 37.31 -36.27
N ASN A 1353 -13.91 38.53 -36.26
CA ASN A 1353 -13.41 39.61 -37.11
C ASN A 1353 -12.05 40.15 -36.64
N THR A 1354 -11.80 40.23 -35.34
CA THR A 1354 -10.49 40.60 -34.77
C THR A 1354 -9.44 39.53 -35.07
N ALA A 1355 -9.76 38.25 -34.88
CA ALA A 1355 -8.88 37.13 -35.24
C ALA A 1355 -8.59 37.06 -36.75
N ARG A 1356 -9.55 37.45 -37.62
CA ARG A 1356 -9.31 37.60 -39.07
C ARG A 1356 -8.35 38.74 -39.40
N ARG A 1357 -8.32 39.83 -38.60
CA ARG A 1357 -7.38 40.96 -38.76
C ARG A 1357 -5.98 40.62 -38.22
N GLU A 1358 -5.88 39.87 -37.13
CA GLU A 1358 -4.60 39.42 -36.55
C GLU A 1358 -3.91 38.32 -37.37
N ARG A 1359 -4.68 37.48 -38.08
CA ARG A 1359 -4.14 36.43 -38.97
C ARG A 1359 -3.17 36.93 -40.05
N THR A 1360 -3.19 38.21 -40.39
CA THR A 1360 -2.27 38.82 -41.36
C THR A 1360 -0.91 39.25 -40.79
N THR A 1361 -0.72 39.26 -39.46
CA THR A 1361 0.49 39.86 -38.84
C THR A 1361 1.33 38.93 -37.97
N MET A 1362 0.84 37.78 -37.48
CA MET A 1362 1.68 36.81 -36.78
C MET A 1362 1.32 35.34 -37.07
N LYS A 1363 2.37 34.50 -37.19
CA LYS A 1363 2.25 33.06 -36.92
C LYS A 1363 2.05 32.87 -35.41
N ARG A 1364 0.80 32.79 -34.96
CA ARG A 1364 0.45 32.30 -33.62
C ARG A 1364 -0.39 31.04 -33.78
N GLU A 1365 0.06 29.96 -33.16
CA GLU A 1365 -0.64 28.69 -33.17
C GLU A 1365 -1.82 28.72 -32.20
N LEU A 1366 -2.78 27.81 -32.39
CA LEU A 1366 -3.96 27.73 -31.51
C LEU A 1366 -3.58 27.15 -30.14
N THR A 1367 -2.78 26.09 -30.15
CA THR A 1367 -2.19 25.43 -28.98
C THR A 1367 -1.01 26.20 -28.42
N LEU A 1368 -0.73 26.03 -27.13
CA LEU A 1368 0.56 26.40 -26.55
C LEU A 1368 1.55 25.27 -26.79
N ASP A 1369 2.69 25.57 -27.40
CA ASP A 1369 3.75 24.59 -27.57
C ASP A 1369 4.54 24.41 -26.26
N ALA A 1370 4.83 23.17 -25.88
CA ALA A 1370 5.54 22.84 -24.64
C ALA A 1370 7.06 22.94 -24.88
N GLY A 1371 7.50 24.17 -25.18
CA GLY A 1371 8.75 24.49 -25.88
C GLY A 1371 9.99 23.77 -25.35
N THR A 1372 10.43 22.73 -26.06
CA THR A 1372 11.59 21.89 -25.70
C THR A 1372 12.96 22.61 -25.77
N GLU A 1373 12.97 23.90 -26.08
CA GLU A 1373 14.15 24.74 -26.24
C GLU A 1373 14.56 25.47 -24.95
N THR A 1374 13.64 25.74 -24.01
CA THR A 1374 13.96 26.44 -22.74
C THR A 1374 14.73 25.60 -21.73
N TYR A 1375 14.67 24.26 -21.86
CA TYR A 1375 15.16 23.29 -20.88
C TYR A 1375 16.65 22.91 -21.05
N SER A 1376 17.58 23.86 -20.92
CA SER A 1376 19.02 23.56 -20.88
C SER A 1376 19.54 23.36 -19.45
N VAL A 1377 20.60 22.56 -19.29
CA VAL A 1377 21.31 22.37 -18.02
C VAL A 1377 22.11 23.62 -17.64
N GLU A 1378 22.55 24.40 -18.62
CA GLU A 1378 23.20 25.71 -18.40
C GLU A 1378 22.27 26.74 -17.74
N ASN A 1379 20.94 26.59 -17.88
CA ASN A 1379 19.96 27.40 -17.14
C ASN A 1379 19.62 26.83 -15.75
N LEU A 1380 19.92 25.54 -15.50
CA LEU A 1380 19.46 24.84 -14.30
C LEU A 1380 20.30 25.16 -13.05
N PHE A 1381 21.58 25.48 -13.25
CA PHE A 1381 22.59 25.71 -12.21
C PHE A 1381 23.14 27.16 -12.19
N GLN A 1382 22.42 28.13 -12.78
CA GLN A 1382 22.77 29.55 -12.67
C GLN A 1382 22.50 30.05 -11.25
N GLY A 1383 23.56 30.22 -10.46
CA GLY A 1383 23.50 30.84 -9.12
C GLY A 1383 24.75 30.58 -8.29
N HIS A 1384 25.06 29.30 -8.03
CA HIS A 1384 26.16 28.89 -7.14
C HIS A 1384 27.02 27.76 -7.72
N PRO A 1385 28.37 27.87 -7.69
CA PRO A 1385 29.23 26.70 -7.80
C PRO A 1385 29.08 25.84 -6.53
N ILE A 1386 28.98 24.53 -6.68
CA ILE A 1386 29.11 23.61 -5.54
C ILE A 1386 30.60 23.57 -5.19
N GLU A 1387 30.98 24.21 -4.09
CA GLU A 1387 32.34 24.15 -3.57
C GLU A 1387 32.72 22.68 -3.31
N ALA A 1388 33.79 22.22 -3.96
CA ALA A 1388 34.40 20.94 -3.65
C ALA A 1388 35.25 21.16 -2.39
N SER A 1389 34.80 20.63 -1.25
CA SER A 1389 35.58 20.60 -0.02
C SER A 1389 36.93 19.89 -0.26
N ASP A 1390 38.02 20.44 0.29
CA ASP A 1390 39.37 19.88 0.23
C ASP A 1390 39.51 18.62 1.14
N GLU A 1391 38.60 17.66 0.98
CA GLU A 1391 38.65 16.33 1.56
C GLU A 1391 39.67 15.48 0.81
N HIS A 1392 40.94 15.68 1.14
CA HIS A 1392 42.07 14.89 0.65
C HIS A 1392 42.14 13.50 1.32
N ASP A 1393 40.97 12.85 1.49
CA ASP A 1393 40.81 11.56 2.14
C ASP A 1393 41.58 10.46 1.40
N ASP A 1394 42.14 9.54 2.17
CA ASP A 1394 43.08 8.53 1.69
C ASP A 1394 42.50 7.69 0.54
N ILE A 1395 43.16 7.71 -0.62
CA ILE A 1395 42.89 6.76 -1.73
C ILE A 1395 42.96 5.32 -1.21
N ASN A 1396 43.81 5.08 -0.22
CA ASN A 1396 43.94 3.81 0.50
C ASN A 1396 42.68 3.42 1.30
N GLN A 1397 41.93 4.36 1.89
CA GLN A 1397 40.65 4.06 2.53
C GLN A 1397 39.59 3.66 1.49
N LEU A 1398 39.49 4.40 0.38
CA LEU A 1398 38.55 4.11 -0.70
C LEU A 1398 38.81 2.75 -1.38
N ILE A 1399 40.07 2.31 -1.46
CA ILE A 1399 40.45 0.98 -1.94
C ILE A 1399 40.04 -0.11 -0.93
N ASN A 1400 40.20 0.14 0.38
CA ASN A 1400 39.89 -0.82 1.44
C ASN A 1400 38.38 -1.06 1.67
N GLN A 1401 37.50 -0.23 1.10
CA GLN A 1401 36.04 -0.42 1.14
C GLN A 1401 35.49 -1.31 0.00
N LEU A 1402 36.33 -1.78 -0.93
CA LEU A 1402 35.89 -2.60 -2.07
C LEU A 1402 35.43 -4.01 -1.64
N PRO A 1403 34.33 -4.56 -2.19
CA PRO A 1403 33.87 -5.93 -1.91
C PRO A 1403 34.92 -7.01 -2.21
N SER A 1404 34.95 -8.06 -1.40
CA SER A 1404 36.10 -8.97 -1.33
C SER A 1404 36.15 -10.09 -2.38
N ASP A 1405 37.24 -10.05 -3.15
CA ASP A 1405 38.08 -11.20 -3.54
C ASP A 1405 37.75 -12.14 -4.71
N LYS A 1406 36.73 -11.90 -5.55
CA LYS A 1406 36.60 -12.67 -6.82
C LYS A 1406 36.35 -11.88 -8.10
N ASP A 1407 35.47 -10.89 -8.11
CA ASP A 1407 34.83 -10.50 -9.37
C ASP A 1407 35.52 -9.34 -10.14
N PHE A 1408 36.40 -8.56 -9.50
CA PHE A 1408 36.92 -7.29 -10.07
C PHE A 1408 38.47 -7.18 -10.12
N PRO A 1409 39.17 -8.04 -10.88
CA PRO A 1409 40.63 -8.07 -10.91
C PRO A 1409 41.26 -6.78 -11.48
N VAL A 1410 40.60 -6.11 -12.44
CA VAL A 1410 41.13 -4.89 -13.08
C VAL A 1410 41.15 -3.72 -12.10
N ILE A 1411 40.12 -3.59 -11.26
CA ILE A 1411 40.02 -2.54 -10.23
C ILE A 1411 41.04 -2.80 -9.11
N LYS A 1412 41.24 -4.06 -8.71
CA LYS A 1412 42.24 -4.44 -7.70
C LYS A 1412 43.68 -4.21 -8.17
N GLU A 1413 44.00 -4.57 -9.42
CA GLU A 1413 45.30 -4.23 -10.04
C GLU A 1413 45.52 -2.70 -10.10
N LEU A 1414 44.52 -1.93 -10.54
CA LEU A 1414 44.62 -0.46 -10.60
C LEU A 1414 44.80 0.17 -9.22
N GLY A 1415 44.10 -0.32 -8.19
CA GLY A 1415 44.31 0.10 -6.80
C GLY A 1415 45.76 -0.15 -6.36
N SER A 1416 46.30 -1.34 -6.64
CA SER A 1416 47.71 -1.70 -6.34
C SER A 1416 48.78 -1.03 -7.23
N LEU A 1417 48.35 -0.18 -8.17
CA LEU A 1417 49.21 0.66 -9.03
C LEU A 1417 48.96 2.16 -8.80
N LEU A 1418 48.05 2.49 -7.87
CA LEU A 1418 47.68 3.84 -7.45
C LEU A 1418 48.14 4.16 -6.02
N ALA A 1419 48.20 3.13 -5.17
CA ALA A 1419 48.96 3.11 -3.92
C ALA A 1419 50.46 2.85 -4.18
#